data_AF-A0A849NGK3-F1
#
_entry.id   AF-A0A849NGK3-F1
#
_cell.length_a   1.000
_cell.length_b   1.000
_cell.length_c   1.000
_cell.angle_alpha   90.00
_cell.angle_beta   90.00
_cell.angle_gamma   90.00
#
_symmetry.space_group_name_H-M   'P 1'
#
loop_
_entity.id
_entity.type
_entity.pdbx_description
1 polymer ?
#
loop_
_entity_poly.entity_id
_entity_poly.type
_entity_poly.pdbx_seq_one_letter_code
_entity_poly.pdbx_strand_id
1 'polypeptide(L)'
;MKVTEHIIRAAVLLLLSFSFLSAQKLQTETINTTNGLSNNKVFHTFQDSYGLLWIGTEYGLNLYDGYNFKIFRNNPDDPESINSNVIWWIVEDSEKNLWIATGEGVSKYIRKENKFKNYDLFGDYFSSVTIYIDSKKNIWTAHETENINKYNKENDSWERPKIILDPNITYGNPSQIMNIIEDKDDRLWVASIRYGLLWYDERDTVFRQAEVIYEDGISRFTNFDNNIVDLFSDSLGILWITSRKGIHKYNPVSKKLKTLKRFTFGEFKYESDFGNITKSPNGNIWIANHTNGLFKFDGISDNFKRVTVAGQIYSSDGISNIVMSDGYWDQSGIYWIGTFTKGLIKYNPNKKIFNHYAHDENNKNSISHSYIYSVLESKAHPGKIYVGTRGGGLNIFDTQTNNFSTIPIDFYKDYYGGSVRSILEEEDGSLWLGTSGDGLLKMNPERQIIKRFIPDSSDVNSISGDWVRVIRKDLSGNLWIGTNTGGLNYFDIKRNLFKNFNKPFIRYSQKIIDLIKKKISTDSDKAKIIEVGDFQKLSSTFEVKNQGDYLVLSGGEGTSFDPLMWDYGWIEDSKKNIIWDSKKYASTYYLGGASKNRIAMEVLSLDAGKYSLKYESDDSHSFGNWNAVPPIDDELWGIRIFKIDDVNELKTIKKLLDESVKDFGINGNNIRAIHISQNNNVWVGTYQNGLHKINLNQKNVKTYLFDNKVNSEGSRFNINDIHENSDGSFWLATNRGLIEFDPVKETYKYFRDQDGLPTNVIQSILPGENNELWLGTLNGLSNMKIGLTGKTTFVNYGIEDGLGGMEFYRLAALKSKTGKYYFGGDHGLNEFDSEKSISTPPKLYLSDFKISNVSFMEIFEDSLIEAYLMDLDELFLNHDQNDLSFEFTALHFSNPRKNNYSHQLVGYEDEWVYDNNRIATYTNLDPGKYTFRFKGSNNEGIWNEKGKSISIIISPPFWQTWWAYLGYGFIFLAAFYGVDRVQKRKLLRKAKERMKIQDAEHRAETAELQAKATEAQSKLIQAENERKTKELEEARELQLSMLPKELPKINNLDIAVFMKTATEVGGDYYDISLKDDGSVNIAIGDATGHGMKAGTLVSMMKSLFTANSVVHEMKDFFTSSNTALKKANMERMMIGFAMININGNKAILMNAGMPPIYLFKSKLNEVEEIDLHGTPLGALLGTNYNHREIVINNNDIFLLMSDGFPELQNKSNTMYGYERVKKTFKSIANKSPEEIIKCLESEVINWKEDNDLNDDVTFVVIKIK
;
A
#
# COMPACT_ATOMS: atom_id res chain seq x y z
N MET A 1 -6.63 -71.05 -12.29
CA MET A 1 -6.10 -70.40 -13.51
C MET A 1 -6.74 -69.05 -13.80
N LYS A 2 -8.07 -68.93 -13.94
CA LYS A 2 -8.73 -67.63 -14.23
C LYS A 2 -8.63 -66.57 -13.13
N VAL A 3 -8.55 -66.97 -11.85
CA VAL A 3 -8.42 -66.04 -10.71
C VAL A 3 -7.02 -65.41 -10.65
N THR A 4 -5.98 -66.18 -10.95
CA THR A 4 -4.59 -65.70 -10.98
C THR A 4 -4.37 -64.71 -12.12
N GLU A 5 -5.03 -64.91 -13.26
CA GLU A 5 -4.97 -64.00 -14.42
C GLU A 5 -5.68 -62.66 -14.16
N HIS A 6 -6.77 -62.66 -13.38
CA HIS A 6 -7.44 -61.43 -12.95
C HIS A 6 -6.67 -60.68 -11.86
N ILE A 7 -6.00 -61.38 -10.94
CA ILE A 7 -5.13 -60.75 -9.94
C ILE A 7 -3.89 -60.14 -10.61
N ILE A 8 -3.29 -60.81 -11.60
CA ILE A 8 -2.17 -60.27 -12.36
C ILE A 8 -2.61 -59.09 -13.24
N ARG A 9 -3.77 -59.14 -13.89
CA ARG A 9 -4.31 -57.99 -14.64
C ARG A 9 -4.69 -56.82 -13.74
N ALA A 10 -5.26 -57.07 -12.57
CA ALA A 10 -5.57 -56.04 -11.59
C ALA A 10 -4.30 -55.44 -10.97
N ALA A 11 -3.27 -56.26 -10.69
CA ALA A 11 -1.98 -55.80 -10.22
C ALA A 11 -1.20 -55.04 -11.30
N VAL A 12 -1.29 -55.44 -12.57
CA VAL A 12 -0.70 -54.70 -13.71
C VAL A 12 -1.47 -53.41 -13.98
N LEU A 13 -2.80 -53.39 -13.83
CA LEU A 13 -3.61 -52.15 -13.91
C LEU A 13 -3.38 -51.22 -12.71
N LEU A 14 -3.14 -51.75 -11.51
CA LEU A 14 -2.72 -50.97 -10.34
C LEU A 14 -1.27 -50.47 -10.49
N LEU A 15 -0.35 -51.27 -11.03
CA LEU A 15 1.03 -50.84 -11.28
C LEU A 15 1.12 -49.85 -12.45
N LEU A 16 0.21 -49.92 -13.43
CA LEU A 16 0.07 -48.94 -14.51
C LEU A 16 -0.65 -47.66 -14.07
N SER A 17 -1.52 -47.71 -13.05
CA SER A 17 -2.11 -46.49 -12.47
C SER A 17 -1.16 -45.74 -11.53
N PHE A 18 -0.06 -46.35 -11.10
CA PHE A 18 0.97 -45.72 -10.26
C PHE A 18 2.15 -45.09 -11.03
N SER A 19 2.09 -45.01 -12.36
CA SER A 19 3.14 -44.36 -13.18
C SER A 19 2.61 -43.26 -14.09
N PHE A 20 1.52 -42.58 -13.74
CA PHE A 20 1.34 -41.21 -14.25
C PHE A 20 2.29 -40.33 -13.45
N LEU A 21 3.49 -40.12 -13.98
CA LEU A 21 4.34 -38.99 -13.61
C LEU A 21 3.49 -37.72 -13.81
N SER A 22 2.82 -37.29 -12.75
CA SER A 22 2.03 -36.06 -12.75
C SER A 22 2.98 -34.93 -13.16
N ALA A 23 2.66 -34.27 -14.26
CA ALA A 23 3.47 -33.16 -14.73
C ALA A 23 3.43 -32.05 -13.69
N GLN A 24 4.59 -31.51 -13.30
CA GLN A 24 4.63 -30.38 -12.39
C GLN A 24 4.12 -29.14 -13.13
N LYS A 25 3.02 -28.54 -12.66
CA LYS A 25 2.51 -27.28 -13.21
C LYS A 25 3.23 -26.09 -12.57
N LEU A 26 3.71 -25.14 -13.38
CA LEU A 26 4.30 -23.88 -12.92
C LEU A 26 3.27 -22.75 -12.99
N GLN A 27 3.32 -21.86 -12.00
CA GLN A 27 2.66 -20.56 -12.06
C GLN A 27 3.65 -19.57 -12.68
N THR A 28 3.25 -18.94 -13.79
CA THR A 28 4.15 -18.16 -14.63
C THR A 28 3.53 -16.82 -15.01
N GLU A 29 4.37 -15.82 -15.23
CA GLU A 29 4.01 -14.53 -15.83
C GLU A 29 4.46 -14.51 -17.29
N THR A 30 3.79 -13.75 -18.15
CA THR A 30 4.17 -13.59 -19.56
C THR A 30 4.50 -12.13 -19.84
N ILE A 31 5.66 -11.90 -20.46
CA ILE A 31 6.11 -10.59 -20.93
C ILE A 31 6.16 -10.63 -22.45
N ASN A 32 5.39 -9.76 -23.09
CA ASN A 32 5.23 -9.72 -24.54
C ASN A 32 5.23 -8.27 -25.06
N THR A 33 4.87 -8.07 -26.32
CA THR A 33 4.84 -6.74 -26.95
C THR A 33 3.97 -5.70 -26.22
N THR A 34 2.90 -6.10 -25.52
CA THR A 34 2.08 -5.16 -24.72
C THR A 34 2.81 -4.66 -23.47
N ASN A 35 3.87 -5.35 -23.05
CA ASN A 35 4.74 -4.94 -21.96
C ASN A 35 5.97 -4.13 -22.42
N GLY A 36 6.12 -3.88 -23.73
CA GLY A 36 7.23 -3.12 -24.30
C GLY A 36 8.34 -3.95 -24.95
N LEU A 37 8.23 -5.29 -24.97
CA LEU A 37 9.15 -6.14 -25.73
C LEU A 37 9.03 -5.86 -27.23
N SER A 38 10.13 -5.81 -27.98
CA SER A 38 10.10 -5.50 -29.42
C SER A 38 9.34 -6.51 -30.29
N ASN A 39 9.40 -7.80 -29.98
CA ASN A 39 8.75 -8.88 -30.72
C ASN A 39 8.52 -10.11 -29.82
N ASN A 40 7.45 -10.87 -30.06
CA ASN A 40 7.09 -12.07 -29.30
C ASN A 40 7.92 -13.31 -29.65
N LYS A 41 8.68 -13.30 -30.75
CA LYS A 41 9.67 -14.33 -31.05
C LYS A 41 10.98 -14.01 -30.38
N VAL A 42 11.20 -14.63 -29.23
CA VAL A 42 12.44 -14.50 -28.44
C VAL A 42 13.37 -15.64 -28.81
N PHE A 43 14.63 -15.35 -29.12
CA PHE A 43 15.62 -16.37 -29.46
C PHE A 43 16.59 -16.67 -28.32
N HIS A 44 17.00 -15.64 -27.56
CA HIS A 44 17.97 -15.81 -26.48
C HIS A 44 17.79 -14.75 -25.40
N THR A 45 18.01 -15.15 -24.15
CA THR A 45 17.96 -14.31 -22.96
C THR A 45 19.29 -14.40 -22.23
N PHE A 46 19.83 -13.27 -21.83
CA PHE A 46 21.12 -13.18 -21.17
C PHE A 46 21.08 -12.12 -20.08
N GLN A 47 21.74 -12.34 -18.94
CA GLN A 47 21.92 -11.30 -17.92
C GLN A 47 23.38 -10.89 -17.86
N ASP A 48 23.63 -9.59 -18.03
CA ASP A 48 24.98 -9.07 -17.98
C ASP A 48 25.55 -8.98 -16.55
N SER A 49 26.81 -8.56 -16.44
CA SER A 49 27.48 -8.47 -15.14
C SER A 49 26.96 -7.34 -14.25
N TYR A 50 26.30 -6.32 -14.80
CA TYR A 50 25.61 -5.28 -14.04
C TYR A 50 24.25 -5.76 -13.50
N GLY A 51 23.71 -6.83 -14.08
CA GLY A 51 22.46 -7.47 -13.68
C GLY A 51 21.28 -7.14 -14.60
N LEU A 52 21.52 -6.42 -15.70
CA LEU A 52 20.49 -6.07 -16.68
C LEU A 52 20.21 -7.27 -17.60
N LEU A 53 18.96 -7.41 -18.03
CA LEU A 53 18.55 -8.48 -18.95
C LEU A 53 18.63 -8.00 -20.39
N TRP A 54 19.29 -8.79 -21.22
CA TRP A 54 19.39 -8.62 -22.66
C TRP A 54 18.61 -9.74 -23.35
N ILE A 55 17.69 -9.35 -24.23
CA ILE A 55 16.77 -10.27 -24.90
C ILE A 55 16.88 -10.07 -26.40
N GLY A 56 17.28 -11.12 -27.11
CA GLY A 56 17.32 -11.18 -28.56
C GLY A 56 15.98 -11.62 -29.12
N THR A 57 15.43 -10.87 -30.08
CA THR A 57 14.17 -11.20 -30.75
C THR A 57 14.34 -11.21 -32.27
N GLU A 58 13.28 -11.58 -33.00
CA GLU A 58 13.19 -11.42 -34.46
C GLU A 58 13.27 -9.95 -34.92
N TYR A 59 12.99 -8.98 -34.03
CA TYR A 59 12.90 -7.59 -34.43
C TYR A 59 13.51 -6.60 -33.41
N GLY A 60 14.72 -6.91 -32.96
CA GLY A 60 15.58 -6.02 -32.21
C GLY A 60 16.25 -6.67 -31.00
N LEU A 61 17.32 -6.01 -30.54
CA LEU A 61 17.96 -6.32 -29.27
C LEU A 61 17.30 -5.49 -28.17
N ASN A 62 16.92 -6.12 -27.06
CA ASN A 62 16.16 -5.47 -26.00
C ASN A 62 16.97 -5.50 -24.71
N LEU A 63 17.15 -4.33 -24.09
CA LEU A 63 17.69 -4.17 -22.75
C LEU A 63 16.55 -3.91 -21.77
N TYR A 64 16.48 -4.70 -20.71
CA TYR A 64 15.41 -4.65 -19.71
C TYR A 64 15.98 -4.50 -18.30
N ASP A 65 15.56 -3.44 -17.60
CA ASP A 65 15.96 -3.12 -16.23
C ASP A 65 14.94 -3.58 -15.17
N GLY A 66 13.85 -4.23 -15.59
CA GLY A 66 12.73 -4.65 -14.72
C GLY A 66 11.52 -3.73 -14.79
N TYR A 67 11.64 -2.56 -15.43
CA TYR A 67 10.59 -1.56 -15.54
C TYR A 67 10.40 -1.13 -17.00
N ASN A 68 11.50 -0.86 -17.69
CA ASN A 68 11.55 -0.27 -19.03
C ASN A 68 12.35 -1.15 -19.98
N PHE A 69 11.99 -1.08 -21.27
CA PHE A 69 12.75 -1.66 -22.37
C PHE A 69 13.46 -0.55 -23.16
N LYS A 70 14.77 -0.70 -23.38
CA LYS A 70 15.53 0.03 -24.41
C LYS A 70 15.76 -0.91 -25.59
N ILE A 71 15.35 -0.50 -26.79
CA ILE A 71 15.36 -1.35 -27.99
C ILE A 71 16.41 -0.81 -28.96
N PHE A 72 17.34 -1.68 -29.38
CA PHE A 72 18.32 -1.40 -30.42
C PHE A 72 17.88 -2.08 -31.72
N ARG A 73 17.87 -1.30 -32.81
CA ARG A 73 17.46 -1.76 -34.14
C ARG A 73 18.50 -1.34 -35.17
N ASN A 74 18.56 -2.10 -36.25
CA ASN A 74 19.32 -1.73 -37.41
C ASN A 74 18.77 -0.44 -38.00
N ASN A 75 19.68 0.50 -38.22
CA ASN A 75 19.46 1.71 -38.98
C ASN A 75 20.42 1.68 -40.18
N PRO A 76 19.92 1.43 -41.40
CA PRO A 76 20.77 1.36 -42.59
C PRO A 76 21.60 2.61 -42.88
N ASP A 77 21.16 3.78 -42.37
CA ASP A 77 21.87 5.05 -42.53
C ASP A 77 22.95 5.28 -41.47
N ASP A 78 23.02 4.42 -40.44
CA ASP A 78 23.97 4.51 -39.34
C ASP A 78 24.81 3.22 -39.23
N PRO A 79 26.06 3.22 -39.70
CA PRO A 79 26.94 2.05 -39.66
C PRO A 79 27.35 1.65 -38.23
N GLU A 80 27.11 2.51 -37.24
CA GLU A 80 27.36 2.24 -35.81
C GLU A 80 26.11 1.69 -35.10
N SER A 81 25.01 1.50 -35.82
CA SER A 81 23.84 0.73 -35.36
C SER A 81 24.08 -0.77 -35.56
N ILE A 82 23.29 -1.60 -34.88
CA ILE A 82 23.37 -3.06 -35.03
C ILE A 82 23.09 -3.47 -36.48
N ASN A 83 23.86 -4.39 -37.07
CA ASN A 83 23.73 -4.69 -38.51
C ASN A 83 22.44 -5.44 -38.90
N SER A 84 21.75 -6.11 -37.96
CA SER A 84 20.46 -6.74 -38.25
C SER A 84 19.51 -6.72 -37.06
N ASN A 85 18.20 -6.74 -37.34
CA ASN A 85 17.16 -6.79 -36.32
C ASN A 85 16.92 -8.20 -35.76
N VAL A 86 17.35 -9.25 -36.47
CA VAL A 86 17.21 -10.64 -36.02
C VAL A 86 18.37 -10.96 -35.09
N ILE A 87 18.09 -11.24 -33.81
CA ILE A 87 19.11 -11.43 -32.78
C ILE A 87 19.10 -12.85 -32.23
N TRP A 88 20.10 -13.65 -32.59
CA TRP A 88 20.15 -15.08 -32.27
C TRP A 88 20.76 -15.41 -30.92
N TRP A 89 21.83 -14.70 -30.52
CA TRP A 89 22.63 -15.04 -29.36
C TRP A 89 23.36 -13.82 -28.80
N ILE A 90 23.62 -13.82 -27.49
CA ILE A 90 24.22 -12.68 -26.78
C ILE A 90 25.19 -13.19 -25.72
N VAL A 91 26.42 -12.68 -25.71
CA VAL A 91 27.41 -12.97 -24.65
C VAL A 91 28.18 -11.72 -24.25
N GLU A 92 28.68 -11.68 -23.00
CA GLU A 92 29.53 -10.60 -22.48
C GLU A 92 30.99 -11.04 -22.43
N ASP A 93 31.91 -10.22 -22.95
CA ASP A 93 33.34 -10.47 -22.85
C ASP A 93 33.97 -9.95 -21.54
N SER A 94 35.25 -10.24 -21.31
CA SER A 94 35.96 -9.81 -20.10
C SER A 94 36.11 -8.30 -19.96
N GLU A 95 35.93 -7.54 -21.05
CA GLU A 95 35.97 -6.07 -21.08
C GLU A 95 34.58 -5.46 -20.92
N LYS A 96 33.54 -6.28 -20.67
CA LYS A 96 32.14 -5.90 -20.50
C LYS A 96 31.44 -5.48 -21.79
N ASN A 97 32.06 -5.69 -22.95
CA ASN A 97 31.37 -5.50 -24.22
C ASN A 97 30.44 -6.68 -24.50
N LEU A 98 29.38 -6.43 -25.26
CA LEU A 98 28.51 -7.52 -25.72
C LEU A 98 28.90 -7.94 -27.13
N TRP A 99 28.89 -9.24 -27.36
CA TRP A 99 28.96 -9.83 -28.69
C TRP A 99 27.59 -10.41 -29.00
N ILE A 100 27.01 -9.93 -30.10
CA ILE A 100 25.65 -10.21 -30.51
C ILE A 100 25.70 -10.93 -31.85
N ALA A 101 25.11 -12.13 -31.88
CA ALA A 101 24.90 -12.88 -33.09
C ALA A 101 23.63 -12.37 -33.78
N THR A 102 23.75 -11.96 -35.03
CA THR A 102 22.66 -11.31 -35.77
C THR A 102 22.35 -12.08 -37.06
N GLY A 103 21.29 -11.69 -37.76
CA GLY A 103 20.93 -12.27 -39.06
C GLY A 103 21.95 -12.07 -40.18
N GLU A 104 22.87 -11.10 -40.07
CA GLU A 104 23.85 -10.73 -41.12
C GLU A 104 25.31 -10.92 -40.69
N GLY A 105 25.55 -11.31 -39.44
CA GLY A 105 26.91 -11.33 -38.92
C GLY A 105 27.00 -11.36 -37.41
N VAL A 106 28.12 -10.85 -36.92
CA VAL A 106 28.33 -10.59 -35.48
C VAL A 106 28.46 -9.10 -35.28
N SER A 107 27.71 -8.56 -34.31
CA SER A 107 27.83 -7.18 -33.87
C SER A 107 28.51 -7.14 -32.50
N LYS A 108 29.58 -6.36 -32.34
CA LYS A 108 30.18 -6.06 -31.03
C LYS A 108 29.63 -4.74 -30.53
N TYR A 109 28.83 -4.76 -29.47
CA TYR A 109 28.39 -3.56 -28.77
C TYR A 109 29.49 -3.10 -27.82
N ILE A 110 30.20 -2.05 -28.23
CA ILE A 110 31.24 -1.41 -27.45
C ILE A 110 30.53 -0.48 -26.47
N ARG A 111 30.25 -0.99 -25.26
CA ARG A 111 29.45 -0.27 -24.27
C ARG A 111 30.03 1.09 -23.94
N LYS A 112 31.36 1.16 -23.83
CA LYS A 112 32.11 2.39 -23.56
C LYS A 112 31.90 3.48 -24.59
N GLU A 113 31.45 3.14 -25.78
CA GLU A 113 31.24 4.11 -26.85
C GLU A 113 29.78 4.14 -27.28
N ASN A 114 28.87 3.42 -26.61
CA ASN A 114 27.46 3.24 -27.01
C ASN A 114 27.28 3.01 -28.53
N LYS A 115 28.16 2.20 -29.13
CA LYS A 115 28.24 1.96 -30.57
C LYS A 115 28.36 0.48 -30.87
N PHE A 116 27.86 0.09 -32.04
CA PHE A 116 28.06 -1.24 -32.59
C PHE A 116 29.20 -1.22 -33.61
N LYS A 117 30.07 -2.22 -33.49
CA LYS A 117 31.04 -2.57 -34.51
C LYS A 117 30.61 -3.87 -35.15
N ASN A 118 30.26 -3.79 -36.43
CA ASN A 118 29.64 -4.90 -37.16
C ASN A 118 30.69 -5.69 -37.95
N TYR A 119 30.57 -7.02 -37.92
CA TYR A 119 31.37 -7.96 -38.69
C TYR A 119 30.44 -8.78 -39.57
N ASP A 120 30.42 -8.45 -40.86
CA ASP A 120 29.61 -9.14 -41.86
C ASP A 120 30.30 -10.46 -42.23
N LEU A 121 29.97 -11.49 -41.46
CA LEU A 121 30.53 -12.83 -41.62
C LEU A 121 29.65 -13.72 -42.47
N PHE A 122 28.37 -13.37 -42.60
CA PHE A 122 27.34 -14.24 -43.13
C PHE A 122 26.60 -13.45 -44.21
N GLY A 123 26.58 -13.92 -45.46
CA GLY A 123 25.84 -13.22 -46.54
C GLY A 123 24.32 -13.17 -46.28
N ASP A 124 23.50 -12.86 -47.30
CA ASP A 124 22.05 -12.62 -47.22
C ASP A 124 21.15 -13.80 -46.74
N TYR A 125 21.68 -14.79 -46.03
CA TYR A 125 20.94 -15.96 -45.53
C TYR A 125 20.49 -15.75 -44.09
N PHE A 126 19.18 -15.69 -43.87
CA PHE A 126 18.55 -15.76 -42.55
C PHE A 126 18.89 -17.10 -41.89
N SER A 127 19.87 -17.12 -40.98
CA SER A 127 20.31 -18.37 -40.38
C SER A 127 20.80 -18.18 -38.95
N SER A 128 20.64 -19.22 -38.13
CA SER A 128 20.98 -19.17 -36.70
C SER A 128 22.49 -19.09 -36.46
N VAL A 129 22.89 -18.26 -35.50
CA VAL A 129 24.31 -18.02 -35.15
C VAL A 129 24.48 -18.12 -33.64
N THR A 130 25.50 -18.86 -33.21
CA THR A 130 25.93 -18.94 -31.80
C THR A 130 27.23 -18.17 -31.61
N ILE A 131 27.41 -17.54 -30.44
CA ILE A 131 28.70 -17.01 -30.00
C ILE A 131 29.05 -17.61 -28.64
N TYR A 132 30.30 -18.05 -28.49
CA TYR A 132 30.80 -18.63 -27.26
C TYR A 132 32.15 -18.02 -26.89
N ILE A 133 32.36 -17.77 -25.60
CA ILE A 133 33.65 -17.30 -25.06
C ILE A 133 34.19 -18.40 -24.15
N ASP A 134 35.36 -18.94 -24.50
CA ASP A 134 35.99 -20.02 -23.73
C ASP A 134 36.69 -19.52 -22.46
N SER A 135 37.10 -20.44 -21.59
CA SER A 135 37.86 -20.17 -20.36
C SER A 135 39.15 -19.37 -20.59
N LYS A 136 39.73 -19.49 -21.79
CA LYS A 136 40.94 -18.79 -22.26
C LYS A 136 40.64 -17.43 -22.91
N LYS A 137 39.37 -17.00 -22.89
CA LYS A 137 38.87 -15.73 -23.45
C LYS A 137 38.99 -15.62 -24.96
N ASN A 138 39.11 -16.73 -25.69
CA ASN A 138 38.91 -16.73 -27.13
C ASN A 138 37.41 -16.65 -27.43
N ILE A 139 37.07 -15.98 -28.52
CA ILE A 139 35.69 -15.81 -28.95
C ILE A 139 35.48 -16.66 -30.20
N TRP A 140 34.43 -17.48 -30.16
CA TRP A 140 34.09 -18.43 -31.20
C TRP A 140 32.69 -18.10 -31.70
N THR A 141 32.47 -18.26 -33.00
CA THR A 141 31.13 -18.19 -33.58
C THR A 141 30.90 -19.33 -34.55
N ALA A 142 29.64 -19.72 -34.67
CA ALA A 142 29.18 -20.83 -35.49
C ALA A 142 27.92 -20.39 -36.23
N HIS A 143 27.82 -20.78 -37.51
CA HIS A 143 26.77 -20.37 -38.43
C HIS A 143 26.18 -21.58 -39.18
N GLU A 144 24.98 -21.44 -39.72
CA GLU A 144 24.23 -22.51 -40.39
C GLU A 144 24.80 -22.92 -41.76
N THR A 145 25.50 -22.00 -42.44
CA THR A 145 26.04 -22.22 -43.79
C THR A 145 27.56 -22.09 -43.87
N GLU A 146 28.20 -21.57 -42.83
CA GLU A 146 29.65 -21.40 -42.73
C GLU A 146 30.26 -22.23 -41.58
N ASN A 147 31.53 -22.62 -41.73
CA ASN A 147 32.24 -23.36 -40.67
C ASN A 147 32.44 -22.49 -39.41
N ILE A 148 32.86 -23.12 -38.31
CA ILE A 148 33.25 -22.47 -37.05
C ILE A 148 34.29 -21.37 -37.34
N ASN A 149 34.15 -20.20 -36.73
CA ASN A 149 35.12 -19.11 -36.80
C ASN A 149 35.66 -18.78 -35.40
N LYS A 150 36.94 -18.41 -35.33
CA LYS A 150 37.62 -17.92 -34.14
C LYS A 150 37.99 -16.45 -34.34
N TYR A 151 37.66 -15.59 -33.39
CA TYR A 151 38.06 -14.20 -33.42
C TYR A 151 39.54 -14.04 -33.08
N ASN A 152 40.29 -13.39 -33.96
CA ASN A 152 41.66 -12.97 -33.73
C ASN A 152 41.68 -11.52 -33.24
N LYS A 153 42.09 -11.33 -31.98
CA LYS A 153 42.15 -10.02 -31.33
C LYS A 153 43.27 -9.12 -31.87
N GLU A 154 44.35 -9.68 -32.42
CA GLU A 154 45.53 -8.90 -32.83
C GLU A 154 45.29 -8.11 -34.11
N ASN A 155 44.50 -8.66 -35.02
CA ASN A 155 44.17 -8.05 -36.31
C ASN A 155 42.68 -7.74 -36.49
N ASP A 156 41.87 -7.93 -35.43
CA ASP A 156 40.45 -7.60 -35.41
C ASP A 156 39.66 -8.30 -36.53
N SER A 157 39.94 -9.58 -36.74
CA SER A 157 39.36 -10.38 -37.83
C SER A 157 38.92 -11.76 -37.36
N TRP A 158 38.20 -12.49 -38.22
CA TRP A 158 37.70 -13.83 -37.95
C TRP A 158 38.43 -14.87 -38.80
N GLU A 159 38.93 -15.92 -38.16
CA GLU A 159 39.71 -16.99 -38.79
C GLU A 159 38.96 -18.32 -38.73
N ARG A 160 39.11 -19.14 -39.77
CA ARG A 160 38.45 -20.45 -39.90
C ARG A 160 39.39 -21.58 -39.48
N PRO A 161 39.12 -22.27 -38.35
CA PRO A 161 39.85 -23.48 -37.97
C PRO A 161 39.55 -24.62 -38.96
N LYS A 162 40.52 -25.52 -39.15
CA LYS A 162 40.33 -26.69 -40.02
C LYS A 162 39.46 -27.75 -39.31
N ILE A 163 38.60 -28.42 -40.07
CA ILE A 163 37.79 -29.55 -39.58
C ILE A 163 38.30 -30.84 -40.23
N ILE A 164 38.63 -31.84 -39.42
CA ILE A 164 39.05 -33.17 -39.87
C ILE A 164 37.87 -34.14 -39.72
N LEU A 165 37.46 -34.71 -40.85
CA LEU A 165 36.27 -35.56 -40.99
C LEU A 165 36.65 -37.04 -41.16
N ASP A 166 35.76 -37.95 -40.75
CA ASP A 166 35.90 -39.38 -41.01
C ASP A 166 35.58 -39.69 -42.49
N PRO A 167 36.52 -40.23 -43.27
CA PRO A 167 36.31 -40.51 -44.68
C PRO A 167 35.23 -41.59 -44.95
N ASN A 168 34.82 -42.37 -43.94
CA ASN A 168 33.86 -43.46 -44.08
C ASN A 168 32.39 -43.05 -43.89
N ILE A 169 32.11 -41.76 -43.67
CA ILE A 169 30.75 -41.25 -43.42
C ILE A 169 30.27 -40.43 -44.61
N THR A 170 29.08 -40.75 -45.12
CA THR A 170 28.39 -39.92 -46.12
C THR A 170 27.71 -38.75 -45.43
N TYR A 171 28.11 -37.52 -45.80
CA TYR A 171 27.58 -36.29 -45.22
C TYR A 171 26.44 -35.71 -46.07
N GLY A 172 25.40 -35.16 -45.43
CA GLY A 172 24.28 -34.45 -46.09
C GLY A 172 24.60 -33.00 -46.51
N ASN A 173 23.60 -32.33 -47.10
CA ASN A 173 23.59 -30.90 -47.50
C ASN A 173 23.31 -29.96 -46.29
N PRO A 174 23.66 -28.65 -46.37
CA PRO A 174 24.87 -28.00 -45.83
C PRO A 174 25.00 -28.00 -44.28
N SER A 175 26.16 -27.52 -43.81
CA SER A 175 26.69 -27.65 -42.45
C SER A 175 26.07 -26.71 -41.41
N GLN A 176 24.98 -27.13 -40.76
CA GLN A 176 24.42 -26.34 -39.65
C GLN A 176 25.14 -26.65 -38.34
N ILE A 177 25.62 -25.62 -37.64
CA ILE A 177 26.20 -25.71 -36.30
C ILE A 177 25.22 -25.09 -35.31
N MET A 178 24.89 -25.82 -34.25
CA MET A 178 23.79 -25.50 -33.34
C MET A 178 24.25 -24.87 -32.03
N ASN A 179 25.36 -25.35 -31.46
CA ASN A 179 25.93 -24.78 -30.25
C ASN A 179 27.41 -25.15 -30.05
N ILE A 180 28.12 -24.35 -29.24
CA ILE A 180 29.49 -24.53 -28.78
C ILE A 180 29.50 -24.51 -27.25
N ILE A 181 30.15 -25.48 -26.62
CA ILE A 181 30.37 -25.51 -25.16
C ILE A 181 31.80 -25.90 -24.83
N GLU A 182 32.22 -25.63 -23.61
CA GLU A 182 33.47 -26.13 -23.02
C GLU A 182 33.15 -27.18 -21.95
N ASP A 183 33.91 -28.27 -21.92
CA ASP A 183 33.82 -29.26 -20.84
C ASP A 183 34.71 -28.90 -19.64
N LYS A 184 34.63 -29.70 -18.58
CA LYS A 184 35.41 -29.48 -17.35
C LYS A 184 36.94 -29.58 -17.52
N ASP A 185 37.40 -30.11 -18.65
CA ASP A 185 38.81 -30.33 -18.99
C ASP A 185 39.28 -29.32 -20.05
N ASP A 186 38.60 -28.17 -20.14
CA ASP A 186 38.85 -27.05 -21.08
C ASP A 186 38.79 -27.46 -22.56
N ARG A 187 38.07 -28.53 -22.90
CA ARG A 187 37.88 -28.97 -24.28
C ARG A 187 36.59 -28.39 -24.86
N LEU A 188 36.71 -27.75 -26.02
CA LEU A 188 35.55 -27.27 -26.75
C LEU A 188 34.84 -28.40 -27.49
N TRP A 189 33.52 -28.42 -27.39
CA TRP A 189 32.61 -29.32 -28.07
C TRP A 189 31.62 -28.52 -28.91
N VAL A 190 31.31 -29.04 -30.10
CA VAL A 190 30.44 -28.37 -31.05
C VAL A 190 29.38 -29.34 -31.56
N ALA A 191 28.12 -28.92 -31.50
CA ALA A 191 26.99 -29.64 -32.09
C ALA A 191 26.83 -29.23 -33.55
N SER A 192 26.85 -30.19 -34.45
CA SER A 192 26.64 -29.98 -35.89
C SER A 192 25.58 -30.94 -36.42
N ILE A 193 24.65 -30.44 -37.23
CA ILE A 193 23.69 -31.26 -37.97
C ILE A 193 24.41 -32.14 -38.99
N ARG A 194 25.45 -31.59 -39.65
CA ARG A 194 26.19 -32.30 -40.70
C ARG A 194 27.23 -33.25 -40.12
N TYR A 195 28.00 -32.79 -39.14
CA TYR A 195 29.15 -33.54 -38.62
C TYR A 195 28.85 -34.29 -37.31
N GLY A 196 27.64 -34.14 -36.74
CA GLY A 196 27.31 -34.68 -35.43
C GLY A 196 28.05 -33.92 -34.33
N LEU A 197 28.66 -34.64 -33.40
CA LEU A 197 29.42 -34.05 -32.31
C LEU A 197 30.89 -33.87 -32.72
N LEU A 198 31.43 -32.65 -32.61
CA LEU A 198 32.83 -32.32 -32.83
C LEU A 198 33.51 -31.91 -31.52
N TRP A 199 34.83 -32.03 -31.45
CA TRP A 199 35.65 -31.47 -30.38
C TRP A 199 36.92 -30.79 -30.92
N TYR A 200 37.42 -29.78 -30.20
CA TYR A 200 38.61 -29.02 -30.61
C TYR A 200 39.90 -29.66 -30.08
N ASP A 201 40.81 -30.03 -30.99
CA ASP A 201 42.17 -30.47 -30.65
C ASP A 201 43.12 -29.27 -30.72
N GLU A 202 43.44 -28.72 -29.56
CA GLU A 202 44.30 -27.54 -29.45
C GLU A 202 45.70 -27.77 -30.02
N ARG A 203 46.22 -29.01 -29.98
CA ARG A 203 47.59 -29.32 -30.42
C ARG A 203 47.77 -29.12 -31.92
N ASP A 204 46.74 -29.49 -32.67
CA ASP A 204 46.72 -29.41 -34.14
C ASP A 204 45.90 -28.21 -34.63
N THR A 205 45.26 -27.46 -33.72
CA THR A 205 44.35 -26.34 -34.01
C THR A 205 43.18 -26.70 -34.93
N VAL A 206 42.64 -27.92 -34.78
CA VAL A 206 41.59 -28.48 -35.65
C VAL A 206 40.41 -29.00 -34.86
N PHE A 207 39.22 -28.98 -35.45
CA PHE A 207 38.07 -29.73 -34.95
C PHE A 207 38.07 -31.16 -35.49
N ARG A 208 37.82 -32.13 -34.61
CA ARG A 208 37.74 -33.55 -34.94
C ARG A 208 36.35 -34.09 -34.63
N GLN A 209 35.85 -35.00 -35.46
CA GLN A 209 34.59 -35.70 -35.19
C GLN A 209 34.72 -36.61 -33.97
N ALA A 210 33.75 -36.54 -33.06
CA ALA A 210 33.70 -37.40 -31.89
C ALA A 210 33.22 -38.80 -32.26
N GLU A 211 33.90 -39.81 -31.72
CA GLU A 211 33.46 -41.20 -31.84
C GLU A 211 32.32 -41.47 -30.85
N VAL A 212 31.19 -41.96 -31.34
CA VAL A 212 29.99 -42.21 -30.54
C VAL A 212 29.51 -43.65 -30.72
N ILE A 213 29.43 -44.39 -29.62
CA ILE A 213 28.89 -45.75 -29.54
C ILE A 213 27.41 -45.64 -29.15
N TYR A 214 26.53 -45.92 -30.11
CA TYR A 214 25.07 -45.90 -29.95
C TYR A 214 24.58 -47.28 -29.50
N GLU A 215 24.29 -47.46 -28.21
CA GLU A 215 23.90 -48.75 -27.65
C GLU A 215 22.44 -49.15 -27.93
N ASP A 216 21.61 -48.22 -28.41
CA ASP A 216 20.15 -48.31 -28.38
C ASP A 216 19.47 -48.11 -29.75
N GLY A 217 20.22 -48.27 -30.84
CA GLY A 217 19.70 -48.33 -32.22
C GLY A 217 19.14 -47.00 -32.76
N ILE A 218 19.48 -45.86 -32.17
CA ILE A 218 19.07 -44.54 -32.64
C ILE A 218 19.82 -44.17 -33.94
N SER A 219 19.17 -43.40 -34.83
CA SER A 219 19.83 -42.80 -35.99
C SER A 219 20.97 -41.87 -35.53
N ARG A 220 22.18 -42.02 -36.12
CA ARG A 220 23.36 -41.21 -35.81
C ARG A 220 23.03 -39.72 -35.78
N PHE A 221 23.76 -38.93 -34.99
CA PHE A 221 23.57 -37.47 -34.93
C PHE A 221 23.84 -36.76 -36.27
N THR A 222 24.50 -37.44 -37.20
CA THR A 222 24.70 -37.00 -38.60
C THR A 222 23.47 -37.23 -39.49
N ASN A 223 22.39 -37.83 -38.97
CA ASN A 223 21.13 -38.00 -39.68
C ASN A 223 20.21 -36.82 -39.34
N PHE A 224 19.64 -36.21 -40.38
CA PHE A 224 18.73 -35.07 -40.28
C PHE A 224 17.54 -35.29 -39.33
N ASP A 225 17.03 -36.52 -39.22
CA ASP A 225 15.91 -36.82 -38.33
C ASP A 225 16.28 -36.80 -36.84
N ASN A 226 17.58 -36.82 -36.50
CA ASN A 226 18.08 -36.88 -35.13
C ASN A 226 19.31 -36.00 -34.91
N ASN A 227 19.27 -34.79 -35.42
CA ASN A 227 20.30 -33.80 -35.16
C ASN A 227 20.27 -33.31 -33.69
N ILE A 228 21.44 -32.88 -33.21
CA ILE A 228 21.62 -32.29 -31.90
C ILE A 228 21.01 -30.88 -31.92
N VAL A 229 20.23 -30.56 -30.89
CA VAL A 229 19.61 -29.25 -30.68
C VAL A 229 20.49 -28.43 -29.73
N ASP A 230 20.93 -29.04 -28.62
CA ASP A 230 21.74 -28.34 -27.63
C ASP A 230 22.67 -29.29 -26.84
N LEU A 231 23.72 -28.73 -26.25
CA LEU A 231 24.76 -29.38 -25.47
C LEU A 231 24.97 -28.71 -24.12
N PHE A 232 25.29 -29.51 -23.10
CA PHE A 232 25.71 -29.00 -21.80
C PHE A 232 26.72 -29.96 -21.16
N SER A 233 27.85 -29.45 -20.63
CA SER A 233 28.79 -30.28 -19.87
C SER A 233 28.46 -30.22 -18.38
N ASP A 234 28.29 -31.38 -17.75
CA ASP A 234 28.14 -31.44 -16.30
C ASP A 234 29.47 -31.49 -15.54
N SER A 235 29.39 -31.45 -14.21
CA SER A 235 30.55 -31.44 -13.32
C SER A 235 31.39 -32.72 -13.34
N LEU A 236 30.88 -33.81 -13.93
CA LEU A 236 31.62 -35.06 -14.12
C LEU A 236 32.28 -35.14 -15.51
N GLY A 237 32.09 -34.13 -16.36
CA GLY A 237 32.55 -34.14 -17.76
C GLY A 237 31.69 -35.02 -18.66
N ILE A 238 30.46 -35.33 -18.24
CA ILE A 238 29.47 -35.98 -19.09
C ILE A 238 28.73 -34.90 -19.86
N LEU A 239 28.60 -35.10 -21.18
CA LEU A 239 27.86 -34.19 -22.04
C LEU A 239 26.40 -34.60 -22.06
N TRP A 240 25.54 -33.67 -21.65
CA TRP A 240 24.11 -33.73 -21.86
C TRP A 240 23.81 -33.24 -23.27
N ILE A 241 23.02 -34.02 -24.00
CA ILE A 241 22.69 -33.76 -25.39
C ILE A 241 21.18 -33.86 -25.53
N THR A 242 20.53 -32.79 -26.00
CA THR A 242 19.15 -32.88 -26.47
C THR A 242 19.15 -32.87 -28.00
N SER A 243 18.38 -33.77 -28.60
CA SER A 243 18.23 -33.94 -30.04
C SER A 243 16.74 -33.94 -30.40
N ARG A 244 16.44 -33.94 -31.71
CA ARG A 244 15.05 -34.12 -32.18
C ARG A 244 14.38 -35.42 -31.70
N LYS A 245 15.14 -36.50 -31.47
CA LYS A 245 14.59 -37.79 -31.03
C LYS A 245 14.74 -38.07 -29.54
N GLY A 246 15.41 -37.22 -28.76
CA GLY A 246 15.53 -37.48 -27.33
C GLY A 246 16.44 -36.58 -26.51
N ILE A 247 16.64 -37.02 -25.27
CA ILE A 247 17.58 -36.47 -24.31
C ILE A 247 18.58 -37.58 -23.98
N HIS A 248 19.87 -37.27 -24.04
CA HIS A 248 20.97 -38.23 -23.94
C HIS A 248 22.08 -37.73 -23.03
N LYS A 249 22.88 -38.66 -22.52
CA LYS A 249 24.17 -38.44 -21.87
C LYS A 249 25.26 -39.14 -22.66
N TYR A 250 26.27 -38.39 -23.07
CA TYR A 250 27.46 -38.90 -23.74
C TYR A 250 28.67 -38.81 -22.80
N ASN A 251 29.38 -39.92 -22.65
CA ASN A 251 30.62 -39.95 -21.89
C ASN A 251 31.81 -39.85 -22.87
N PRO A 252 32.57 -38.73 -22.86
CA PRO A 252 33.70 -38.54 -23.77
C PRO A 252 34.84 -39.56 -23.63
N VAL A 253 34.99 -40.17 -22.46
CA VAL A 253 36.05 -41.15 -22.18
C VAL A 253 35.68 -42.53 -22.70
N SER A 254 34.48 -43.00 -22.38
CA SER A 254 34.02 -44.33 -22.82
C SER A 254 33.38 -44.33 -24.21
N LYS A 255 33.12 -43.14 -24.77
CA LYS A 255 32.44 -42.90 -26.05
C LYS A 255 30.99 -43.39 -26.11
N LYS A 256 30.44 -43.83 -24.98
CA LYS A 256 29.09 -44.38 -24.90
C LYS A 256 28.04 -43.28 -24.81
N LEU A 257 26.97 -43.44 -25.58
CA LEU A 257 25.77 -42.61 -25.50
C LEU A 257 24.64 -43.37 -24.80
N LYS A 258 24.10 -42.78 -23.73
CA LYS A 258 22.94 -43.29 -23.00
C LYS A 258 21.73 -42.39 -23.26
N THR A 259 20.61 -42.98 -23.70
CA THR A 259 19.35 -42.24 -23.88
C THR A 259 18.52 -42.26 -22.60
N LEU A 260 18.10 -41.08 -22.16
CA LEU A 260 17.26 -40.89 -20.97
C LEU A 260 15.78 -40.78 -21.33
N LYS A 261 15.47 -40.09 -22.43
CA LYS A 261 14.09 -39.91 -22.93
C LYS A 261 14.07 -39.94 -24.45
N ARG A 262 13.05 -40.60 -25.02
CA ARG A 262 12.75 -40.58 -26.46
C ARG A 262 11.55 -39.71 -26.77
N PHE A 263 11.59 -39.04 -27.91
CA PHE A 263 10.50 -38.26 -28.49
C PHE A 263 9.91 -38.98 -29.70
N THR A 264 8.60 -38.88 -29.88
CA THR A 264 7.86 -39.38 -31.05
C THR A 264 7.62 -38.22 -32.00
N PHE A 265 8.11 -38.31 -33.24
CA PHE A 265 8.04 -37.22 -34.21
C PHE A 265 6.77 -37.34 -35.07
N GLY A 266 6.08 -36.21 -35.30
CA GLY A 266 5.00 -36.09 -36.30
C GLY A 266 5.53 -35.45 -37.59
N GLU A 267 4.94 -35.77 -38.75
CA GLU A 267 5.37 -35.30 -40.07
C GLU A 267 5.17 -33.78 -40.26
N PHE A 268 6.11 -32.93 -39.82
CA PHE A 268 6.16 -31.51 -40.26
C PHE A 268 7.57 -30.99 -40.54
N LYS A 269 7.59 -30.02 -41.47
CA LYS A 269 8.74 -29.47 -42.19
C LYS A 269 9.50 -28.40 -41.39
N TYR A 270 10.82 -28.52 -41.44
CA TYR A 270 11.85 -27.49 -41.56
C TYR A 270 11.41 -26.06 -41.27
N GLU A 271 11.89 -25.52 -40.16
CA GLU A 271 12.46 -24.18 -40.03
C GLU A 271 12.82 -24.02 -38.54
N SER A 272 14.08 -24.36 -38.23
CA SER A 272 14.78 -24.21 -36.94
C SER A 272 14.53 -25.20 -35.79
N ASP A 273 15.63 -25.71 -35.24
CA ASP A 273 15.66 -26.64 -34.11
C ASP A 273 16.18 -25.95 -32.86
N PHE A 274 15.28 -25.32 -32.10
CA PHE A 274 15.68 -24.61 -30.90
C PHE A 274 15.45 -25.42 -29.63
N GLY A 275 16.31 -25.20 -28.66
CA GLY A 275 16.19 -25.80 -27.34
C GLY A 275 17.39 -25.41 -26.51
N ASN A 276 17.22 -25.51 -25.20
CA ASN A 276 18.24 -25.11 -24.24
C ASN A 276 18.32 -26.11 -23.09
N ILE A 277 19.55 -26.39 -22.65
CA ILE A 277 19.89 -27.13 -21.44
C ILE A 277 20.58 -26.15 -20.49
N THR A 278 19.91 -25.84 -19.38
CA THR A 278 20.45 -24.96 -18.35
C THR A 278 20.48 -25.63 -16.98
N LYS A 279 21.45 -25.23 -16.17
CA LYS A 279 21.54 -25.62 -14.76
C LYS A 279 20.89 -24.56 -13.88
N SER A 280 19.99 -24.95 -12.98
CA SER A 280 19.40 -24.03 -12.00
C SER A 280 20.34 -23.80 -10.80
N PRO A 281 20.13 -22.74 -10.00
CA PRO A 281 20.98 -22.43 -8.84
C PRO A 281 21.08 -23.55 -7.80
N ASN A 282 20.04 -24.36 -7.64
CA ASN A 282 20.04 -25.54 -6.77
C ASN A 282 20.65 -26.81 -7.40
N GLY A 283 21.27 -26.68 -8.57
CA GLY A 283 22.03 -27.75 -9.23
C GLY A 283 21.23 -28.68 -10.15
N ASN A 284 19.91 -28.51 -10.27
CA ASN A 284 19.07 -29.30 -11.19
C ASN A 284 19.30 -28.91 -12.65
N ILE A 285 19.11 -29.86 -13.57
CA ILE A 285 19.18 -29.59 -15.01
C ILE A 285 17.77 -29.39 -15.56
N TRP A 286 17.59 -28.31 -16.31
CA TRP A 286 16.36 -27.97 -17.00
C TRP A 286 16.59 -28.01 -18.50
N ILE A 287 15.66 -28.63 -19.22
CA ILE A 287 15.73 -28.77 -20.67
C ILE A 287 14.45 -28.20 -21.25
N ALA A 288 14.55 -27.03 -21.87
CA ALA A 288 13.49 -26.42 -22.66
C ALA A 288 13.62 -26.94 -24.09
N ASN A 289 12.71 -27.81 -24.51
CA ASN A 289 12.73 -28.41 -25.84
C ASN A 289 11.59 -27.86 -26.70
N HIS A 290 11.93 -27.42 -27.92
CA HIS A 290 11.06 -26.74 -28.89
C HIS A 290 9.56 -27.04 -28.75
N THR A 291 9.18 -28.26 -29.09
CA THR A 291 7.79 -28.72 -29.15
C THR A 291 7.46 -29.75 -28.08
N ASN A 292 8.47 -30.41 -27.49
CA ASN A 292 8.25 -31.44 -26.47
C ASN A 292 8.06 -30.88 -25.05
N GLY A 293 8.25 -29.57 -24.88
CA GLY A 293 8.04 -28.86 -23.64
C GLY A 293 9.25 -28.88 -22.71
N LEU A 294 8.99 -28.69 -21.40
CA LEU A 294 10.02 -28.47 -20.39
C LEU A 294 10.24 -29.74 -19.55
N PHE A 295 11.51 -30.09 -19.33
CA PHE A 295 11.90 -31.21 -18.48
C PHE A 295 12.82 -30.72 -17.36
N LYS A 296 12.63 -31.26 -16.15
CA LYS A 296 13.48 -30.99 -14.99
C LYS A 296 14.07 -32.30 -14.47
N PHE A 297 15.39 -32.36 -14.41
CA PHE A 297 16.17 -33.46 -13.83
C PHE A 297 16.65 -33.11 -12.44
N ASP A 298 16.68 -34.10 -11.55
CA ASP A 298 17.19 -33.92 -10.18
C ASP A 298 18.72 -33.99 -10.19
N GLY A 299 19.36 -32.84 -10.06
CA GLY A 299 20.81 -32.70 -10.22
C GLY A 299 21.30 -33.24 -11.56
N ILE A 300 22.40 -34.00 -11.51
CA ILE A 300 22.96 -34.73 -12.65
C ILE A 300 22.44 -36.18 -12.76
N SER A 301 21.38 -36.54 -12.02
CA SER A 301 20.83 -37.89 -12.05
C SER A 301 20.07 -38.18 -13.35
N ASP A 302 19.56 -39.41 -13.50
CA ASP A 302 18.68 -39.78 -14.62
C ASP A 302 17.20 -39.57 -14.29
N ASN A 303 16.88 -39.16 -13.05
CA ASN A 303 15.52 -38.93 -12.62
C ASN A 303 15.04 -37.57 -13.13
N PHE A 304 13.90 -37.56 -13.83
CA PHE A 304 13.30 -36.34 -14.33
C PHE A 304 11.79 -36.37 -14.25
N LYS A 305 11.22 -35.16 -14.34
CA LYS A 305 9.79 -34.94 -14.52
C LYS A 305 9.53 -33.97 -15.65
N ARG A 306 8.40 -34.16 -16.34
CA ARG A 306 7.88 -33.15 -17.26
C ARG A 306 7.29 -32.00 -16.45
N VAL A 307 7.54 -30.79 -16.91
CA VAL A 307 7.04 -29.56 -16.33
C VAL A 307 6.11 -28.89 -17.34
N THR A 308 4.96 -28.41 -16.87
CA THR A 308 3.97 -27.70 -17.69
C THR A 308 3.81 -26.27 -17.25
N VAL A 309 3.73 -25.34 -18.20
CA VAL A 309 3.47 -23.92 -17.93
C VAL A 309 2.00 -23.59 -18.18
N ALA A 310 1.52 -22.47 -17.63
CA ALA A 310 0.12 -22.07 -17.77
C ALA A 310 -0.29 -21.88 -19.25
N GLY A 311 -1.44 -22.44 -19.64
CA GLY A 311 -1.93 -22.41 -21.02
C GLY A 311 -1.17 -23.31 -22.01
N GLN A 312 -0.28 -24.18 -21.51
CA GLN A 312 0.36 -25.21 -22.31
C GLN A 312 -0.60 -26.38 -22.56
N ILE A 313 -0.81 -26.70 -23.82
CA ILE A 313 -1.65 -27.80 -24.29
C ILE A 313 -0.82 -28.59 -25.30
N TYR A 314 -0.99 -29.91 -25.28
CA TYR A 314 -0.38 -30.80 -26.25
C TYR A 314 -1.44 -31.31 -27.22
N SER A 315 -1.15 -31.29 -28.51
CA SER A 315 -1.96 -31.98 -29.51
C SER A 315 -1.82 -33.50 -29.39
N SER A 316 -2.66 -34.26 -30.10
CA SER A 316 -2.69 -35.73 -30.04
C SER A 316 -1.37 -36.41 -30.45
N ASP A 317 -0.51 -35.69 -31.18
CA ASP A 317 0.84 -36.08 -31.58
C ASP A 317 1.92 -35.71 -30.55
N GLY A 318 1.56 -35.06 -29.44
CA GLY A 318 2.47 -34.70 -28.35
C GLY A 318 3.21 -33.38 -28.52
N ILE A 319 2.80 -32.53 -29.47
CA ILE A 319 3.39 -31.21 -29.73
C ILE A 319 2.74 -30.14 -28.86
N SER A 320 3.55 -29.28 -28.24
CA SER A 320 3.06 -28.15 -27.46
C SER A 320 2.66 -26.95 -28.31
N ASN A 321 1.55 -26.28 -27.94
CA ASN A 321 1.18 -24.97 -28.48
C ASN A 321 2.12 -23.82 -28.06
N ILE A 322 2.97 -24.04 -27.05
CA ILE A 322 4.01 -23.10 -26.62
C ILE A 322 5.33 -23.64 -27.12
N VAL A 323 5.88 -22.93 -28.10
CA VAL A 323 7.14 -23.29 -28.75
C VAL A 323 8.27 -22.59 -28.00
N MET A 324 9.08 -23.37 -27.29
CA MET A 324 10.16 -22.87 -26.44
C MET A 324 11.45 -22.74 -27.25
N SER A 325 12.14 -21.62 -27.14
CA SER A 325 13.40 -21.36 -27.85
C SER A 325 14.60 -21.36 -26.91
N ASP A 326 14.42 -20.84 -25.70
CA ASP A 326 15.50 -20.60 -24.75
C ASP A 326 15.04 -20.79 -23.29
N GLY A 327 16.01 -21.03 -22.41
CA GLY A 327 15.81 -21.17 -20.97
C GLY A 327 16.99 -20.58 -20.21
N TYR A 328 16.77 -19.50 -19.46
CA TYR A 328 17.83 -18.77 -18.76
C TYR A 328 17.51 -18.58 -17.28
N TRP A 329 18.40 -18.98 -16.39
CA TRP A 329 18.33 -18.64 -14.96
C TRP A 329 19.09 -17.35 -14.70
N ASP A 330 18.40 -16.33 -14.23
CA ASP A 330 19.07 -15.11 -13.78
C ASP A 330 19.78 -15.32 -12.42
N GLN A 331 20.65 -14.39 -12.08
CA GLN A 331 21.43 -14.40 -10.84
C GLN A 331 20.54 -14.30 -9.59
N SER A 332 19.28 -13.88 -9.73
CA SER A 332 18.31 -13.84 -8.65
C SER A 332 17.58 -15.16 -8.42
N GLY A 333 17.75 -16.12 -9.33
CA GLY A 333 17.09 -17.42 -9.28
C GLY A 333 15.70 -17.41 -9.91
N ILE A 334 15.40 -16.47 -10.80
CA ILE A 334 14.21 -16.48 -11.63
C ILE A 334 14.54 -17.15 -12.96
N TYR A 335 13.63 -17.98 -13.43
CA TYR A 335 13.77 -18.70 -14.69
C TYR A 335 12.98 -18.01 -15.80
N TRP A 336 13.68 -17.66 -16.86
CA TRP A 336 13.18 -17.00 -18.05
C TRP A 336 13.13 -18.02 -19.19
N ILE A 337 11.97 -18.16 -19.83
CA ILE A 337 11.76 -19.08 -20.93
C ILE A 337 11.40 -18.25 -22.16
N GLY A 338 12.30 -18.22 -23.14
CA GLY A 338 12.04 -17.65 -24.45
C GLY A 338 11.04 -18.51 -25.21
N THR A 339 10.12 -17.87 -25.93
CA THR A 339 9.16 -18.57 -26.79
C THR A 339 9.02 -17.88 -28.14
N PHE A 340 8.52 -18.62 -29.14
CA PHE A 340 8.16 -18.07 -30.45
C PHE A 340 6.72 -17.57 -30.54
N THR A 341 5.88 -17.95 -29.58
CA THR A 341 4.45 -17.68 -29.65
C THR A 341 3.98 -16.64 -28.65
N LYS A 342 4.68 -16.47 -27.52
CA LYS A 342 4.18 -15.71 -26.36
C LYS A 342 5.18 -14.67 -25.80
N GLY A 343 6.34 -14.46 -26.41
CA GLY A 343 7.40 -13.64 -25.83
C GLY A 343 8.16 -14.42 -24.75
N LEU A 344 8.39 -13.78 -23.60
CA LEU A 344 9.07 -14.37 -22.44
C LEU A 344 8.06 -14.91 -21.43
N ILE A 345 8.28 -16.15 -20.98
CA ILE A 345 7.58 -16.72 -19.83
C ILE A 345 8.54 -16.64 -18.64
N LYS A 346 8.11 -15.98 -17.57
CA LYS A 346 8.86 -15.79 -16.34
C LYS A 346 8.32 -16.70 -15.24
N TYR A 347 9.22 -17.45 -14.59
CA TYR A 347 8.92 -18.32 -13.46
C TYR A 347 9.82 -17.97 -12.28
N ASN A 348 9.21 -17.51 -11.18
CA ASN A 348 9.91 -17.35 -9.91
C ASN A 348 9.59 -18.54 -8.98
N PRO A 349 10.56 -19.43 -8.67
CA PRO A 349 10.33 -20.55 -7.76
C PRO A 349 10.10 -20.14 -6.31
N ASN A 350 10.52 -18.94 -5.92
CA ASN A 350 10.41 -18.40 -4.56
C ASN A 350 9.15 -17.55 -4.34
N LYS A 351 8.35 -17.29 -5.40
CA LYS A 351 7.13 -16.48 -5.28
C LYS A 351 6.21 -17.14 -4.25
N LYS A 352 5.85 -16.42 -3.18
CA LYS A 352 4.88 -16.92 -2.21
C LYS A 352 3.55 -17.14 -2.89
N ILE A 353 3.07 -18.37 -2.87
CA ILE A 353 1.80 -18.76 -3.47
C ILE A 353 0.77 -18.82 -2.34
N PHE A 354 -0.27 -18.00 -2.48
CA PHE A 354 -1.46 -18.11 -1.64
C PHE A 354 -2.46 -19.01 -2.35
N ASN A 355 -2.87 -20.09 -1.68
CA ASN A 355 -4.01 -20.90 -2.10
C ASN A 355 -5.28 -20.26 -1.55
N HIS A 356 -6.30 -20.14 -2.38
CA HIS A 356 -7.58 -19.54 -2.00
C HIS A 356 -8.72 -20.55 -2.13
N TYR A 357 -9.50 -20.66 -1.05
CA TYR A 357 -10.71 -21.48 -0.98
C TYR A 357 -11.93 -20.57 -0.91
N ALA A 358 -12.66 -20.49 -2.03
CA ALA A 358 -13.87 -19.68 -2.20
C ALA A 358 -15.14 -20.50 -1.98
N HIS A 359 -16.24 -19.80 -1.73
CA HIS A 359 -17.58 -20.40 -1.80
C HIS A 359 -17.95 -20.69 -3.25
N ASP A 360 -18.46 -21.88 -3.52
CA ASP A 360 -19.00 -22.28 -4.82
C ASP A 360 -20.35 -22.97 -4.61
N GLU A 361 -21.42 -22.31 -5.05
CA GLU A 361 -22.81 -22.78 -4.92
C GLU A 361 -23.03 -24.15 -5.57
N ASN A 362 -22.24 -24.51 -6.59
CA ASN A 362 -22.36 -25.79 -7.30
C ASN A 362 -21.49 -26.91 -6.69
N ASN A 363 -20.62 -26.58 -5.74
CA ASN A 363 -19.71 -27.53 -5.12
C ASN A 363 -19.98 -27.66 -3.62
N LYS A 364 -20.62 -28.76 -3.23
CA LYS A 364 -20.92 -29.08 -1.81
C LYS A 364 -19.69 -29.30 -0.94
N ASN A 365 -18.51 -29.50 -1.54
CA ASN A 365 -17.23 -29.62 -0.82
C ASN A 365 -16.48 -28.28 -0.73
N SER A 366 -17.08 -27.17 -1.19
CA SER A 366 -16.57 -25.81 -1.00
C SER A 366 -17.02 -25.25 0.35
N ILE A 367 -16.41 -24.14 0.76
CA ILE A 367 -16.81 -23.45 2.00
C ILE A 367 -18.26 -22.95 1.88
N SER A 368 -19.05 -23.02 2.95
CA SER A 368 -20.48 -22.71 2.86
C SER A 368 -20.82 -21.24 2.61
N HIS A 369 -19.88 -20.33 2.85
CA HIS A 369 -20.08 -18.89 2.69
C HIS A 369 -18.73 -18.16 2.63
N SER A 370 -18.65 -17.05 1.87
CA SER A 370 -17.38 -16.33 1.63
C SER A 370 -16.86 -15.56 2.86
N TYR A 371 -17.76 -15.04 3.71
CA TYR A 371 -17.36 -14.27 4.89
C TYR A 371 -16.93 -15.20 6.04
N ILE A 372 -15.63 -15.19 6.35
CA ILE A 372 -15.01 -16.03 7.37
C ILE A 372 -14.78 -15.23 8.65
N TYR A 373 -15.43 -15.61 9.74
CA TYR A 373 -15.29 -14.92 11.02
C TYR A 373 -14.33 -15.57 11.98
N SER A 374 -14.13 -16.88 11.92
CA SER A 374 -13.18 -17.55 12.82
C SER A 374 -12.59 -18.80 12.21
N VAL A 375 -11.35 -19.10 12.60
CA VAL A 375 -10.63 -20.31 12.19
C VAL A 375 -9.96 -20.93 13.41
N LEU A 376 -10.10 -22.24 13.59
CA LEU A 376 -9.51 -22.97 14.72
C LEU A 376 -9.07 -24.38 14.29
N GLU A 377 -7.81 -24.74 14.50
CA GLU A 377 -7.36 -26.12 14.33
C GLU A 377 -7.93 -27.01 15.44
N SER A 378 -8.48 -28.17 15.08
CA SER A 378 -8.98 -29.11 16.08
C SER A 378 -7.83 -29.78 16.85
N LYS A 379 -7.91 -29.72 18.17
CA LYS A 379 -7.08 -30.47 19.11
C LYS A 379 -7.48 -31.94 19.16
N ALA A 380 -8.78 -32.22 19.13
CA ALA A 380 -9.33 -33.58 19.20
C ALA A 380 -9.15 -34.36 17.89
N HIS A 381 -9.14 -33.66 16.74
CA HIS A 381 -9.05 -34.26 15.41
C HIS A 381 -7.93 -33.58 14.58
N PRO A 382 -6.65 -33.97 14.78
CA PRO A 382 -5.54 -33.39 14.02
C PRO A 382 -5.76 -33.43 12.51
N GLY A 383 -5.40 -32.35 11.81
CA GLY A 383 -5.64 -32.20 10.37
C GLY A 383 -7.04 -31.72 9.98
N LYS A 384 -7.93 -31.46 10.96
CA LYS A 384 -9.21 -30.78 10.76
C LYS A 384 -9.15 -29.34 11.26
N ILE A 385 -9.67 -28.41 10.48
CA ILE A 385 -9.79 -26.99 10.86
C ILE A 385 -11.26 -26.61 10.85
N TYR A 386 -11.76 -26.07 11.96
CA TYR A 386 -13.08 -25.47 12.02
C TYR A 386 -13.05 -24.06 11.45
N VAL A 387 -14.01 -23.75 10.58
CA VAL A 387 -14.13 -22.44 9.92
C VAL A 387 -15.53 -21.90 10.14
N GLY A 388 -15.65 -20.92 11.03
CA GLY A 388 -16.89 -20.24 11.35
C GLY A 388 -17.18 -19.13 10.35
N THR A 389 -18.38 -19.11 9.78
CA THR A 389 -18.76 -18.18 8.72
C THR A 389 -19.84 -17.20 9.17
N ARG A 390 -20.06 -16.13 8.38
CA ARG A 390 -21.15 -15.17 8.63
C ARG A 390 -22.53 -15.81 8.50
N GLY A 391 -22.71 -16.70 7.53
CA GLY A 391 -23.90 -17.51 7.32
C GLY A 391 -23.51 -18.92 6.91
N GLY A 392 -24.44 -19.88 6.94
CA GLY A 392 -24.15 -21.27 6.60
C GLY A 392 -23.40 -22.07 7.69
N GLY A 393 -23.28 -21.51 8.90
CA GLY A 393 -22.89 -22.22 10.11
C GLY A 393 -21.39 -22.42 10.32
N LEU A 394 -21.02 -23.65 10.70
CA LEU A 394 -19.65 -24.05 11.00
C LEU A 394 -19.18 -25.04 9.94
N ASN A 395 -18.06 -24.77 9.29
CA ASN A 395 -17.43 -25.68 8.34
C ASN A 395 -16.30 -26.47 9.01
N ILE A 396 -16.04 -27.67 8.52
CA ILE A 396 -14.84 -28.46 8.79
C ILE A 396 -14.04 -28.54 7.50
N PHE A 397 -12.83 -27.99 7.51
CA PHE A 397 -11.84 -28.13 6.46
C PHE A 397 -10.92 -29.32 6.77
N ASP A 398 -10.82 -30.26 5.85
CA ASP A 398 -9.89 -31.38 5.90
C ASP A 398 -8.60 -31.02 5.14
N THR A 399 -7.50 -30.86 5.88
CA THR A 399 -6.21 -30.43 5.33
C THR A 399 -5.50 -31.48 4.47
N GLN A 400 -5.95 -32.75 4.48
CA GLN A 400 -5.38 -33.81 3.64
C GLN A 400 -6.08 -33.88 2.29
N THR A 401 -7.40 -33.68 2.27
CA THR A 401 -8.21 -33.78 1.05
C THR A 401 -8.56 -32.43 0.43
N ASN A 402 -8.31 -31.33 1.14
CA ASN A 402 -8.70 -29.95 0.77
C ASN A 402 -10.21 -29.75 0.56
N ASN A 403 -11.04 -30.56 1.23
CA ASN A 403 -12.50 -30.48 1.15
C ASN A 403 -13.09 -29.84 2.41
N PHE A 404 -14.21 -29.15 2.21
CA PHE A 404 -15.05 -28.63 3.28
C PHE A 404 -16.29 -29.49 3.49
N SER A 405 -16.76 -29.57 4.74
CA SER A 405 -18.09 -30.08 5.07
C SER A 405 -18.76 -29.18 6.10
N THR A 406 -20.08 -29.03 6.00
CA THR A 406 -20.86 -28.16 6.90
C THR A 406 -21.44 -28.95 8.07
N ILE A 407 -21.33 -28.39 9.27
CA ILE A 407 -22.05 -28.86 10.45
C ILE A 407 -23.42 -28.15 10.49
N PRO A 408 -24.54 -28.90 10.42
CA PRO A 408 -25.86 -28.30 10.56
C PRO A 408 -26.06 -27.78 11.98
N ILE A 409 -26.49 -26.52 12.10
CA ILE A 409 -26.82 -25.89 13.37
C ILE A 409 -28.24 -25.35 13.23
N ASP A 410 -29.10 -25.68 14.19
CA ASP A 410 -30.48 -25.17 14.26
C ASP A 410 -30.46 -23.78 14.90
N PHE A 411 -30.61 -22.73 14.09
CA PHE A 411 -30.54 -21.35 14.53
C PHE A 411 -31.94 -20.81 14.86
N TYR A 412 -32.07 -20.05 15.95
CA TYR A 412 -33.37 -19.60 16.47
C TYR A 412 -33.68 -18.12 16.13
N LYS A 413 -32.73 -17.22 16.36
CA LYS A 413 -32.79 -15.76 16.19
C LYS A 413 -31.50 -15.20 15.58
N ASP A 414 -30.93 -15.89 14.58
CA ASP A 414 -29.73 -15.41 13.90
C ASP A 414 -30.08 -14.57 12.67
N TYR A 415 -29.56 -13.33 12.64
CA TYR A 415 -29.83 -12.36 11.56
C TYR A 415 -29.20 -12.76 10.21
N TYR A 416 -28.22 -13.66 10.20
CA TYR A 416 -27.42 -14.01 9.03
C TYR A 416 -27.60 -15.44 8.53
N GLY A 417 -28.62 -16.16 9.02
CA GLY A 417 -28.90 -17.54 8.60
C GLY A 417 -27.81 -18.54 9.00
N GLY A 418 -27.11 -18.27 10.11
CA GLY A 418 -26.21 -19.18 10.78
C GLY A 418 -24.80 -18.65 11.00
N SER A 419 -24.66 -17.60 11.81
CA SER A 419 -23.37 -16.98 12.10
C SER A 419 -22.57 -17.67 13.20
N VAL A 420 -21.30 -18.00 12.94
CA VAL A 420 -20.33 -18.45 13.95
C VAL A 420 -19.12 -17.51 13.98
N ARG A 421 -19.06 -16.65 14.99
CA ARG A 421 -18.03 -15.60 15.16
C ARG A 421 -16.79 -16.03 15.91
N SER A 422 -16.92 -16.98 16.84
CA SER A 422 -15.81 -17.45 17.65
C SER A 422 -16.01 -18.91 18.02
N ILE A 423 -14.93 -19.67 17.99
CA ILE A 423 -14.93 -21.10 18.26
C ILE A 423 -13.92 -21.37 19.38
N LEU A 424 -14.29 -22.19 20.35
CA LEU A 424 -13.38 -22.75 21.34
C LEU A 424 -13.67 -24.24 21.49
N GLU A 425 -12.64 -25.07 21.38
CA GLU A 425 -12.73 -26.53 21.52
C GLU A 425 -12.17 -26.98 22.88
N GLU A 426 -12.94 -27.82 23.55
CA GLU A 426 -12.58 -28.53 24.79
C GLU A 426 -11.73 -29.78 24.47
N GLU A 427 -11.06 -30.33 25.49
CA GLU A 427 -10.19 -31.51 25.29
C GLU A 427 -10.95 -32.76 24.81
N ASP A 428 -12.23 -32.87 25.13
CA ASP A 428 -13.11 -33.96 24.70
C ASP A 428 -13.69 -33.77 23.28
N GLY A 429 -13.37 -32.65 22.61
CA GLY A 429 -13.89 -32.29 21.28
C GLY A 429 -15.22 -31.53 21.30
N SER A 430 -15.80 -31.26 22.48
CA SER A 430 -16.95 -30.37 22.63
C SER A 430 -16.59 -28.94 22.19
N LEU A 431 -17.57 -28.21 21.65
CA LEU A 431 -17.37 -26.85 21.15
C LEU A 431 -18.19 -25.83 21.91
N TRP A 432 -17.58 -24.67 22.17
CA TRP A 432 -18.26 -23.43 22.51
C TRP A 432 -18.26 -22.52 21.30
N LEU A 433 -19.45 -22.12 20.85
CA LEU A 433 -19.64 -21.25 19.70
C LEU A 433 -20.24 -19.91 20.12
N GLY A 434 -19.63 -18.83 19.66
CA GLY A 434 -20.19 -17.49 19.75
C GLY A 434 -20.89 -17.13 18.44
N THR A 435 -22.11 -16.61 18.52
CA THR A 435 -22.98 -16.35 17.36
C THR A 435 -23.42 -14.88 17.28
N SER A 436 -24.12 -14.50 16.20
CA SER A 436 -24.62 -13.15 15.97
C SER A 436 -26.14 -13.04 16.22
N GLY A 437 -26.59 -13.29 17.45
CA GLY A 437 -28.01 -13.19 17.84
C GLY A 437 -28.52 -14.41 18.60
N ASP A 438 -27.82 -15.53 18.47
CA ASP A 438 -28.18 -16.80 19.09
C ASP A 438 -27.46 -17.07 20.42
N GLY A 439 -26.67 -16.09 20.89
CA GLY A 439 -25.92 -16.14 22.13
C GLY A 439 -24.70 -17.06 22.08
N LEU A 440 -24.39 -17.63 23.25
CA LEU A 440 -23.33 -18.63 23.41
C LEU A 440 -23.94 -20.04 23.31
N LEU A 441 -23.38 -20.88 22.45
CA LEU A 441 -23.81 -22.27 22.26
C LEU A 441 -22.76 -23.23 22.80
N LYS A 442 -23.21 -24.28 23.48
CA LYS A 442 -22.39 -25.45 23.81
C LYS A 442 -22.84 -26.64 22.98
N MET A 443 -21.90 -27.23 22.26
CA MET A 443 -22.09 -28.45 21.46
C MET A 443 -21.26 -29.59 22.03
N ASN A 444 -21.81 -30.80 22.01
CA ASN A 444 -21.09 -32.01 22.38
C ASN A 444 -20.17 -32.49 21.22
N PRO A 445 -19.33 -33.52 21.45
CA PRO A 445 -18.45 -34.06 20.41
C PRO A 445 -19.23 -34.64 19.21
N GLU A 446 -20.48 -35.10 19.41
CA GLU A 446 -21.39 -35.53 18.34
C GLU A 446 -22.04 -34.38 17.54
N ARG A 447 -21.62 -33.13 17.79
CA ARG A 447 -22.06 -31.91 17.09
C ARG A 447 -23.52 -31.54 17.29
N GLN A 448 -24.12 -31.95 18.41
CA GLN A 448 -25.45 -31.54 18.84
C GLN A 448 -25.34 -30.37 19.81
N ILE A 449 -26.23 -29.38 19.66
CA ILE A 449 -26.35 -28.28 20.62
C ILE A 449 -26.98 -28.84 21.90
N ILE A 450 -26.23 -28.82 23.00
CA ILE A 450 -26.69 -29.31 24.31
C ILE A 450 -27.12 -28.18 25.24
N LYS A 451 -26.64 -26.95 24.99
CA LYS A 451 -27.06 -25.78 25.77
C LYS A 451 -26.92 -24.50 24.97
N ARG A 452 -27.88 -23.59 25.16
CA ARG A 452 -27.91 -22.25 24.57
C ARG A 452 -28.06 -21.23 25.67
N PHE A 453 -27.23 -20.19 25.65
CA PHE A 453 -27.25 -19.11 26.63
C PHE A 453 -27.59 -17.80 25.92
N ILE A 454 -28.77 -17.26 26.21
CA ILE A 454 -29.31 -16.00 25.66
C ILE A 454 -29.49 -15.02 26.83
N PRO A 455 -29.37 -13.70 26.60
CA PRO A 455 -29.65 -12.71 27.63
C PRO A 455 -31.05 -12.80 28.18
N ASP A 456 -31.15 -12.70 29.50
CA ASP A 456 -32.40 -12.61 30.24
C ASP A 456 -32.36 -11.33 31.08
N SER A 457 -33.22 -10.36 30.75
CA SER A 457 -33.29 -9.08 31.45
C SER A 457 -33.80 -9.19 32.89
N SER A 458 -34.30 -10.36 33.30
CA SER A 458 -34.73 -10.65 34.67
C SER A 458 -33.68 -11.38 35.51
N ASP A 459 -32.63 -11.94 34.89
CA ASP A 459 -31.55 -12.68 35.57
C ASP A 459 -30.19 -12.00 35.40
N VAL A 460 -29.67 -11.45 36.49
CA VAL A 460 -28.32 -10.83 36.56
C VAL A 460 -27.18 -11.81 36.34
N ASN A 461 -27.45 -13.12 36.47
CA ASN A 461 -26.49 -14.18 36.21
C ASN A 461 -26.62 -14.76 34.80
N SER A 462 -27.41 -14.14 33.92
CA SER A 462 -27.47 -14.48 32.50
C SER A 462 -26.37 -13.78 31.70
N ILE A 463 -26.12 -14.24 30.47
CA ILE A 463 -25.19 -13.56 29.57
C ILE A 463 -25.74 -12.18 29.20
N SER A 464 -24.92 -11.14 29.28
CA SER A 464 -25.40 -9.76 29.05
C SER A 464 -25.70 -9.39 27.59
N GLY A 465 -25.32 -10.21 26.62
CA GLY A 465 -25.54 -9.94 25.20
C GLY A 465 -25.53 -11.22 24.36
N ASP A 466 -26.32 -11.25 23.30
CA ASP A 466 -26.53 -12.38 22.39
C ASP A 466 -25.59 -12.37 21.18
N TRP A 467 -24.96 -11.24 20.89
CA TRP A 467 -23.91 -11.12 19.88
C TRP A 467 -22.54 -11.39 20.50
N VAL A 468 -22.19 -12.66 20.58
CA VAL A 468 -20.93 -13.14 21.15
C VAL A 468 -19.81 -13.02 20.11
N ARG A 469 -18.81 -12.19 20.40
CA ARG A 469 -17.71 -11.86 19.48
C ARG A 469 -16.46 -12.68 19.70
N VAL A 470 -16.12 -12.97 20.95
CA VAL A 470 -14.87 -13.64 21.33
C VAL A 470 -15.07 -14.45 22.59
N ILE A 471 -14.51 -15.65 22.61
CA ILE A 471 -14.51 -16.57 23.75
C ILE A 471 -13.05 -16.94 24.04
N ARG A 472 -12.67 -16.90 25.32
CA ARG A 472 -11.37 -17.37 25.81
C ARG A 472 -11.57 -18.17 27.09
N LYS A 473 -10.85 -19.29 27.22
CA LYS A 473 -10.81 -20.08 28.44
C LYS A 473 -9.64 -19.59 29.31
N ASP A 474 -9.89 -19.36 30.59
CA ASP A 474 -8.84 -19.00 31.54
C ASP A 474 -8.10 -20.23 32.08
N LEU A 475 -7.05 -20.00 32.88
CA LEU A 475 -6.24 -21.07 33.47
C LEU A 475 -7.00 -21.92 34.50
N SER A 476 -8.14 -21.44 35.01
CA SER A 476 -9.01 -22.19 35.94
C SER A 476 -10.10 -22.99 35.20
N GLY A 477 -10.16 -22.87 33.88
CA GLY A 477 -11.09 -23.56 33.01
C GLY A 477 -12.44 -22.86 32.81
N ASN A 478 -12.60 -21.61 33.29
CA ASN A 478 -13.81 -20.81 33.09
C ASN A 478 -13.71 -19.96 31.82
N LEU A 479 -14.83 -19.38 31.37
CA LEU A 479 -14.87 -18.63 30.11
C LEU A 479 -14.96 -17.13 30.31
N TRP A 480 -14.12 -16.40 29.59
CA TRP A 480 -14.26 -14.98 29.33
C TRP A 480 -14.91 -14.78 27.96
N ILE A 481 -16.01 -14.03 27.95
CA ILE A 481 -16.89 -13.91 26.80
C ILE A 481 -17.12 -12.42 26.53
N GLY A 482 -16.63 -11.99 25.37
CA GLY A 482 -16.82 -10.63 24.87
C GLY A 482 -18.05 -10.56 23.97
N THR A 483 -18.95 -9.64 24.26
CA THR A 483 -20.15 -9.39 23.45
C THR A 483 -20.10 -8.02 22.75
N ASN A 484 -20.98 -7.80 21.77
CA ASN A 484 -21.03 -6.57 20.99
C ASN A 484 -21.61 -5.38 21.78
N THR A 485 -22.66 -5.60 22.57
CA THR A 485 -23.43 -4.56 23.27
C THR A 485 -23.57 -4.82 24.77
N GLY A 486 -23.43 -6.08 25.21
CA GLY A 486 -23.48 -6.50 26.61
C GLY A 486 -22.12 -6.44 27.32
N GLY A 487 -21.03 -6.10 26.62
CA GLY A 487 -19.66 -6.05 27.15
C GLY A 487 -19.08 -7.38 27.60
N LEU A 488 -18.27 -7.35 28.66
CA LEU A 488 -17.47 -8.49 29.11
C LEU A 488 -18.20 -9.35 30.14
N ASN A 489 -18.26 -10.64 29.88
CA ASN A 489 -18.85 -11.63 30.77
C ASN A 489 -17.80 -12.65 31.20
N TYR A 490 -17.92 -13.09 32.44
CA TYR A 490 -17.21 -14.24 32.98
C TYR A 490 -18.21 -15.33 33.29
N PHE A 491 -18.01 -16.53 32.77
CA PHE A 491 -18.88 -17.67 33.00
C PHE A 491 -18.17 -18.71 33.86
N ASP A 492 -18.66 -18.86 35.10
CA ASP A 492 -18.24 -19.92 36.01
C ASP A 492 -18.93 -21.22 35.57
N ILE A 493 -18.18 -22.09 34.90
CA ILE A 493 -18.74 -23.32 34.30
C ILE A 493 -19.28 -24.25 35.39
N LYS A 494 -18.62 -24.31 36.56
CA LYS A 494 -19.01 -25.22 37.64
C LYS A 494 -20.31 -24.78 38.29
N ARG A 495 -20.49 -23.48 38.50
CA ARG A 495 -21.70 -22.92 39.09
C ARG A 495 -22.80 -22.66 38.07
N ASN A 496 -22.46 -22.63 36.78
CA ASN A 496 -23.34 -22.25 35.68
C ASN A 496 -23.92 -20.83 35.86
N LEU A 497 -23.07 -19.87 36.24
CA LEU A 497 -23.45 -18.49 36.48
C LEU A 497 -22.58 -17.53 35.65
N PHE A 498 -23.20 -16.51 35.07
CA PHE A 498 -22.47 -15.39 34.46
C PHE A 498 -22.26 -14.27 35.47
N LYS A 499 -21.15 -13.55 35.28
CA LYS A 499 -20.88 -12.29 35.93
C LYS A 499 -20.48 -11.26 34.87
N ASN A 500 -21.18 -10.13 34.84
CA ASN A 500 -20.84 -9.01 33.97
C ASN A 500 -19.76 -8.12 34.59
N PHE A 501 -18.87 -7.57 33.75
CA PHE A 501 -17.73 -6.73 34.16
C PHE A 501 -17.79 -5.31 33.55
N ASN A 502 -18.95 -4.81 33.12
CA ASN A 502 -19.08 -3.46 32.58
C ASN A 502 -19.36 -2.41 33.66
N LYS A 503 -18.86 -1.19 33.43
CA LYS A 503 -19.07 0.05 34.21
C LYS A 503 -18.94 -0.11 35.74
N PRO A 504 -17.89 0.47 36.36
CA PRO A 504 -17.77 0.44 37.81
C PRO A 504 -18.90 1.24 38.47
N PHE A 505 -19.83 0.56 39.16
CA PHE A 505 -20.83 1.23 40.00
C PHE A 505 -20.21 1.60 41.35
N ILE A 506 -20.60 2.75 41.89
CA ILE A 506 -20.29 3.12 43.27
C ILE A 506 -21.51 2.75 44.10
N ARG A 507 -21.33 1.92 45.12
CA ARG A 507 -22.37 1.50 46.05
C ARG A 507 -21.96 1.73 47.50
N TYR A 508 -22.94 1.80 48.39
CA TYR A 508 -22.68 1.75 49.83
C TYR A 508 -22.09 0.40 50.24
N SER A 509 -21.26 0.40 51.29
CA SER A 509 -20.70 -0.85 51.82
C SER A 509 -21.80 -1.79 52.34
N GLN A 510 -21.59 -3.10 52.21
CA GLN A 510 -22.56 -4.08 52.74
C GLN A 510 -22.81 -3.89 54.25
N LYS A 511 -21.80 -3.39 54.99
CA LYS A 511 -21.92 -3.12 56.44
C LYS A 511 -23.00 -2.09 56.77
N ILE A 512 -23.11 -1.00 56.00
CA ILE A 512 -24.17 0.00 56.26
C ILE A 512 -25.54 -0.53 55.85
N ILE A 513 -25.61 -1.31 54.76
CA ILE A 513 -26.83 -1.99 54.33
C ILE A 513 -27.33 -2.94 55.43
N ASP A 514 -26.46 -3.82 55.95
CA ASP A 514 -26.81 -4.77 57.01
C ASP A 514 -27.26 -4.06 58.30
N LEU A 515 -26.62 -2.93 58.65
CA LEU A 515 -27.01 -2.09 59.79
C LEU A 515 -28.41 -1.51 59.59
N ILE A 516 -28.72 -1.00 58.40
CA ILE A 516 -30.03 -0.45 58.05
C ILE A 516 -31.09 -1.55 58.08
N LYS A 517 -30.83 -2.72 57.49
CA LYS A 517 -31.76 -3.86 57.54
C LYS A 517 -32.09 -4.27 58.97
N LYS A 518 -31.10 -4.28 59.86
CA LYS A 518 -31.31 -4.53 61.30
C LYS A 518 -32.19 -3.44 61.95
N LYS A 519 -32.05 -2.18 61.55
CA LYS A 519 -32.93 -1.08 62.00
C LYS A 519 -34.36 -1.21 61.46
N ILE A 520 -34.53 -1.68 60.22
CA ILE A 520 -35.83 -1.95 59.62
C ILE A 520 -36.52 -3.13 60.35
N SER A 521 -35.79 -4.22 60.63
CA SER A 521 -36.36 -5.39 61.32
C SER A 521 -36.78 -5.12 62.77
N THR A 522 -36.31 -4.01 63.36
CA THR A 522 -36.68 -3.58 64.71
C THR A 522 -37.75 -2.48 64.72
N ASP A 523 -38.33 -2.15 63.55
CA ASP A 523 -39.32 -1.08 63.31
C ASP A 523 -38.94 0.27 63.94
N SER A 524 -37.65 0.60 63.85
CA SER A 524 -37.07 1.84 64.43
C SER A 524 -37.27 3.08 63.55
N ASP A 525 -38.08 2.99 62.49
CA ASP A 525 -38.39 4.11 61.60
C ASP A 525 -39.06 5.23 62.39
N LYS A 526 -38.54 6.45 62.30
CA LYS A 526 -39.22 7.65 62.80
C LYS A 526 -40.37 8.05 61.88
N ALA A 527 -40.21 7.87 60.58
CA ALA A 527 -41.22 7.99 59.53
C ALA A 527 -40.77 7.22 58.29
N LYS A 528 -41.72 6.78 57.46
CA LYS A 528 -41.45 6.07 56.21
C LYS A 528 -42.55 6.28 55.16
N ILE A 529 -42.14 6.24 53.89
CA ILE A 529 -42.98 6.06 52.71
C ILE A 529 -42.28 4.96 51.91
N ILE A 530 -42.90 3.78 51.81
CA ILE A 530 -42.30 2.57 51.24
C ILE A 530 -43.30 1.92 50.31
N GLU A 531 -42.84 0.91 49.55
CA GLU A 531 -43.68 0.16 48.61
C GLU A 531 -44.39 1.10 47.60
N VAL A 532 -43.66 2.13 47.15
CA VAL A 532 -44.18 3.15 46.26
C VAL A 532 -44.33 2.58 44.86
N GLY A 533 -45.55 2.61 44.33
CA GLY A 533 -45.90 2.16 42.97
C GLY A 533 -45.80 3.30 41.93
N ASP A 534 -46.21 3.02 40.69
CA ASP A 534 -46.15 3.97 39.58
C ASP A 534 -47.02 5.22 39.80
N PHE A 535 -46.54 6.39 39.35
CA PHE A 535 -47.23 7.69 39.37
C PHE A 535 -47.73 8.16 40.75
N GLN A 536 -46.99 7.84 41.82
CA GLN A 536 -47.42 8.18 43.17
C GLN A 536 -46.72 9.44 43.67
N LYS A 537 -47.51 10.34 44.26
CA LYS A 537 -47.02 11.50 44.99
C LYS A 537 -47.48 11.43 46.44
N LEU A 538 -46.60 10.96 47.31
CA LEU A 538 -46.93 10.59 48.68
C LEU A 538 -46.35 11.58 49.69
N SER A 539 -47.02 11.69 50.85
CA SER A 539 -46.63 12.58 51.92
C SER A 539 -46.94 11.97 53.28
N SER A 540 -46.01 12.04 54.22
CA SER A 540 -46.19 11.58 55.60
C SER A 540 -45.55 12.57 56.58
N THR A 541 -46.27 12.99 57.61
CA THR A 541 -45.77 13.98 58.58
C THR A 541 -45.20 13.33 59.83
N PHE A 542 -44.12 13.88 60.37
CA PHE A 542 -43.55 13.44 61.64
C PHE A 542 -43.06 14.61 62.48
N GLU A 543 -42.92 14.37 63.79
CA GLU A 543 -42.53 15.39 64.76
C GLU A 543 -41.22 15.01 65.46
N VAL A 544 -40.30 15.96 65.47
CA VAL A 544 -39.04 15.93 66.22
C VAL A 544 -39.28 16.71 67.52
N LYS A 545 -39.22 16.01 68.66
CA LYS A 545 -39.53 16.61 69.97
C LYS A 545 -38.37 17.42 70.55
N ASN A 546 -37.15 16.91 70.36
CA ASN A 546 -35.90 17.53 70.79
C ASN A 546 -34.92 17.47 69.62
N GLN A 547 -34.01 18.43 69.54
CA GLN A 547 -32.93 18.42 68.57
C GLN A 547 -32.14 17.11 68.64
N GLY A 548 -31.81 16.54 67.48
CA GLY A 548 -31.04 15.29 67.41
C GLY A 548 -30.63 14.92 65.99
N ASP A 549 -29.80 13.89 65.88
CA ASP A 549 -29.31 13.39 64.60
C ASP A 549 -30.19 12.25 64.07
N TYR A 550 -30.41 12.27 62.76
CA TYR A 550 -31.28 11.36 62.05
C TYR A 550 -30.59 10.83 60.79
N LEU A 551 -30.67 9.52 60.54
CA LEU A 551 -30.26 8.92 59.28
C LEU A 551 -31.46 8.92 58.32
N VAL A 552 -31.34 9.58 57.18
CA VAL A 552 -32.31 9.51 56.09
C VAL A 552 -31.77 8.63 54.97
N LEU A 553 -32.65 7.88 54.32
CA LEU A 553 -32.35 7.18 53.07
C LEU A 553 -33.51 7.26 52.10
N SER A 554 -33.21 7.32 50.81
CA SER A 554 -34.20 7.26 49.73
C SER A 554 -33.68 6.42 48.57
N GLY A 555 -34.37 5.32 48.27
CA GLY A 555 -34.14 4.47 47.09
C GLY A 555 -35.17 4.76 46.01
N GLY A 556 -34.74 4.81 44.74
CA GLY A 556 -35.58 5.14 43.58
C GLY A 556 -34.87 4.94 42.23
N GLU A 557 -35.49 5.37 41.14
CA GLU A 557 -35.05 5.19 39.76
C GLU A 557 -34.34 6.43 39.19
N GLY A 558 -33.23 6.23 38.48
CA GLY A 558 -32.64 7.28 37.64
C GLY A 558 -31.54 6.77 36.71
N THR A 559 -31.07 7.60 35.77
CA THR A 559 -30.08 7.19 34.74
C THR A 559 -28.90 8.15 34.63
N SER A 560 -27.74 7.65 34.20
CA SER A 560 -26.52 8.48 34.07
C SER A 560 -26.59 9.54 32.97
N PHE A 561 -27.59 9.47 32.10
CA PHE A 561 -27.81 10.45 31.03
C PHE A 561 -28.74 11.60 31.45
N ASP A 562 -29.40 11.46 32.60
CA ASP A 562 -30.28 12.49 33.18
C ASP A 562 -29.64 12.99 34.48
N PRO A 563 -29.46 14.31 34.67
CA PRO A 563 -28.97 14.84 35.94
C PRO A 563 -29.91 14.58 37.12
N LEU A 564 -31.20 14.30 36.87
CA LEU A 564 -32.22 14.11 37.88
C LEU A 564 -32.65 12.64 38.01
N MET A 565 -33.04 12.27 39.22
CA MET A 565 -33.77 11.05 39.54
C MET A 565 -35.22 11.17 39.06
N TRP A 566 -35.76 10.08 38.57
CA TRP A 566 -37.16 9.95 38.17
C TRP A 566 -38.03 9.61 39.38
N ASP A 567 -37.63 8.60 40.18
CA ASP A 567 -38.21 8.37 41.50
C ASP A 567 -37.27 8.85 42.60
N TYR A 568 -37.76 9.71 43.49
CA TYR A 568 -36.96 10.24 44.59
C TYR A 568 -37.81 10.74 45.76
N GLY A 569 -37.17 10.82 46.92
CA GLY A 569 -37.76 11.33 48.15
C GLY A 569 -37.08 12.61 48.65
N TRP A 570 -37.81 13.39 49.44
CA TRP A 570 -37.29 14.59 50.10
C TRP A 570 -37.98 14.87 51.43
N ILE A 571 -37.41 15.80 52.22
CA ILE A 571 -37.96 16.24 53.50
C ILE A 571 -38.22 17.75 53.45
N GLU A 572 -39.41 18.15 53.92
CA GLU A 572 -39.83 19.55 54.08
C GLU A 572 -39.99 19.93 55.56
N ASP A 573 -39.58 21.14 55.93
CA ASP A 573 -39.91 21.74 57.23
C ASP A 573 -41.36 22.30 57.26
N SER A 574 -41.78 22.80 58.42
CA SER A 574 -43.11 23.43 58.59
C SER A 574 -43.38 24.65 57.70
N LYS A 575 -42.34 25.27 57.12
CA LYS A 575 -42.41 26.40 56.18
C LYS A 575 -42.36 25.93 54.71
N LYS A 576 -42.34 24.61 54.46
CA LYS A 576 -42.17 23.98 53.14
C LYS A 576 -40.80 24.20 52.49
N ASN A 577 -39.77 24.49 53.29
CA ASN A 577 -38.40 24.48 52.78
C ASN A 577 -37.91 23.03 52.66
N ILE A 578 -37.32 22.67 51.52
CA ILE A 578 -36.65 21.37 51.35
C ILE A 578 -35.34 21.41 52.12
N ILE A 579 -35.18 20.53 53.10
CA ILE A 579 -33.97 20.43 53.93
C ILE A 579 -33.05 19.28 53.51
N TRP A 580 -33.58 18.33 52.76
CA TRP A 580 -32.83 17.23 52.15
C TRP A 580 -33.63 16.60 51.00
N ASP A 581 -32.97 16.20 49.92
CA ASP A 581 -33.57 15.48 48.80
C ASP A 581 -32.58 14.52 48.14
N SER A 582 -33.10 13.47 47.51
CA SER A 582 -32.31 12.52 46.69
C SER A 582 -32.41 12.80 45.19
N LYS A 583 -32.80 14.00 44.78
CA LYS A 583 -33.21 14.31 43.39
C LYS A 583 -32.06 14.27 42.38
N LYS A 584 -30.80 14.47 42.79
CA LYS A 584 -29.66 14.54 41.87
C LYS A 584 -29.04 13.15 41.66
N TYR A 585 -29.01 12.66 40.42
CA TYR A 585 -28.43 11.35 40.08
C TYR A 585 -26.96 11.23 40.53
N ALA A 586 -26.17 12.29 40.36
CA ALA A 586 -24.75 12.31 40.71
C ALA A 586 -24.48 12.14 42.22
N SER A 587 -25.49 12.35 43.07
CA SER A 587 -25.39 12.23 44.53
C SER A 587 -25.95 10.90 45.06
N THR A 588 -26.38 10.00 44.19
CA THR A 588 -26.91 8.69 44.57
C THR A 588 -25.87 7.58 44.33
N TYR A 589 -26.09 6.44 44.95
CA TYR A 589 -25.30 5.21 44.86
C TYR A 589 -26.13 4.10 44.22
N TYR A 590 -25.48 3.11 43.64
CA TYR A 590 -26.13 1.96 43.01
C TYR A 590 -26.75 1.03 44.06
N LEU A 591 -28.02 0.67 43.89
CA LEU A 591 -28.82 -0.15 44.81
C LEU A 591 -28.88 -1.65 44.39
N GLY A 592 -28.10 -2.06 43.39
CA GLY A 592 -28.15 -3.42 42.84
C GLY A 592 -29.29 -3.64 41.85
N GLY A 593 -29.28 -4.77 41.12
CA GLY A 593 -30.27 -5.06 40.09
C GLY A 593 -29.97 -4.39 38.74
N ALA A 594 -30.91 -3.62 38.20
CA ALA A 594 -30.71 -2.82 37.01
C ALA A 594 -29.93 -1.53 37.33
N SER A 595 -29.11 -1.03 36.39
CA SER A 595 -28.26 0.16 36.59
C SER A 595 -28.99 1.45 36.99
N LYS A 596 -30.32 1.44 36.82
CA LYS A 596 -31.22 2.54 37.13
C LYS A 596 -31.73 2.54 38.58
N ASN A 597 -31.44 1.49 39.34
CA ASN A 597 -31.78 1.40 40.76
C ASN A 597 -30.75 2.17 41.58
N ARG A 598 -31.18 3.22 42.26
CA ARG A 598 -30.32 4.14 42.99
C ARG A 598 -30.79 4.35 44.41
N ILE A 599 -29.87 4.78 45.27
CA ILE A 599 -30.13 5.10 46.67
C ILE A 599 -29.26 6.27 47.15
N ALA A 600 -29.81 7.15 47.97
CA ALA A 600 -29.06 8.17 48.69
C ALA A 600 -29.27 7.99 50.19
N MET A 601 -28.23 8.25 50.98
CA MET A 601 -28.25 8.20 52.44
C MET A 601 -27.46 9.37 53.02
N GLU A 602 -27.99 10.00 54.07
CA GLU A 602 -27.35 11.13 54.74
C GLU A 602 -27.71 11.20 56.23
N VAL A 603 -26.84 11.79 57.05
CA VAL A 603 -27.16 12.10 58.45
C VAL A 603 -27.52 13.58 58.56
N LEU A 604 -28.73 13.85 59.02
CA LEU A 604 -29.30 15.19 59.22
C LEU A 604 -29.40 15.50 60.71
N SER A 605 -28.99 16.70 61.11
CA SER A 605 -29.31 17.24 62.44
C SER A 605 -30.61 18.03 62.33
N LEU A 606 -31.68 17.55 62.97
CA LEU A 606 -33.00 18.17 62.91
C LEU A 606 -33.34 18.86 64.23
N ASP A 607 -33.82 20.10 64.17
CA ASP A 607 -34.34 20.83 65.32
C ASP A 607 -35.75 20.37 65.70
N ALA A 608 -36.19 20.69 66.91
CA ALA A 608 -37.54 20.40 67.36
C ALA A 608 -38.59 21.09 66.47
N GLY A 609 -39.51 20.31 65.89
CA GLY A 609 -40.47 20.82 64.92
C GLY A 609 -41.24 19.72 64.18
N LYS A 610 -42.16 20.14 63.32
CA LYS A 610 -42.92 19.27 62.42
C LYS A 610 -42.30 19.28 61.03
N TYR A 611 -42.13 18.09 60.47
CA TYR A 611 -41.54 17.84 59.16
C TYR A 611 -42.48 16.96 58.33
N SER A 612 -42.33 17.03 57.01
CA SER A 612 -43.04 16.18 56.05
C SER A 612 -42.05 15.40 55.21
N LEU A 613 -42.16 14.08 55.23
CA LEU A 613 -41.53 13.17 54.29
C LEU A 613 -42.34 13.15 52.99
N LYS A 614 -41.66 13.23 51.86
CA LYS A 614 -42.27 13.27 50.53
C LYS A 614 -41.59 12.27 49.61
N TYR A 615 -42.35 11.70 48.68
CA TYR A 615 -41.82 10.86 47.61
C TYR A 615 -42.64 11.02 46.35
N GLU A 616 -41.99 11.06 45.20
CA GLU A 616 -42.60 11.13 43.88
C GLU A 616 -41.99 10.05 42.99
N SER A 617 -42.85 9.30 42.30
CA SER A 617 -42.46 8.28 41.30
C SER A 617 -43.06 8.55 39.93
N ASP A 618 -42.35 8.14 38.89
CA ASP A 618 -42.83 8.11 37.51
C ASP A 618 -43.40 6.72 37.15
N ASP A 619 -43.33 6.33 35.89
CA ASP A 619 -43.92 5.09 35.39
C ASP A 619 -42.88 4.03 35.06
N SER A 620 -43.35 2.79 35.01
CA SER A 620 -42.66 1.63 34.44
C SER A 620 -41.62 0.93 35.33
N HIS A 621 -41.14 1.49 36.43
CA HIS A 621 -40.17 0.79 37.30
C HIS A 621 -40.30 1.14 38.79
N SER A 622 -41.35 0.62 39.42
CA SER A 622 -41.67 0.87 40.83
C SER A 622 -41.85 -0.40 41.64
N PHE A 623 -42.09 -0.25 42.95
CA PHE A 623 -42.16 -1.40 43.85
C PHE A 623 -43.28 -2.38 43.46
N GLY A 624 -42.89 -3.62 43.16
CA GLY A 624 -43.81 -4.68 42.74
C GLY A 624 -44.17 -4.68 41.25
N ASN A 625 -43.75 -3.67 40.48
CA ASN A 625 -43.96 -3.55 39.03
C ASN A 625 -42.68 -3.11 38.30
N TRP A 626 -41.70 -4.01 38.22
CA TRP A 626 -40.37 -3.72 37.67
C TRP A 626 -40.25 -4.07 36.18
N ASN A 627 -40.00 -3.09 35.31
CA ASN A 627 -39.65 -3.35 33.89
C ASN A 627 -38.17 -3.75 33.65
N ALA A 628 -37.37 -3.92 34.71
CA ALA A 628 -35.99 -4.39 34.69
C ALA A 628 -35.69 -5.14 35.99
N VAL A 629 -34.49 -5.70 36.17
CA VAL A 629 -34.15 -6.41 37.42
C VAL A 629 -34.38 -5.50 38.63
N PRO A 630 -35.18 -5.92 39.63
CA PRO A 630 -35.43 -5.14 40.83
C PRO A 630 -34.15 -4.89 41.64
N PRO A 631 -34.13 -3.85 42.49
CA PRO A 631 -33.06 -3.67 43.47
C PRO A 631 -32.86 -4.93 44.33
N ILE A 632 -31.61 -5.23 44.68
CA ILE A 632 -31.27 -6.40 45.52
C ILE A 632 -31.94 -6.27 46.90
N ASP A 633 -32.04 -5.04 47.39
CA ASP A 633 -32.63 -4.66 48.66
C ASP A 633 -33.87 -3.78 48.42
N ASP A 634 -34.90 -4.36 47.79
CA ASP A 634 -36.16 -3.69 47.42
C ASP A 634 -36.93 -3.08 48.62
N GLU A 635 -36.73 -3.61 49.82
CA GLU A 635 -37.20 -3.02 51.09
C GLU A 635 -36.69 -1.59 51.37
N LEU A 636 -35.65 -1.15 50.65
CA LEU A 636 -35.07 0.19 50.69
C LEU A 636 -35.69 1.14 49.64
N TRP A 637 -36.59 0.67 48.78
CA TRP A 637 -37.32 1.50 47.83
C TRP A 637 -38.34 2.39 48.55
N GLY A 638 -38.38 3.68 48.18
CA GLY A 638 -39.08 4.70 48.95
C GLY A 638 -38.13 5.54 49.79
N ILE A 639 -38.63 6.16 50.86
CA ILE A 639 -37.86 7.02 51.76
C ILE A 639 -38.14 6.68 53.24
N ARG A 640 -37.08 6.62 54.03
CA ARG A 640 -37.11 6.32 55.47
C ARG A 640 -36.24 7.30 56.25
N ILE A 641 -36.60 7.54 57.50
CA ILE A 641 -35.79 8.30 58.45
C ILE A 641 -35.72 7.60 59.80
N PHE A 642 -34.52 7.45 60.35
CA PHE A 642 -34.26 6.81 61.65
C PHE A 642 -33.67 7.80 62.63
N LYS A 643 -34.07 7.75 63.90
CA LYS A 643 -33.39 8.50 64.96
C LYS A 643 -32.07 7.81 65.32
N ILE A 644 -31.03 8.58 65.57
CA ILE A 644 -29.75 8.10 66.09
C ILE A 644 -29.66 8.53 67.56
N ASP A 645 -29.78 7.56 68.46
CA ASP A 645 -29.84 7.82 69.91
C ASP A 645 -28.47 7.72 70.61
N ASP A 646 -27.47 7.12 69.96
CA ASP A 646 -26.14 6.89 70.52
C ASP A 646 -25.03 7.59 69.72
N VAL A 647 -24.09 8.22 70.44
CA VAL A 647 -22.96 8.95 69.85
C VAL A 647 -21.98 7.99 69.16
N ASN A 648 -21.82 6.76 69.66
CA ASN A 648 -20.96 5.76 68.99
C ASN A 648 -21.63 5.21 67.72
N GLU A 649 -22.94 5.02 67.75
CA GLU A 649 -23.74 4.71 66.55
C GLU A 649 -23.61 5.82 65.49
N LEU A 650 -23.75 7.09 65.88
CA LEU A 650 -23.55 8.24 64.98
C LEU A 650 -22.18 8.22 64.31
N LYS A 651 -21.10 8.02 65.09
CA LYS A 651 -19.73 7.92 64.57
C LYS A 651 -19.59 6.74 63.61
N THR A 652 -20.23 5.61 63.92
CA THR A 652 -20.19 4.40 63.09
C THR A 652 -20.91 4.62 61.77
N ILE A 653 -22.11 5.20 61.78
CA ILE A 653 -22.89 5.49 60.57
C ILE A 653 -22.15 6.50 59.69
N LYS A 654 -21.65 7.61 60.23
CA LYS A 654 -20.88 8.60 59.45
C LYS A 654 -19.66 7.95 58.79
N LYS A 655 -18.90 7.15 59.54
CA LYS A 655 -17.76 6.40 58.99
C LYS A 655 -18.17 5.44 57.87
N LEU A 656 -19.27 4.70 58.03
CA LEU A 656 -19.72 3.72 57.05
C LEU A 656 -20.35 4.35 55.80
N LEU A 657 -20.91 5.56 55.91
CA LEU A 657 -21.39 6.35 54.78
C LEU A 657 -20.23 6.86 53.91
N ASP A 658 -19.08 7.15 54.52
CA ASP A 658 -17.84 7.49 53.82
C ASP A 658 -17.15 6.24 53.19
N GLU A 659 -17.46 5.02 53.67
CA GLU A 659 -17.00 3.75 53.11
C GLU A 659 -17.81 3.37 51.85
N SER A 660 -17.51 3.99 50.71
CA SER A 660 -18.05 3.57 49.40
C SER A 660 -17.24 2.44 48.77
N VAL A 661 -17.93 1.51 48.10
CA VAL A 661 -17.32 0.42 47.33
C VAL A 661 -17.52 0.68 45.85
N LYS A 662 -16.42 0.76 45.10
CA LYS A 662 -16.44 0.83 43.64
C LYS A 662 -16.34 -0.60 43.10
N ASP A 663 -17.38 -1.05 42.40
CA ASP A 663 -17.31 -2.30 41.65
C ASP A 663 -16.20 -2.21 40.60
N PHE A 664 -15.51 -3.31 40.34
CA PHE A 664 -14.39 -3.35 39.41
C PHE A 664 -14.87 -3.86 38.05
N GLY A 665 -14.64 -3.07 36.99
CA GLY A 665 -15.10 -3.36 35.64
C GLY A 665 -14.35 -2.56 34.59
N ILE A 666 -14.60 -2.86 33.32
CA ILE A 666 -14.02 -2.19 32.16
C ILE A 666 -14.96 -1.10 31.62
N ASN A 667 -14.38 -0.18 30.85
CA ASN A 667 -15.15 0.81 30.11
C ASN A 667 -15.40 0.32 28.67
N GLY A 668 -16.62 0.50 28.18
CA GLY A 668 -17.00 0.09 26.83
C GLY A 668 -17.61 -1.31 26.76
N ASN A 669 -18.69 -1.43 25.99
CA ASN A 669 -19.50 -2.65 25.95
C ASN A 669 -19.29 -3.48 24.67
N ASN A 670 -18.41 -3.04 23.77
CA ASN A 670 -18.12 -3.74 22.52
C ASN A 670 -16.73 -4.34 22.60
N ILE A 671 -16.68 -5.62 22.97
CA ILE A 671 -15.43 -6.35 23.20
C ILE A 671 -14.96 -6.96 21.89
N ARG A 672 -13.72 -6.63 21.50
CA ARG A 672 -13.15 -7.04 20.21
C ARG A 672 -12.08 -8.12 20.37
N ALA A 673 -11.28 -8.07 21.43
CA ALA A 673 -10.21 -9.02 21.70
C ALA A 673 -10.13 -9.34 23.19
N ILE A 674 -9.77 -10.59 23.52
CA ILE A 674 -9.46 -11.02 24.88
C ILE A 674 -8.19 -11.86 24.80
N HIS A 675 -7.24 -11.56 25.69
CA HIS A 675 -6.01 -12.33 25.87
C HIS A 675 -5.82 -12.69 27.34
N ILE A 676 -5.48 -13.94 27.61
CA ILE A 676 -5.19 -14.44 28.96
C ILE A 676 -3.68 -14.60 29.09
N SER A 677 -3.05 -13.74 29.89
CA SER A 677 -1.60 -13.80 30.11
C SER A 677 -1.21 -14.98 31.01
N GLN A 678 0.05 -15.40 30.91
CA GLN A 678 0.59 -16.51 31.71
C GLN A 678 0.50 -16.27 33.24
N ASN A 679 0.52 -15.00 33.65
CA ASN A 679 0.34 -14.57 35.05
C ASN A 679 -1.14 -14.43 35.47
N ASN A 680 -2.07 -14.98 34.67
CA ASN A 680 -3.51 -14.95 34.89
C ASN A 680 -4.15 -13.54 34.91
N ASN A 681 -3.47 -12.54 34.33
CA ASN A 681 -4.11 -11.27 34.00
C ASN A 681 -4.95 -11.41 32.73
N VAL A 682 -6.09 -10.73 32.69
CA VAL A 682 -6.98 -10.72 31.53
C VAL A 682 -6.86 -9.37 30.84
N TRP A 683 -6.41 -9.39 29.59
CA TRP A 683 -6.29 -8.22 28.74
C TRP A 683 -7.47 -8.16 27.78
N VAL A 684 -8.14 -7.01 27.73
CA VAL A 684 -9.39 -6.84 27.00
C VAL A 684 -9.28 -5.64 26.09
N GLY A 685 -9.41 -5.90 24.79
CA GLY A 685 -9.46 -4.89 23.75
C GLY A 685 -10.90 -4.51 23.43
N THR A 686 -11.19 -3.21 23.44
CA THR A 686 -12.54 -2.69 23.22
C THR A 686 -12.62 -1.85 21.95
N TYR A 687 -13.85 -1.67 21.44
CA TYR A 687 -14.15 -0.64 20.46
C TYR A 687 -14.19 0.73 21.16
N GLN A 688 -13.38 1.67 20.68
CA GLN A 688 -13.30 3.07 21.11
C GLN A 688 -12.79 3.34 22.54
N ASN A 689 -12.57 2.34 23.39
CA ASN A 689 -12.23 2.53 24.81
C ASN A 689 -10.83 2.00 25.19
N GLY A 690 -10.02 1.61 24.20
CA GLY A 690 -8.63 1.20 24.43
C GLY A 690 -8.44 -0.22 24.94
N LEU A 691 -7.37 -0.41 25.71
CA LEU A 691 -6.95 -1.69 26.26
C LEU A 691 -7.14 -1.69 27.77
N HIS A 692 -7.76 -2.75 28.32
CA HIS A 692 -7.95 -2.90 29.76
C HIS A 692 -7.18 -4.11 30.27
N LYS A 693 -6.48 -3.95 31.40
CA LYS A 693 -5.85 -5.03 32.16
C LYS A 693 -6.67 -5.29 33.41
N ILE A 694 -7.22 -6.49 33.54
CA ILE A 694 -7.94 -6.95 34.72
C ILE A 694 -7.01 -7.84 35.53
N ASN A 695 -6.75 -7.44 36.78
CA ASN A 695 -6.05 -8.27 37.75
C ASN A 695 -7.06 -8.90 38.70
N LEU A 696 -7.28 -10.21 38.56
CA LEU A 696 -8.28 -10.93 39.37
C LEU A 696 -7.87 -11.04 40.84
N ASN A 697 -6.58 -11.10 41.14
CA ASN A 697 -6.08 -11.21 42.51
C ASN A 697 -6.25 -9.89 43.27
N GLN A 698 -5.96 -8.77 42.61
CA GLN A 698 -6.07 -7.43 43.20
C GLN A 698 -7.47 -6.82 43.06
N LYS A 699 -8.37 -7.47 42.30
CA LYS A 699 -9.72 -6.99 41.95
C LYS A 699 -9.70 -5.54 41.42
N ASN A 700 -8.76 -5.25 40.54
CA ASN A 700 -8.64 -3.92 39.91
C ASN A 700 -8.60 -4.03 38.38
N VAL A 701 -8.86 -2.90 37.74
CA VAL A 701 -8.78 -2.73 36.29
C VAL A 701 -7.93 -1.50 35.99
N LYS A 702 -6.92 -1.65 35.14
CA LYS A 702 -6.15 -0.54 34.60
C LYS A 702 -6.49 -0.36 33.12
N THR A 703 -6.80 0.87 32.73
CA THR A 703 -7.13 1.22 31.33
C THR A 703 -5.95 1.95 30.71
N TYR A 704 -5.58 1.54 29.50
CA TYR A 704 -4.55 2.16 28.68
C TYR A 704 -5.24 2.82 27.49
N LEU A 705 -5.11 4.14 27.43
CA LEU A 705 -5.48 4.96 26.29
C LEU A 705 -4.19 5.40 25.61
N PHE A 706 -4.08 5.09 24.33
CA PHE A 706 -2.94 5.50 23.50
C PHE A 706 -3.32 6.83 22.82
N ASP A 707 -2.37 7.77 22.68
CA ASP A 707 -2.59 9.18 22.27
C ASP A 707 -3.37 10.07 23.27
N ASN A 708 -2.73 10.48 24.38
CA ASN A 708 -3.28 11.48 25.33
C ASN A 708 -3.09 12.95 24.90
N LYS A 709 -2.60 13.24 23.68
CA LYS A 709 -2.33 14.62 23.23
C LYS A 709 -3.55 15.37 22.69
N VAL A 710 -4.72 14.74 22.57
CA VAL A 710 -5.97 15.40 22.18
C VAL A 710 -6.91 15.40 23.37
N ASN A 711 -6.85 16.47 24.17
CA ASN A 711 -7.91 16.84 25.10
C ASN A 711 -9.14 17.25 24.30
N SER A 712 -9.92 16.28 23.84
CA SER A 712 -11.33 16.48 23.47
C SER A 712 -12.01 15.12 23.39
N GLU A 713 -13.21 15.04 23.94
CA GLU A 713 -14.20 14.00 23.67
C GLU A 713 -14.13 13.57 22.19
N GLY A 714 -13.69 12.34 21.86
CA GLY A 714 -13.75 11.83 20.49
C GLY A 714 -12.59 10.99 19.94
N SER A 715 -11.51 10.71 20.67
CA SER A 715 -10.45 9.80 20.17
C SER A 715 -10.92 8.33 20.17
N ARG A 716 -11.64 7.93 19.12
CA ARG A 716 -12.16 6.56 18.89
C ARG A 716 -11.01 5.59 18.55
N PHE A 717 -10.48 4.92 19.56
CA PHE A 717 -9.35 3.99 19.44
C PHE A 717 -9.77 2.53 19.68
N ASN A 718 -9.49 1.64 18.72
CA ASN A 718 -9.93 0.24 18.73
C ASN A 718 -8.75 -0.72 18.89
N ILE A 719 -8.89 -1.70 19.79
CA ILE A 719 -8.00 -2.87 19.85
C ILE A 719 -8.70 -4.03 19.17
N ASN A 720 -8.18 -4.47 18.03
CA ASN A 720 -8.77 -5.52 17.19
C ASN A 720 -8.26 -6.91 17.56
N ASP A 721 -6.98 -7.01 17.92
CA ASP A 721 -6.32 -8.26 18.32
C ASP A 721 -5.15 -7.96 19.27
N ILE A 722 -4.76 -8.95 20.07
CA ILE A 722 -3.73 -8.82 21.11
C ILE A 722 -2.81 -10.05 21.04
N HIS A 723 -1.52 -9.82 20.87
CA HIS A 723 -0.49 -10.85 20.92
C HIS A 723 0.55 -10.51 22.00
N GLU A 724 0.75 -11.42 22.95
CA GLU A 724 1.79 -11.31 23.99
C GLU A 724 3.07 -11.99 23.52
N ASN A 725 4.17 -11.25 23.51
CA ASN A 725 5.51 -11.76 23.23
C ASN A 725 6.05 -12.56 24.43
N SER A 726 7.07 -13.38 24.18
CA SER A 726 7.70 -14.20 25.23
C SER A 726 8.36 -13.40 26.36
N ASP A 727 8.69 -12.13 26.12
CA ASP A 727 9.25 -11.21 27.11
C ASP A 727 8.18 -10.45 27.93
N GLY A 728 6.90 -10.67 27.64
CA GLY A 728 5.77 -10.00 28.27
C GLY A 728 5.39 -8.63 27.66
N SER A 729 6.07 -8.21 26.58
CA SER A 729 5.60 -7.10 25.75
C SER A 729 4.45 -7.54 24.83
N PHE A 730 3.77 -6.59 24.20
CA PHE A 730 2.59 -6.85 23.39
C PHE A 730 2.69 -6.26 21.99
N TRP A 731 2.20 -7.00 21.01
CA TRP A 731 1.78 -6.48 19.72
C TRP A 731 0.26 -6.30 19.73
N LEU A 732 -0.21 -5.09 19.43
CA LEU A 732 -1.63 -4.75 19.43
C LEU A 732 -2.06 -4.36 18.01
N ALA A 733 -3.09 -5.04 17.50
CA ALA A 733 -3.68 -4.73 16.21
C ALA A 733 -4.73 -3.63 16.41
N THR A 734 -4.63 -2.50 15.71
CA THR A 734 -5.51 -1.35 15.94
C THR A 734 -6.09 -0.78 14.65
N ASN A 735 -6.97 0.21 14.76
CA ASN A 735 -7.41 1.03 13.63
C ASN A 735 -6.47 2.22 13.32
N ARG A 736 -5.31 2.30 13.97
CA ARG A 736 -4.29 3.35 13.81
C ARG A 736 -2.88 2.80 13.62
N GLY A 737 -2.78 1.59 13.08
CA GLY A 737 -1.55 0.86 12.83
C GLY A 737 -1.34 -0.30 13.80
N LEU A 738 -0.13 -0.86 13.76
CA LEU A 738 0.36 -1.85 14.70
C LEU A 738 1.06 -1.12 15.87
N ILE A 739 0.85 -1.58 17.10
CA ILE A 739 1.53 -1.02 18.27
C ILE A 739 2.39 -2.09 18.94
N GLU A 740 3.65 -1.76 19.17
CA GLU A 740 4.52 -2.44 20.13
C GLU A 740 4.34 -1.78 21.49
N PHE A 741 3.95 -2.54 22.52
CA PHE A 741 3.62 -2.01 23.84
C PHE A 741 4.37 -2.76 24.95
N ASP A 742 5.15 -2.02 25.75
CA ASP A 742 5.78 -2.51 26.98
C ASP A 742 4.88 -2.14 28.17
N PRO A 743 4.20 -3.11 28.81
CA PRO A 743 3.27 -2.85 29.91
C PRO A 743 3.96 -2.55 31.24
N VAL A 744 5.28 -2.77 31.35
CA VAL A 744 6.06 -2.51 32.56
C VAL A 744 6.59 -1.07 32.53
N LYS A 745 7.14 -0.65 31.39
CA LYS A 745 7.63 0.73 31.19
C LYS A 745 6.53 1.71 30.77
N GLU A 746 5.38 1.18 30.35
CA GLU A 746 4.25 1.95 29.81
C GLU A 746 4.62 2.76 28.56
N THR A 747 5.59 2.27 27.80
CA THR A 747 6.05 2.85 26.54
C THR A 747 5.46 2.10 25.36
N TYR A 748 5.21 2.81 24.26
CA TYR A 748 4.70 2.21 23.04
C TYR A 748 5.32 2.84 21.78
N LYS A 749 5.35 2.06 20.71
CA LYS A 749 5.81 2.48 19.38
C LYS A 749 4.74 2.13 18.34
N TYR A 750 4.47 3.07 17.43
CA TYR A 750 3.55 2.85 16.31
C TYR A 750 4.31 2.42 15.06
N PHE A 751 3.65 1.55 14.29
CA PHE A 751 3.95 1.31 12.90
C PHE A 751 2.68 1.57 12.09
N ARG A 752 2.78 2.42 11.07
CA ARG A 752 1.68 2.91 10.25
C ARG A 752 1.97 2.70 8.76
N ASP A 753 1.03 3.10 7.92
CA ASP A 753 1.17 3.11 6.47
C ASP A 753 2.42 3.84 5.98
N GLN A 754 2.76 4.98 6.59
CA GLN A 754 4.03 5.68 6.35
C GLN A 754 5.29 4.84 6.65
N ASP A 755 5.18 3.83 7.52
CA ASP A 755 6.29 2.92 7.88
C ASP A 755 6.32 1.67 6.98
N GLY A 756 5.38 1.54 6.03
CA GLY A 756 5.31 0.47 5.04
C GLY A 756 4.11 -0.47 5.16
N LEU A 757 3.20 -0.27 6.13
CA LEU A 757 1.95 -1.05 6.18
C LEU A 757 1.02 -0.72 5.00
N PRO A 758 0.18 -1.66 4.54
CA PRO A 758 -0.72 -1.39 3.41
C PRO A 758 -1.97 -0.59 3.83
N THR A 759 -2.27 -0.56 5.13
CA THR A 759 -3.33 0.25 5.75
C THR A 759 -3.08 0.33 7.26
N ASN A 760 -3.60 1.39 7.89
CA ASN A 760 -3.58 1.56 9.35
C ASN A 760 -4.62 0.69 10.08
N VAL A 761 -5.46 -0.07 9.39
CA VAL A 761 -6.45 -0.94 10.02
C VAL A 761 -5.98 -2.39 10.04
N ILE A 762 -5.40 -2.81 11.17
CA ILE A 762 -4.90 -4.16 11.38
C ILE A 762 -5.95 -4.97 12.16
N GLN A 763 -6.35 -6.11 11.62
CA GLN A 763 -7.45 -6.92 12.13
C GLN A 763 -6.97 -8.15 12.90
N SER A 764 -5.85 -8.75 12.54
CA SER A 764 -5.32 -9.93 13.21
C SER A 764 -3.79 -9.96 13.20
N ILE A 765 -3.20 -10.59 14.21
CA ILE A 765 -1.75 -10.79 14.35
C ILE A 765 -1.46 -12.27 14.53
N LEU A 766 -0.56 -12.82 13.71
CA LEU A 766 0.02 -14.14 13.93
C LEU A 766 1.54 -14.06 13.97
N PRO A 767 2.20 -14.69 14.96
CA PRO A 767 3.64 -14.80 14.95
C PRO A 767 4.12 -15.71 13.82
N GLY A 768 5.12 -15.23 13.09
CA GLY A 768 5.86 -15.95 12.06
C GLY A 768 6.96 -16.85 12.64
N GLU A 769 7.95 -17.19 11.81
CA GLU A 769 9.26 -17.73 12.22
C GLU A 769 10.29 -16.59 12.19
N ASN A 770 11.42 -16.69 12.92
CA ASN A 770 12.54 -15.73 12.84
C ASN A 770 12.19 -14.24 13.08
N ASN A 771 11.47 -13.90 14.16
CA ASN A 771 11.06 -12.52 14.48
C ASN A 771 10.19 -11.84 13.40
N GLU A 772 9.37 -12.64 12.71
CA GLU A 772 8.36 -12.14 11.77
C GLU A 772 6.96 -12.10 12.41
N LEU A 773 6.09 -11.21 11.93
CA LEU A 773 4.66 -11.24 12.18
C LEU A 773 3.89 -11.24 10.86
N TRP A 774 2.81 -11.99 10.81
CA TRP A 774 1.81 -11.91 9.75
C TRP A 774 0.59 -11.13 10.25
N LEU A 775 0.21 -10.13 9.48
CA LEU A 775 -0.83 -9.16 9.82
C LEU A 775 -1.95 -9.28 8.80
N GLY A 776 -3.15 -9.61 9.29
CA GLY A 776 -4.38 -9.49 8.50
C GLY A 776 -4.84 -8.04 8.53
N THR A 777 -4.99 -7.41 7.37
CA THR A 777 -5.39 -5.99 7.27
C THR A 777 -6.67 -5.82 6.44
N LEU A 778 -7.17 -4.60 6.32
CA LEU A 778 -8.26 -4.29 5.36
C LEU A 778 -7.77 -4.07 3.91
N ASN A 779 -6.46 -4.13 3.67
CA ASN A 779 -5.88 -3.90 2.35
C ASN A 779 -4.78 -4.95 2.04
N GLY A 780 -5.11 -6.22 2.23
CA GLY A 780 -4.24 -7.36 1.99
C GLY A 780 -3.60 -7.93 3.26
N LEU A 781 -2.66 -8.86 3.07
CA LEU A 781 -1.80 -9.37 4.14
C LEU A 781 -0.51 -8.58 4.19
N SER A 782 0.02 -8.35 5.39
CA SER A 782 1.35 -7.76 5.56
C SER A 782 2.23 -8.69 6.40
N ASN A 783 3.42 -9.00 5.91
CA ASN A 783 4.45 -9.68 6.67
C ASN A 783 5.42 -8.62 7.20
N MET A 784 5.46 -8.47 8.50
CA MET A 784 6.43 -7.64 9.20
C MET A 784 7.67 -8.47 9.51
N LYS A 785 8.83 -7.99 9.09
CA LYS A 785 10.13 -8.58 9.42
C LYS A 785 10.93 -7.65 10.30
N ILE A 786 11.54 -8.19 11.35
CA ILE A 786 12.46 -7.45 12.21
C ILE A 786 13.88 -7.92 11.87
N GLY A 787 14.66 -7.05 11.24
CA GLY A 787 16.05 -7.32 10.88
C GLY A 787 16.97 -7.48 12.09
N LEU A 788 18.17 -8.02 11.89
CA LEU A 788 19.17 -8.26 12.95
C LEU A 788 19.58 -6.99 13.71
N THR A 789 19.44 -5.82 13.09
CA THR A 789 19.70 -4.50 13.68
C THR A 789 18.50 -3.94 14.47
N GLY A 790 17.40 -4.69 14.59
CA GLY A 790 16.14 -4.26 15.21
C GLY A 790 15.25 -3.41 14.30
N LYS A 791 15.63 -3.21 13.03
CA LYS A 791 14.82 -2.44 12.08
C LYS A 791 13.65 -3.26 11.54
N THR A 792 12.45 -2.68 11.59
CA THR A 792 11.23 -3.27 11.06
C THR A 792 11.02 -2.92 9.58
N THR A 793 10.61 -3.89 8.78
CA THR A 793 10.20 -3.71 7.38
C THR A 793 8.91 -4.49 7.12
N PHE A 794 8.09 -4.03 6.17
CA PHE A 794 6.82 -4.65 5.81
C PHE A 794 6.83 -5.12 4.37
N VAL A 795 6.32 -6.33 4.14
CA VAL A 795 6.11 -6.90 2.80
C VAL A 795 4.61 -7.15 2.64
N ASN A 796 3.99 -6.47 1.67
CA ASN A 796 2.55 -6.45 1.50
C ASN A 796 2.10 -7.29 0.31
N TYR A 797 1.09 -8.11 0.55
CA TYR A 797 0.53 -9.05 -0.41
C TYR A 797 -0.92 -8.68 -0.74
N GLY A 798 -1.24 -8.69 -2.04
CA GLY A 798 -2.56 -8.36 -2.58
C GLY A 798 -3.13 -9.49 -3.44
N ILE A 799 -4.21 -9.20 -4.16
CA ILE A 799 -4.85 -10.15 -5.10
C ILE A 799 -3.87 -10.60 -6.19
N GLU A 800 -2.98 -9.72 -6.62
CA GLU A 800 -1.93 -9.99 -7.61
C GLU A 800 -0.91 -11.04 -7.17
N ASP A 801 -0.78 -11.27 -5.86
CA ASP A 801 0.08 -12.30 -5.29
C ASP A 801 -0.65 -13.65 -5.09
N GLY A 802 -1.96 -13.69 -5.34
CA GLY A 802 -2.80 -14.90 -5.23
C GLY A 802 -3.82 -14.86 -4.09
N LEU A 803 -3.98 -13.74 -3.38
CA LEU A 803 -5.02 -13.62 -2.37
C LEU A 803 -6.42 -13.62 -2.99
N GLY A 804 -7.37 -14.26 -2.32
CA GLY A 804 -8.79 -14.24 -2.73
C GLY A 804 -9.48 -12.87 -2.64
N GLY A 805 -8.89 -11.93 -1.90
CA GLY A 805 -9.37 -10.55 -1.75
C GLY A 805 -8.52 -9.78 -0.73
N MET A 806 -8.96 -8.57 -0.39
CA MET A 806 -8.15 -7.62 0.38
C MET A 806 -8.51 -7.55 1.88
N GLU A 807 -9.74 -7.88 2.27
CA GLU A 807 -10.21 -7.67 3.65
C GLU A 807 -10.08 -8.91 4.52
N PHE A 808 -9.18 -8.88 5.50
CA PHE A 808 -9.02 -9.95 6.48
C PHE A 808 -9.70 -9.62 7.81
N TYR A 809 -10.24 -10.64 8.49
CA TYR A 809 -11.02 -10.44 9.70
C TYR A 809 -10.32 -10.95 10.97
N ARG A 810 -10.71 -10.32 12.10
CA ARG A 810 -10.35 -10.75 13.46
C ARG A 810 -10.76 -12.20 13.68
N LEU A 811 -9.99 -12.95 14.48
CA LEU A 811 -10.21 -14.36 14.81
C LEU A 811 -10.19 -15.33 13.61
N ALA A 812 -10.15 -14.84 12.37
CA ALA A 812 -10.01 -15.62 11.16
C ALA A 812 -8.54 -15.78 10.77
N ALA A 813 -7.66 -15.99 11.75
CA ALA A 813 -6.23 -16.16 11.53
C ALA A 813 -5.72 -17.33 12.38
N LEU A 814 -5.02 -18.28 11.76
CA LEU A 814 -4.50 -19.48 12.40
C LEU A 814 -3.13 -19.86 11.83
N LYS A 815 -2.17 -20.15 12.71
CA LYS A 815 -0.96 -20.93 12.37
C LYS A 815 -1.18 -22.37 12.81
N SER A 816 -1.19 -23.31 11.88
CA SER A 816 -1.40 -24.74 12.19
C SER A 816 -0.16 -25.37 12.80
N LYS A 817 -0.34 -26.52 13.44
CA LYS A 817 0.77 -27.35 13.96
C LYS A 817 1.74 -27.82 12.88
N THR A 818 1.31 -27.88 11.62
CA THR A 818 2.16 -28.20 10.46
C THR A 818 2.99 -27.02 9.96
N GLY A 819 2.83 -25.82 10.53
CA GLY A 819 3.54 -24.61 10.13
C GLY A 819 2.85 -23.78 9.04
N LYS A 820 1.68 -24.20 8.56
CA LYS A 820 0.89 -23.45 7.56
C LYS A 820 0.09 -22.32 8.21
N TYR A 821 -0.14 -21.26 7.44
CA TYR A 821 -0.91 -20.09 7.86
C TYR A 821 -2.23 -20.05 7.11
N TYR A 822 -3.28 -19.69 7.84
CA TYR A 822 -4.62 -19.54 7.32
C TYR A 822 -5.14 -18.16 7.71
N PHE A 823 -5.65 -17.43 6.72
CA PHE A 823 -6.25 -16.11 6.90
C PHE A 823 -7.59 -16.03 6.15
N GLY A 824 -8.65 -15.73 6.88
CA GLY A 824 -10.01 -15.60 6.37
C GLY A 824 -10.48 -14.14 6.29
N GLY A 825 -11.33 -13.88 5.31
CA GLY A 825 -11.84 -12.55 4.98
C GLY A 825 -13.29 -12.56 4.52
N ASP A 826 -13.68 -11.56 3.73
CA ASP A 826 -14.98 -11.51 3.03
C ASP A 826 -15.02 -12.42 1.78
N HIS A 827 -13.87 -12.95 1.37
CA HIS A 827 -13.65 -13.69 0.13
C HIS A 827 -13.42 -15.19 0.34
N GLY A 828 -13.40 -15.71 1.55
CA GLY A 828 -13.10 -17.11 1.86
C GLY A 828 -11.80 -17.25 2.65
N LEU A 829 -11.15 -18.42 2.52
CA LEU A 829 -9.95 -18.77 3.29
C LEU A 829 -8.71 -18.78 2.41
N ASN A 830 -7.65 -18.09 2.82
CA ASN A 830 -6.33 -18.17 2.19
C ASN A 830 -5.42 -19.08 3.02
N GLU A 831 -4.64 -19.92 2.35
CA GLU A 831 -3.62 -20.82 2.92
C GLU A 831 -2.26 -20.51 2.28
N PHE A 832 -1.20 -20.49 3.08
CA PHE A 832 0.17 -20.42 2.59
C PHE A 832 1.18 -21.00 3.61
N ASP A 833 2.41 -21.23 3.16
CA ASP A 833 3.55 -21.63 4.00
C ASP A 833 4.50 -20.43 4.24
N SER A 834 5.13 -20.38 5.41
CA SER A 834 6.13 -19.35 5.73
C SER A 834 7.57 -19.73 5.41
N GLU A 835 7.88 -21.00 5.08
CA GLU A 835 9.26 -21.45 4.92
C GLU A 835 10.04 -20.83 3.73
N LYS A 836 11.37 -20.90 3.88
CA LYS A 836 12.44 -20.06 3.34
C LYS A 836 12.37 -19.72 1.85
N SER A 837 12.09 -18.44 1.57
CA SER A 837 12.73 -17.77 0.43
C SER A 837 14.09 -17.25 0.88
N ILE A 838 15.17 -17.97 0.53
CA ILE A 838 16.48 -17.32 0.43
C ILE A 838 16.45 -16.56 -0.88
N SER A 839 15.87 -15.37 -0.86
CA SER A 839 15.94 -14.47 -2.00
C SER A 839 17.26 -13.69 -1.93
N THR A 840 17.94 -13.59 -3.06
CA THR A 840 19.19 -12.88 -3.19
C THR A 840 18.93 -11.38 -3.15
N PRO A 841 19.79 -10.58 -2.47
CA PRO A 841 19.67 -9.14 -2.51
C PRO A 841 19.80 -8.64 -3.96
N PRO A 842 19.04 -7.59 -4.35
CA PRO A 842 19.09 -7.06 -5.70
C PRO A 842 20.47 -6.49 -6.04
N LYS A 843 20.87 -6.58 -7.32
CA LYS A 843 21.96 -5.73 -7.83
C LYS A 843 21.46 -4.29 -7.95
N LEU A 844 22.37 -3.33 -7.82
CA LEU A 844 22.04 -1.91 -7.81
C LEU A 844 22.56 -1.27 -9.09
N TYR A 845 21.68 -0.57 -9.80
CA TYR A 845 21.95 0.06 -11.07
C TYR A 845 21.57 1.55 -10.99
N LEU A 846 22.46 2.44 -11.41
CA LEU A 846 22.12 3.85 -11.61
C LEU A 846 21.66 3.97 -13.06
N SER A 847 20.37 4.21 -13.26
CA SER A 847 19.76 4.24 -14.59
C SER A 847 19.93 5.59 -15.27
N ASP A 848 19.94 6.67 -14.51
CA ASP A 848 20.17 8.02 -15.04
C ASP A 848 20.72 8.95 -13.95
N PHE A 849 21.32 10.04 -14.39
CA PHE A 849 21.75 11.15 -13.55
C PHE A 849 21.40 12.43 -14.30
N LYS A 850 20.81 13.42 -13.61
CA LYS A 850 20.34 14.65 -14.24
C LYS A 850 20.92 15.86 -13.54
N ILE A 851 21.27 16.87 -14.34
CA ILE A 851 21.68 18.19 -13.87
C ILE A 851 20.63 19.19 -14.35
N SER A 852 19.98 19.89 -13.42
CA SER A 852 18.88 20.82 -13.71
C SER A 852 17.79 20.19 -14.59
N ASN A 853 17.40 18.95 -14.27
CA ASN A 853 16.44 18.09 -14.99
C ASN A 853 16.82 17.65 -16.40
N VAL A 854 18.00 18.00 -16.91
CA VAL A 854 18.51 17.49 -18.18
C VAL A 854 19.34 16.23 -17.91
N SER A 855 19.11 15.15 -18.66
CA SER A 855 19.89 13.93 -18.49
C SER A 855 21.37 14.20 -18.77
N PHE A 856 22.22 13.66 -17.92
CA PHE A 856 23.67 13.71 -18.10
C PHE A 856 24.10 13.09 -19.44
N MET A 857 23.30 12.15 -19.98
CA MET A 857 23.51 11.60 -21.33
C MET A 857 23.17 12.59 -22.45
N GLU A 858 22.36 13.63 -22.20
CA GLU A 858 21.98 14.66 -23.19
C GLU A 858 22.88 15.89 -23.13
N ILE A 859 23.43 16.22 -21.94
CA ILE A 859 24.27 17.42 -21.72
C ILE A 859 25.62 17.31 -22.45
N PHE A 860 26.13 16.10 -22.56
CA PHE A 860 27.41 15.82 -23.20
C PHE A 860 27.09 14.92 -24.41
N GLU A 861 27.31 15.40 -25.64
CA GLU A 861 27.04 14.64 -26.88
C GLU A 861 28.00 13.46 -27.11
N ASP A 862 28.75 13.04 -26.09
CA ASP A 862 29.81 12.04 -26.21
C ASP A 862 29.32 10.65 -25.81
N SER A 863 29.59 9.67 -26.65
CA SER A 863 29.05 8.32 -26.48
C SER A 863 29.69 7.53 -25.32
N LEU A 864 30.65 8.15 -24.62
CA LEU A 864 31.38 7.66 -23.44
C LEU A 864 30.54 7.59 -22.14
N ILE A 865 29.37 8.25 -22.11
CA ILE A 865 28.70 8.60 -20.85
C ILE A 865 27.88 7.47 -20.25
N GLU A 866 27.19 6.68 -21.06
CA GLU A 866 26.33 5.59 -20.54
C GLU A 866 27.18 4.52 -19.83
N ALA A 867 28.38 4.23 -20.35
CA ALA A 867 29.34 3.37 -19.67
C ALA A 867 29.97 4.04 -18.45
N TYR A 868 30.25 5.35 -18.51
CA TYR A 868 30.77 6.09 -17.37
C TYR A 868 29.80 6.05 -16.19
N LEU A 869 28.47 6.14 -16.41
CA LEU A 869 27.44 6.03 -15.37
C LEU A 869 27.43 4.66 -14.67
N MET A 870 27.66 3.58 -15.41
CA MET A 870 27.68 2.22 -14.84
C MET A 870 28.83 2.02 -13.86
N ASP A 871 30.00 2.59 -14.18
CA ASP A 871 31.23 2.51 -13.39
C ASP A 871 31.56 3.82 -12.64
N LEU A 872 30.58 4.72 -12.46
CA LEU A 872 30.79 6.04 -11.88
C LEU A 872 31.10 5.95 -10.38
N ASP A 873 32.33 6.29 -10.01
CA ASP A 873 32.75 6.40 -8.61
C ASP A 873 32.83 7.86 -8.13
N GLU A 874 33.20 8.80 -9.00
CA GLU A 874 33.42 10.20 -8.66
C GLU A 874 32.98 11.13 -9.81
N LEU A 875 32.35 12.25 -9.48
CA LEU A 875 31.83 13.24 -10.40
C LEU A 875 32.24 14.65 -9.99
N PHE A 876 32.82 15.41 -10.92
CA PHE A 876 33.21 16.80 -10.72
C PHE A 876 32.23 17.74 -11.43
N LEU A 877 31.69 18.70 -10.69
CA LEU A 877 30.68 19.65 -11.16
C LEU A 877 31.12 21.08 -10.89
N ASN A 878 30.68 21.99 -11.75
CA ASN A 878 30.84 23.43 -11.53
C ASN A 878 29.78 23.95 -10.55
N HIS A 879 30.01 25.13 -9.96
CA HIS A 879 29.10 25.73 -8.98
C HIS A 879 27.66 25.97 -9.49
N ASP A 880 27.46 26.06 -10.80
CA ASP A 880 26.19 26.26 -11.50
C ASP A 880 25.50 24.94 -11.88
N GLN A 881 26.14 23.80 -11.60
CA GLN A 881 25.62 22.45 -11.81
C GLN A 881 25.26 21.81 -10.46
N ASN A 882 24.41 22.48 -9.69
CA ASN A 882 24.13 22.12 -8.30
C ASN A 882 22.69 21.63 -8.03
N ASP A 883 21.88 21.48 -9.08
CA ASP A 883 20.59 20.80 -9.04
C ASP A 883 20.74 19.39 -9.60
N LEU A 884 20.75 18.38 -8.73
CA LEU A 884 21.11 17.01 -9.04
C LEU A 884 19.94 16.06 -8.84
N SER A 885 19.66 15.21 -9.83
CA SER A 885 18.71 14.11 -9.67
C SER A 885 19.36 12.78 -10.04
N PHE A 886 19.17 11.76 -9.20
CA PHE A 886 19.70 10.41 -9.40
C PHE A 886 18.55 9.46 -9.64
N GLU A 887 18.56 8.74 -10.76
CA GLU A 887 17.64 7.64 -11.01
C GLU A 887 18.36 6.31 -10.83
N PHE A 888 17.80 5.43 -10.00
CA PHE A 888 18.42 4.16 -9.64
C PHE A 888 17.40 3.04 -9.48
N THR A 889 17.85 1.82 -9.74
CA THR A 889 17.01 0.62 -9.77
C THR A 889 17.67 -0.53 -9.02
N ALA A 890 16.85 -1.29 -8.29
CA ALA A 890 17.20 -2.54 -7.64
C ALA A 890 16.81 -3.68 -8.59
N LEU A 891 17.81 -4.25 -9.26
CA LEU A 891 17.66 -5.30 -10.27
C LEU A 891 17.37 -6.65 -9.60
N HIS A 892 16.10 -6.86 -9.29
CA HIS A 892 15.53 -8.14 -8.91
C HIS A 892 14.15 -8.26 -9.54
N PHE A 893 13.99 -9.23 -10.43
CA PHE A 893 12.88 -9.22 -11.38
C PHE A 893 11.60 -9.90 -10.89
N SER A 894 11.58 -10.43 -9.66
CA SER A 894 10.44 -11.18 -9.12
C SER A 894 9.16 -10.35 -9.11
N ASN A 895 9.21 -9.16 -8.53
CA ASN A 895 8.17 -8.14 -8.67
C ASN A 895 8.82 -6.75 -8.53
N PRO A 896 9.38 -6.20 -9.63
CA PRO A 896 10.18 -4.98 -9.59
C PRO A 896 9.43 -3.83 -8.91
N ARG A 897 8.14 -3.66 -9.20
CA ARG A 897 7.29 -2.59 -8.63
C ARG A 897 7.15 -2.62 -7.11
N LYS A 898 7.48 -3.74 -6.45
CA LYS A 898 7.47 -3.90 -5.00
C LYS A 898 8.88 -3.87 -4.37
N ASN A 899 9.91 -3.59 -5.16
CA ASN A 899 11.25 -3.37 -4.63
C ASN A 899 11.28 -2.05 -3.84
N ASN A 900 11.95 -2.06 -2.69
CA ASN A 900 12.04 -0.89 -1.83
C ASN A 900 13.39 -0.20 -2.02
N TYR A 901 13.42 1.10 -1.73
CA TYR A 901 14.58 1.96 -1.99
C TYR A 901 14.91 2.82 -0.79
N SER A 902 16.20 3.10 -0.65
CA SER A 902 16.69 4.07 0.31
C SER A 902 17.91 4.78 -0.22
N HIS A 903 17.99 6.07 0.02
CA HIS A 903 19.07 6.92 -0.45
C HIS A 903 19.52 7.90 0.64
N GLN A 904 20.72 8.45 0.44
CA GLN A 904 21.34 9.41 1.35
C GLN A 904 22.37 10.25 0.59
N LEU A 905 22.35 11.57 0.76
CA LEU A 905 23.43 12.46 0.33
C LEU A 905 24.27 12.91 1.52
N VAL A 906 25.36 12.19 1.78
CA VAL A 906 26.29 12.52 2.87
C VAL A 906 26.93 13.88 2.61
N GLY A 907 26.89 14.78 3.59
CA GLY A 907 27.28 16.18 3.46
C GLY A 907 26.09 17.14 3.31
N TYR A 908 24.88 16.61 3.05
CA TYR A 908 23.63 17.34 3.04
C TYR A 908 22.67 16.85 4.15
N GLU A 909 22.59 15.54 4.36
CA GLU A 909 21.72 14.91 5.37
C GLU A 909 22.43 13.80 6.17
N ASP A 910 22.01 13.62 7.43
CA ASP A 910 22.64 12.68 8.39
C ASP A 910 22.02 11.28 8.39
N GLU A 911 20.74 11.15 8.06
CA GLU A 911 19.99 9.88 8.07
C GLU A 911 19.64 9.39 6.66
N TRP A 912 19.30 8.11 6.54
CA TRP A 912 18.82 7.52 5.29
C TRP A 912 17.35 7.87 5.04
N VAL A 913 17.02 8.29 3.82
CA VAL A 913 15.65 8.52 3.37
C VAL A 913 15.06 7.21 2.84
N TYR A 914 13.84 6.87 3.26
CA TYR A 914 13.10 5.67 2.83
C TYR A 914 11.74 6.09 2.26
N ASP A 915 11.68 6.36 0.96
CA ASP A 915 10.48 6.83 0.27
C ASP A 915 10.02 5.91 -0.86
N ASN A 916 10.74 4.80 -1.08
CA ASN A 916 10.51 3.83 -2.16
C ASN A 916 10.49 4.44 -3.57
N ASN A 917 11.03 5.65 -3.73
CA ASN A 917 11.20 6.26 -5.03
C ASN A 917 12.52 5.81 -5.65
N ARG A 918 12.49 5.65 -6.97
CA ARG A 918 13.70 5.39 -7.79
C ARG A 918 14.46 6.65 -8.14
N ILE A 919 13.94 7.82 -7.74
CA ILE A 919 14.51 9.12 -8.06
C ILE A 919 14.77 9.86 -6.75
N ALA A 920 16.00 10.31 -6.55
CA ALA A 920 16.37 11.22 -5.46
C ALA A 920 16.79 12.56 -6.08
N THR A 921 16.23 13.68 -5.61
CA THR A 921 16.50 15.02 -6.15
C THR A 921 16.99 15.94 -5.06
N TYR A 922 18.08 16.66 -5.34
CA TYR A 922 18.70 17.64 -4.45
C TYR A 922 18.92 18.93 -5.23
N THR A 923 18.41 20.04 -4.73
CA THR A 923 18.50 21.34 -5.42
C THR A 923 19.38 22.31 -4.65
N ASN A 924 20.01 23.22 -5.39
CA ASN A 924 20.82 24.31 -4.87
C ASN A 924 21.90 23.88 -3.87
N LEU A 925 22.66 22.82 -4.20
CA LEU A 925 23.76 22.36 -3.36
C LEU A 925 24.90 23.40 -3.29
N ASP A 926 25.44 23.60 -2.10
CA ASP A 926 26.60 24.47 -1.91
C ASP A 926 27.87 23.84 -2.53
N PRO A 927 28.89 24.64 -2.88
CA PRO A 927 30.19 24.10 -3.26
C PRO A 927 30.80 23.25 -2.14
N GLY A 928 31.15 22.01 -2.44
CA GLY A 928 31.56 21.05 -1.43
C GLY A 928 31.78 19.65 -1.97
N LYS A 929 32.12 18.74 -1.05
CA LYS A 929 32.22 17.31 -1.34
C LYS A 929 31.02 16.61 -0.71
N TYR A 930 30.31 15.86 -1.54
CA TYR A 930 29.17 15.04 -1.15
C TYR A 930 29.41 13.59 -1.54
N THR A 931 28.70 12.68 -0.88
CA THR A 931 28.65 11.27 -1.31
C THR A 931 27.20 10.84 -1.38
N PHE A 932 26.71 10.64 -2.60
CA PHE A 932 25.40 10.04 -2.81
C PHE A 932 25.51 8.53 -2.59
N ARG A 933 24.63 7.98 -1.76
CA ARG A 933 24.56 6.56 -1.43
C ARG A 933 23.14 6.09 -1.66
N PHE A 934 22.99 4.91 -2.26
CA PHE A 934 21.68 4.28 -2.37
C PHE A 934 21.78 2.77 -2.14
N LYS A 935 20.68 2.21 -1.65
CA LYS A 935 20.48 0.77 -1.50
C LYS A 935 19.04 0.43 -1.82
N GLY A 936 18.80 -0.84 -2.11
CA GLY A 936 17.46 -1.34 -2.41
C GLY A 936 17.24 -2.73 -1.86
N SER A 937 15.97 -3.07 -1.67
CA SER A 937 15.53 -4.43 -1.37
C SER A 937 14.76 -5.00 -2.54
N ASN A 938 14.74 -6.33 -2.64
CA ASN A 938 13.75 -7.00 -3.47
C ASN A 938 12.34 -6.89 -2.84
N ASN A 939 11.34 -7.42 -3.55
CA ASN A 939 9.94 -7.47 -3.13
C ASN A 939 9.67 -8.27 -1.85
N GLU A 940 10.67 -8.96 -1.29
CA GLU A 940 10.56 -9.76 -0.07
C GLU A 940 11.26 -9.11 1.14
N GLY A 941 11.73 -7.87 0.97
CA GLY A 941 12.35 -7.08 2.03
C GLY A 941 13.82 -7.42 2.31
N ILE A 942 14.49 -8.16 1.42
CA ILE A 942 15.91 -8.48 1.58
C ILE A 942 16.75 -7.36 0.95
N TRP A 943 17.41 -6.58 1.80
CA TRP A 943 18.20 -5.41 1.42
C TRP A 943 19.60 -5.77 0.94
N ASN A 944 20.07 -5.09 -0.10
CA ASN A 944 21.49 -5.03 -0.40
C ASN A 944 22.17 -4.00 0.50
N GLU A 945 22.62 -4.43 1.68
CA GLU A 945 23.22 -3.55 2.69
C GLU A 945 24.60 -2.98 2.29
N LYS A 946 25.26 -3.57 1.28
CA LYS A 946 26.50 -3.01 0.73
C LYS A 946 26.24 -1.64 0.07
N GLY A 947 25.08 -1.48 -0.59
CA GLY A 947 24.72 -0.27 -1.33
C GLY A 947 25.63 0.01 -2.52
N LYS A 948 25.37 1.13 -3.22
CA LYS A 948 26.27 1.78 -4.18
C LYS A 948 26.47 3.23 -3.74
N SER A 949 27.65 3.79 -3.99
CA SER A 949 28.01 5.14 -3.59
C SER A 949 28.76 5.86 -4.69
N ILE A 950 28.49 7.16 -4.85
CA ILE A 950 29.07 8.04 -5.86
C ILE A 950 29.55 9.31 -5.14
N SER A 951 30.81 9.68 -5.29
CA SER A 951 31.34 10.94 -4.74
C SER A 951 31.07 12.08 -5.72
N ILE A 952 30.62 13.22 -5.20
CA ILE A 952 30.25 14.40 -5.98
C ILE A 952 31.03 15.59 -5.43
N ILE A 953 31.73 16.30 -6.30
CA ILE A 953 32.55 17.46 -5.93
C ILE A 953 32.07 18.67 -6.72
N ILE A 954 31.43 19.61 -6.03
CA ILE A 954 30.96 20.88 -6.61
C ILE A 954 32.03 21.94 -6.35
N SER A 955 32.63 22.45 -7.42
CA SER A 955 33.70 23.46 -7.33
C SER A 955 33.13 24.83 -6.92
N PRO A 956 33.85 25.61 -6.08
CA PRO A 956 33.39 26.95 -5.72
C PRO A 956 33.49 27.91 -6.91
N PRO A 957 32.60 28.91 -7.00
CA PRO A 957 32.71 29.94 -8.02
C PRO A 957 34.02 30.73 -7.85
N PHE A 958 34.53 31.27 -8.97
CA PHE A 958 35.82 31.98 -8.99
C PHE A 958 35.94 33.05 -7.89
N TRP A 959 34.87 33.80 -7.61
CA TRP A 959 34.85 34.89 -6.62
C TRP A 959 34.97 34.44 -5.15
N GLN A 960 34.84 33.14 -4.87
CA GLN A 960 35.04 32.55 -3.54
C GLN A 960 36.38 31.80 -3.41
N THR A 961 37.25 31.88 -4.42
CA THR A 961 38.58 31.25 -4.37
C THR A 961 39.58 32.07 -3.55
N TRP A 962 40.59 31.42 -2.97
CA TRP A 962 41.62 32.11 -2.17
C TRP A 962 42.45 33.11 -2.99
N TRP A 963 42.64 32.88 -4.28
CA TRP A 963 43.28 33.85 -5.19
C TRP A 963 42.38 35.07 -5.45
N ALA A 964 41.06 34.90 -5.52
CA ALA A 964 40.13 36.02 -5.57
C ALA A 964 40.18 36.83 -4.27
N TYR A 965 40.27 36.18 -3.10
CA TYR A 965 40.50 36.86 -1.83
C TYR A 965 41.85 37.59 -1.77
N LEU A 966 42.92 37.03 -2.34
CA LEU A 966 44.18 37.76 -2.54
C LEU A 966 44.02 38.95 -3.48
N GLY A 967 43.24 38.79 -4.55
CA GLY A 967 42.87 39.87 -5.47
C GLY A 967 42.10 40.98 -4.76
N TYR A 968 41.09 40.66 -3.96
CA TYR A 968 40.37 41.61 -3.12
C TYR A 968 41.29 42.26 -2.10
N GLY A 969 42.18 41.50 -1.49
CA GLY A 969 43.22 42.02 -0.58
C GLY A 969 44.15 43.00 -1.27
N PHE A 970 44.58 42.70 -2.50
CA PHE A 970 45.40 43.60 -3.30
C PHE A 970 44.61 44.85 -3.74
N ILE A 971 43.37 44.71 -4.19
CA ILE A 971 42.49 45.84 -4.51
C ILE A 971 42.25 46.69 -3.27
N PHE A 972 42.04 46.09 -2.11
CA PHE A 972 41.89 46.76 -0.83
C PHE A 972 43.17 47.49 -0.43
N LEU A 973 44.35 46.87 -0.57
CA LEU A 973 45.64 47.50 -0.31
C LEU A 973 45.95 48.61 -1.33
N ALA A 974 45.57 48.45 -2.59
CA ALA A 974 45.72 49.46 -3.63
C ALA A 974 44.74 50.63 -3.41
N ALA A 975 43.52 50.35 -2.96
CA ALA A 975 42.55 51.36 -2.53
C ALA A 975 43.02 52.06 -1.27
N PHE A 976 43.57 51.34 -0.29
CA PHE A 976 44.14 51.89 0.94
C PHE A 976 45.38 52.75 0.63
N TYR A 977 46.28 52.27 -0.22
CA TYR A 977 47.42 53.03 -0.72
C TYR A 977 46.97 54.24 -1.54
N GLY A 978 45.92 54.09 -2.35
CA GLY A 978 45.26 55.17 -3.07
C GLY A 978 44.70 56.22 -2.13
N VAL A 979 44.01 55.81 -1.07
CA VAL A 979 43.46 56.66 -0.01
C VAL A 979 44.59 57.32 0.78
N ASP A 980 45.66 56.62 1.15
CA ASP A 980 46.85 57.19 1.81
C ASP A 980 47.54 58.23 0.92
N ARG A 981 47.72 57.93 -0.38
CA ARG A 981 48.24 58.90 -1.35
C ARG A 981 47.33 60.11 -1.47
N VAL A 982 46.01 59.91 -1.52
CA VAL A 982 45.02 60.99 -1.58
C VAL A 982 44.99 61.78 -0.28
N GLN A 983 45.18 61.16 0.89
CA GLN A 983 45.27 61.83 2.19
C GLN A 983 46.56 62.64 2.32
N LYS A 984 47.71 62.10 1.90
CA LYS A 984 48.98 62.84 1.81
C LYS A 984 48.88 64.02 0.83
N ARG A 985 48.23 63.82 -0.31
CA ARG A 985 47.90 64.92 -1.26
C ARG A 985 46.93 65.93 -0.65
N LYS A 986 45.93 65.52 0.13
CA LYS A 986 45.01 66.41 0.87
C LYS A 986 45.70 67.20 1.98
N LEU A 987 46.65 66.61 2.70
CA LEU A 987 47.47 67.30 3.72
C LEU A 987 48.36 68.37 3.09
N LEU A 988 48.95 68.08 1.93
CA LEU A 988 49.67 69.06 1.11
C LEU A 988 48.74 70.14 0.50
N ARG A 989 47.46 69.80 0.21
CA ARG A 989 46.43 70.74 -0.26
C ARG A 989 45.94 71.69 0.84
N LYS A 990 45.76 71.21 2.07
CA LYS A 990 45.39 72.03 3.24
C LYS A 990 46.41 73.12 3.58
N ALA A 991 47.69 72.90 3.27
CA ALA A 991 48.73 73.92 3.39
C ALA A 991 48.65 75.04 2.32
N LYS A 992 48.01 74.77 1.18
CA LYS A 992 47.77 75.73 0.08
C LYS A 992 46.38 76.40 0.13
N GLU A 993 45.40 75.80 0.80
CA GLU A 993 43.99 76.25 0.83
C GLU A 993 43.72 77.43 1.80
N ARG A 994 44.67 77.84 2.65
CA ARG A 994 44.55 79.08 3.47
C ARG A 994 44.63 80.38 2.66
N MET A 995 44.92 80.31 1.35
CA MET A 995 45.22 81.49 0.52
C MET A 995 44.16 81.84 -0.53
N LYS A 996 43.03 81.14 -0.63
CA LYS A 996 41.99 81.43 -1.62
C LYS A 996 40.58 81.26 -1.07
N ILE A 997 40.24 82.10 -0.10
CA ILE A 997 38.85 82.46 0.16
C ILE A 997 38.41 83.33 -1.03
N GLN A 998 37.99 82.71 -2.13
CA GLN A 998 37.26 83.34 -3.25
C GLN A 998 37.13 82.29 -4.34
N ASP A 999 35.98 81.59 -4.33
CA ASP A 999 35.27 81.07 -5.51
C ASP A 999 34.25 80.05 -5.01
N ALA A 1000 33.20 80.63 -4.45
CA ALA A 1000 32.04 79.95 -3.88
C ALA A 1000 31.11 79.35 -4.95
N GLU A 1001 31.62 78.88 -6.10
CA GLU A 1001 30.74 78.53 -7.24
C GLU A 1001 30.69 77.05 -7.63
N HIS A 1002 31.64 76.19 -7.25
CA HIS A 1002 31.53 74.76 -7.63
C HIS A 1002 30.72 73.92 -6.62
N ARG A 1003 29.50 74.38 -6.33
CA ARG A 1003 28.43 73.62 -5.67
C ARG A 1003 27.76 72.58 -6.59
N ALA A 1004 28.29 72.37 -7.80
CA ALA A 1004 27.65 71.52 -8.82
C ALA A 1004 28.19 70.07 -8.91
N GLU A 1005 29.37 69.75 -8.37
CA GLU A 1005 30.01 68.43 -8.61
C GLU A 1005 29.61 67.35 -7.60
N THR A 1006 29.14 67.73 -6.41
CA THR A 1006 28.73 66.78 -5.35
C THR A 1006 27.34 66.17 -5.56
N ALA A 1007 26.53 66.72 -6.47
CA ALA A 1007 25.24 66.14 -6.82
C ALA A 1007 25.38 64.91 -7.75
N GLU A 1008 26.43 64.85 -8.58
CA GLU A 1008 26.59 63.78 -9.58
C GLU A 1008 27.14 62.46 -8.98
N LEU A 1009 28.00 62.53 -7.97
CA LEU A 1009 28.54 61.34 -7.29
C LEU A 1009 27.51 60.66 -6.39
N GLN A 1010 26.58 61.42 -5.81
CA GLN A 1010 25.49 60.87 -5.03
C GLN A 1010 24.40 60.28 -5.95
N ALA A 1011 24.15 60.91 -7.12
CA ALA A 1011 23.31 60.35 -8.17
C ALA A 1011 23.87 59.01 -8.71
N LYS A 1012 25.17 58.89 -8.97
CA LYS A 1012 25.79 57.63 -9.45
C LYS A 1012 25.80 56.49 -8.42
N ALA A 1013 25.93 56.81 -7.13
CA ALA A 1013 25.88 55.79 -6.06
C ALA A 1013 24.44 55.26 -5.86
N THR A 1014 23.43 56.13 -5.96
CA THR A 1014 22.02 55.71 -5.93
C THR A 1014 21.63 54.99 -7.23
N GLU A 1015 22.17 55.38 -8.39
CA GLU A 1015 21.93 54.73 -9.68
C GLU A 1015 22.55 53.32 -9.77
N ALA A 1016 23.72 53.09 -9.16
CA ALA A 1016 24.33 51.75 -9.11
C ALA A 1016 23.56 50.81 -8.16
N GLN A 1017 23.07 51.32 -7.04
CA GLN A 1017 22.24 50.56 -6.10
C GLN A 1017 20.83 50.32 -6.66
N SER A 1018 20.26 51.29 -7.40
CA SER A 1018 19.00 51.12 -8.11
C SER A 1018 19.13 50.13 -9.27
N LYS A 1019 20.25 50.12 -10.02
CA LYS A 1019 20.48 49.13 -11.09
C LYS A 1019 20.64 47.70 -10.58
N LEU A 1020 21.21 47.49 -9.38
CA LEU A 1020 21.35 46.14 -8.82
C LEU A 1020 20.01 45.59 -8.29
N ILE A 1021 19.23 46.45 -7.62
CA ILE A 1021 17.86 46.14 -7.20
C ILE A 1021 16.93 45.99 -8.42
N GLN A 1022 17.13 46.79 -9.46
CA GLN A 1022 16.36 46.73 -10.70
C GLN A 1022 16.71 45.46 -11.50
N ALA A 1023 17.97 45.02 -11.58
CA ALA A 1023 18.33 43.76 -12.23
C ALA A 1023 17.81 42.53 -11.45
N GLU A 1024 17.80 42.57 -10.12
CA GLU A 1024 17.24 41.50 -9.29
C GLU A 1024 15.70 41.46 -9.37
N ASN A 1025 15.05 42.64 -9.40
CA ASN A 1025 13.62 42.74 -9.65
C ASN A 1025 13.27 42.33 -11.08
N GLU A 1026 14.02 42.74 -12.10
CA GLU A 1026 13.81 42.34 -13.50
C GLU A 1026 13.97 40.83 -13.69
N ARG A 1027 14.92 40.19 -12.99
CA ARG A 1027 15.04 38.72 -13.00
C ARG A 1027 13.82 38.06 -12.35
N LYS A 1028 13.38 38.52 -11.17
CA LYS A 1028 12.19 37.98 -10.50
C LYS A 1028 10.92 38.19 -11.32
N THR A 1029 10.77 39.37 -11.94
CA THR A 1029 9.66 39.67 -12.84
C THR A 1029 9.71 38.79 -14.08
N LYS A 1030 10.90 38.50 -14.64
CA LYS A 1030 11.04 37.60 -15.79
C LYS A 1030 10.70 36.14 -15.44
N GLU A 1031 11.17 35.63 -14.30
CA GLU A 1031 10.83 34.28 -13.83
C GLU A 1031 9.31 34.14 -13.55
N LEU A 1032 8.68 35.17 -12.99
CA LEU A 1032 7.22 35.23 -12.78
C LEU A 1032 6.44 35.36 -14.10
N GLU A 1033 6.95 36.12 -15.08
CA GLU A 1033 6.34 36.27 -16.40
C GLU A 1033 6.47 34.98 -17.23
N GLU A 1034 7.59 34.26 -17.14
CA GLU A 1034 7.74 32.95 -17.77
C GLU A 1034 6.78 31.90 -17.17
N ALA A 1035 6.57 31.94 -15.84
CA ALA A 1035 5.59 31.09 -15.17
C ALA A 1035 4.13 31.46 -15.54
N ARG A 1036 3.84 32.76 -15.72
CA ARG A 1036 2.57 33.27 -16.23
C ARG A 1036 2.29 32.78 -17.64
N GLU A 1037 3.25 32.93 -18.55
CA GLU A 1037 3.16 32.47 -19.93
C GLU A 1037 2.95 30.96 -19.99
N LEU A 1038 3.65 30.18 -19.16
CA LEU A 1038 3.45 28.74 -19.05
C LEU A 1038 2.02 28.41 -18.59
N GLN A 1039 1.52 29.08 -17.55
CA GLN A 1039 0.15 28.88 -17.06
C GLN A 1039 -0.89 29.20 -18.13
N LEU A 1040 -0.78 30.36 -18.78
CA LEU A 1040 -1.67 30.76 -19.86
C LEU A 1040 -1.59 29.82 -21.08
N SER A 1041 -0.41 29.24 -21.34
CA SER A 1041 -0.23 28.27 -22.43
C SER A 1041 -0.97 26.95 -22.22
N MET A 1042 -1.28 26.60 -20.97
CA MET A 1042 -2.00 25.37 -20.60
C MET A 1042 -3.53 25.51 -20.73
N LEU A 1043 -4.04 26.73 -20.80
CA LEU A 1043 -5.46 27.00 -21.01
C LEU A 1043 -5.84 26.82 -22.48
N PRO A 1044 -7.10 26.45 -22.78
CA PRO A 1044 -7.57 26.34 -24.16
C PRO A 1044 -7.40 27.68 -24.92
N LYS A 1045 -6.49 27.70 -25.90
CA LYS A 1045 -6.22 28.88 -26.76
C LYS A 1045 -7.37 29.19 -27.71
N GLU A 1046 -8.09 28.16 -28.14
CA GLU A 1046 -9.31 28.28 -28.94
C GLU A 1046 -10.42 27.43 -28.30
N LEU A 1047 -11.61 28.03 -28.13
CA LEU A 1047 -12.77 27.31 -27.61
C LEU A 1047 -13.33 26.39 -28.70
N PRO A 1048 -13.67 25.13 -28.38
CA PRO A 1048 -14.22 24.20 -29.36
C PRO A 1048 -15.57 24.71 -29.88
N LYS A 1049 -15.75 24.72 -31.21
CA LYS A 1049 -17.05 25.03 -31.83
C LYS A 1049 -18.00 23.86 -31.64
N ILE A 1050 -18.93 23.98 -30.70
CA ILE A 1050 -19.93 22.96 -30.40
C ILE A 1050 -21.26 23.38 -31.03
N ASN A 1051 -21.85 22.54 -31.88
CA ASN A 1051 -22.99 22.92 -32.72
C ASN A 1051 -24.20 23.47 -31.95
N ASN A 1052 -24.38 23.08 -30.67
CA ASN A 1052 -25.54 23.44 -29.85
C ASN A 1052 -25.21 24.37 -28.66
N LEU A 1053 -23.98 24.88 -28.56
CA LEU A 1053 -23.54 25.75 -27.45
C LEU A 1053 -22.75 26.95 -28.00
N ASP A 1054 -23.04 28.14 -27.50
CA ASP A 1054 -22.09 29.27 -27.56
C ASP A 1054 -21.41 29.42 -26.21
N ILE A 1055 -20.08 29.44 -26.21
CA ILE A 1055 -19.26 29.54 -24.99
C ILE A 1055 -18.33 30.73 -25.14
N ALA A 1056 -18.29 31.57 -24.11
CA ALA A 1056 -17.27 32.60 -23.98
C ALA A 1056 -16.61 32.49 -22.62
N VAL A 1057 -15.32 32.78 -22.56
CA VAL A 1057 -14.52 32.73 -21.33
C VAL A 1057 -13.72 34.03 -21.18
N PHE A 1058 -13.57 34.48 -19.94
CA PHE A 1058 -12.71 35.58 -19.56
C PHE A 1058 -11.96 35.18 -18.30
N MET A 1059 -10.67 35.47 -18.25
CA MET A 1059 -9.84 35.25 -17.07
C MET A 1059 -8.85 36.41 -16.98
N LYS A 1060 -8.75 37.01 -15.79
CA LYS A 1060 -7.81 38.08 -15.50
C LYS A 1060 -7.20 37.83 -14.13
N THR A 1061 -5.89 37.61 -14.10
CA THR A 1061 -5.17 37.34 -12.84
C THR A 1061 -4.88 38.64 -12.08
N ALA A 1062 -4.93 38.59 -10.75
CA ALA A 1062 -4.55 39.66 -9.85
C ALA A 1062 -3.03 39.80 -9.68
N THR A 1063 -2.31 38.68 -9.77
CA THR A 1063 -0.84 38.63 -9.70
C THR A 1063 -0.26 38.07 -11.00
N GLU A 1064 1.07 37.99 -11.08
CA GLU A 1064 1.77 37.45 -12.25
C GLU A 1064 1.33 36.01 -12.55
N VAL A 1065 1.22 35.14 -11.54
CA VAL A 1065 0.75 33.74 -11.65
C VAL A 1065 -0.52 33.55 -10.83
N GLY A 1066 -1.63 33.30 -11.51
CA GLY A 1066 -2.97 33.16 -10.90
C GLY A 1066 -3.24 31.79 -10.28
N GLY A 1067 -4.30 31.71 -9.47
CA GLY A 1067 -4.92 30.48 -8.97
C GLY A 1067 -6.15 30.03 -9.78
N ASP A 1068 -6.70 30.90 -10.62
CA ASP A 1068 -7.87 30.58 -11.45
C ASP A 1068 -7.57 29.61 -12.61
N TYR A 1069 -8.59 28.83 -12.98
CA TYR A 1069 -8.52 27.79 -14.01
C TYR A 1069 -9.84 27.62 -14.75
N TYR A 1070 -9.79 27.29 -16.05
CA TYR A 1070 -10.93 26.79 -16.79
C TYR A 1070 -10.51 25.75 -17.84
N ASP A 1071 -11.42 24.83 -18.19
CA ASP A 1071 -11.17 23.87 -19.25
C ASP A 1071 -12.45 23.27 -19.83
N ILE A 1072 -12.34 22.70 -21.03
CA ILE A 1072 -13.46 22.12 -21.77
C ILE A 1072 -13.02 20.81 -22.43
N SER A 1073 -13.75 19.72 -22.20
CA SER A 1073 -13.52 18.42 -22.85
C SER A 1073 -14.77 17.93 -23.57
N LEU A 1074 -14.61 17.45 -24.80
CA LEU A 1074 -15.67 16.77 -25.55
C LEU A 1074 -15.53 15.26 -25.37
N LYS A 1075 -16.63 14.56 -25.03
CA LYS A 1075 -16.68 13.11 -24.95
C LYS A 1075 -17.08 12.48 -26.28
N ASP A 1076 -16.71 11.22 -26.49
CA ASP A 1076 -17.07 10.45 -27.69
C ASP A 1076 -18.59 10.30 -27.89
N ASP A 1077 -19.37 10.35 -26.81
CA ASP A 1077 -20.83 10.31 -26.84
C ASP A 1077 -21.49 11.66 -27.21
N GLY A 1078 -20.67 12.69 -27.48
CA GLY A 1078 -21.10 14.04 -27.82
C GLY A 1078 -21.45 14.91 -26.62
N SER A 1079 -21.33 14.42 -25.38
CA SER A 1079 -21.47 15.25 -24.18
C SER A 1079 -20.25 16.14 -23.96
N VAL A 1080 -20.47 17.31 -23.36
CA VAL A 1080 -19.44 18.34 -23.17
C VAL A 1080 -19.27 18.58 -21.69
N ASN A 1081 -18.05 18.46 -21.19
CA ASN A 1081 -17.70 18.93 -19.86
C ASN A 1081 -17.10 20.34 -19.94
N ILE A 1082 -17.57 21.25 -19.10
CA ILE A 1082 -17.06 22.61 -18.97
C ILE A 1082 -16.76 22.82 -17.49
N ALA A 1083 -15.54 23.24 -17.17
CA ALA A 1083 -15.07 23.39 -15.79
C ALA A 1083 -14.45 24.76 -15.52
N ILE A 1084 -14.55 25.17 -14.26
CA ILE A 1084 -13.88 26.32 -13.67
C ILE A 1084 -13.31 25.89 -12.32
N GLY A 1085 -12.15 26.43 -11.95
CA GLY A 1085 -11.55 26.21 -10.64
C GLY A 1085 -10.79 27.42 -10.16
N ASP A 1086 -10.57 27.45 -8.84
CA ASP A 1086 -9.99 28.57 -8.12
C ASP A 1086 -9.11 28.02 -6.99
N ALA A 1087 -7.80 28.12 -7.16
CA ALA A 1087 -6.82 27.61 -6.21
C ALA A 1087 -6.58 28.60 -5.07
N THR A 1088 -6.59 28.13 -3.83
CA THR A 1088 -6.32 28.99 -2.67
C THR A 1088 -4.92 29.59 -2.72
N GLY A 1089 -4.80 30.92 -2.71
CA GLY A 1089 -3.53 31.65 -2.70
C GLY A 1089 -3.00 31.97 -4.11
N HIS A 1090 -1.87 32.68 -4.20
CA HIS A 1090 -1.31 33.18 -5.46
C HIS A 1090 0.15 32.77 -5.68
N GLY A 1091 0.67 32.93 -6.90
CA GLY A 1091 2.06 32.64 -7.24
C GLY A 1091 2.34 31.16 -7.61
N MET A 1092 3.62 30.76 -7.57
CA MET A 1092 4.08 29.46 -8.08
C MET A 1092 3.38 28.23 -7.48
N LYS A 1093 2.99 28.27 -6.20
CA LYS A 1093 2.26 27.16 -5.56
C LYS A 1093 0.84 27.01 -6.14
N ALA A 1094 0.15 28.12 -6.39
CA ALA A 1094 -1.17 28.12 -7.01
C ALA A 1094 -1.10 27.63 -8.47
N GLY A 1095 -0.14 28.15 -9.24
CA GLY A 1095 0.13 27.69 -10.61
C GLY A 1095 0.47 26.20 -10.71
N THR A 1096 1.18 25.65 -9.71
CA THR A 1096 1.46 24.20 -9.64
C THR A 1096 0.18 23.38 -9.41
N LEU A 1097 -0.72 23.85 -8.54
CA LEU A 1097 -2.00 23.20 -8.29
C LEU A 1097 -2.91 23.23 -9.52
N VAL A 1098 -2.96 24.35 -10.23
CA VAL A 1098 -3.66 24.51 -11.51
C VAL A 1098 -3.11 23.55 -12.57
N SER A 1099 -1.79 23.40 -12.65
CA SER A 1099 -1.12 22.46 -13.57
C SER A 1099 -1.47 20.99 -13.30
N MET A 1100 -1.51 20.61 -12.01
CA MET A 1100 -1.99 19.29 -11.60
C MET A 1100 -3.46 19.08 -11.97
N MET A 1101 -4.30 20.09 -11.74
CA MET A 1101 -5.72 20.03 -12.08
C MET A 1101 -5.93 19.88 -13.59
N LYS A 1102 -5.14 20.57 -14.41
CA LYS A 1102 -5.15 20.42 -15.87
C LYS A 1102 -4.82 19.01 -16.31
N SER A 1103 -3.80 18.40 -15.72
CA SER A 1103 -3.40 17.02 -16.04
C SER A 1103 -4.48 16.02 -15.64
N LEU A 1104 -5.08 16.18 -14.46
CA LEU A 1104 -6.19 15.36 -13.99
C LEU A 1104 -7.43 15.51 -14.89
N PHE A 1105 -7.79 16.75 -15.24
CA PHE A 1105 -8.91 17.01 -16.15
C PHE A 1105 -8.65 16.36 -17.52
N THR A 1106 -7.46 16.54 -18.10
CA THR A 1106 -7.11 15.97 -19.42
C THR A 1106 -7.14 14.44 -19.42
N ALA A 1107 -6.62 13.81 -18.36
CA ALA A 1107 -6.55 12.35 -18.28
C ALA A 1107 -7.91 11.69 -18.00
N ASN A 1108 -8.74 12.30 -17.14
CA ASN A 1108 -9.86 11.60 -16.50
C ASN A 1108 -11.25 12.14 -16.86
N SER A 1109 -11.38 13.40 -17.29
CA SER A 1109 -12.70 14.03 -17.52
C SER A 1109 -13.48 13.39 -18.67
N VAL A 1110 -12.76 12.88 -19.69
CA VAL A 1110 -13.36 12.22 -20.86
C VAL A 1110 -13.85 10.82 -20.51
N VAL A 1111 -13.05 10.07 -19.72
CA VAL A 1111 -13.23 8.63 -19.48
C VAL A 1111 -14.17 8.34 -18.30
N HIS A 1112 -14.15 9.17 -17.25
CA HIS A 1112 -14.91 8.91 -16.02
C HIS A 1112 -16.24 9.67 -15.95
N GLU A 1113 -17.17 9.16 -15.15
CA GLU A 1113 -18.34 9.93 -14.71
C GLU A 1113 -17.90 11.10 -13.82
N MET A 1114 -18.67 12.20 -13.82
CA MET A 1114 -18.29 13.44 -13.11
C MET A 1114 -18.03 13.20 -11.62
N LYS A 1115 -18.79 12.30 -10.97
CA LYS A 1115 -18.61 11.96 -9.56
C LYS A 1115 -17.27 11.27 -9.29
N ASP A 1116 -16.87 10.35 -10.15
CA ASP A 1116 -15.61 9.63 -10.04
C ASP A 1116 -14.43 10.57 -10.31
N PHE A 1117 -14.60 11.50 -11.26
CA PHE A 1117 -13.63 12.56 -11.52
C PHE A 1117 -13.38 13.44 -10.30
N PHE A 1118 -14.42 13.94 -9.62
CA PHE A 1118 -14.25 14.75 -8.40
C PHE A 1118 -13.60 13.94 -7.27
N THR A 1119 -14.01 12.67 -7.10
CA THR A 1119 -13.50 11.80 -6.03
C THR A 1119 -12.01 11.45 -6.22
N SER A 1120 -11.64 11.08 -7.45
CA SER A 1120 -10.27 10.75 -7.83
C SER A 1120 -9.37 11.98 -7.79
N SER A 1121 -9.83 13.12 -8.31
CA SER A 1121 -9.08 14.39 -8.29
C SER A 1121 -8.85 14.89 -6.86
N ASN A 1122 -9.86 14.86 -6.00
CA ASN A 1122 -9.70 15.19 -4.58
C ASN A 1122 -8.66 14.28 -3.89
N THR A 1123 -8.68 12.98 -4.19
CA THR A 1123 -7.70 12.03 -3.64
C THR A 1123 -6.29 12.30 -4.15
N ALA A 1124 -6.14 12.58 -5.45
CA ALA A 1124 -4.85 12.88 -6.06
C ALA A 1124 -4.26 14.19 -5.49
N LEU A 1125 -5.03 15.27 -5.48
CA LEU A 1125 -4.60 16.57 -4.95
C LEU A 1125 -4.28 16.49 -3.45
N LYS A 1126 -5.06 15.72 -2.67
CA LYS A 1126 -4.75 15.54 -1.25
C LYS A 1126 -3.45 14.76 -1.03
N LYS A 1127 -3.19 13.73 -1.84
CA LYS A 1127 -1.95 12.93 -1.76
C LYS A 1127 -0.72 13.69 -2.24
N ALA A 1128 -0.88 14.71 -3.08
CA ALA A 1128 0.21 15.59 -3.51
C ALA A 1128 0.81 16.42 -2.35
N ASN A 1129 0.15 16.47 -1.19
CA ASN A 1129 0.65 17.05 0.07
C ASN A 1129 1.13 18.52 -0.02
N MET A 1130 0.39 19.36 -0.73
CA MET A 1130 0.72 20.78 -0.98
C MET A 1130 0.34 21.70 0.21
N GLU A 1131 0.82 21.43 1.43
CA GLU A 1131 0.80 22.36 2.58
C GLU A 1131 -0.51 23.17 2.83
N ARG A 1132 -1.68 22.52 2.73
CA ARG A 1132 -3.04 23.10 2.89
C ARG A 1132 -3.60 23.88 1.69
N MET A 1133 -2.93 23.87 0.54
CA MET A 1133 -3.49 24.36 -0.72
C MET A 1133 -4.67 23.48 -1.14
N MET A 1134 -5.77 24.10 -1.56
CA MET A 1134 -6.99 23.46 -2.03
C MET A 1134 -7.47 24.19 -3.28
N ILE A 1135 -8.32 23.54 -4.08
CA ILE A 1135 -8.93 24.18 -5.25
C ILE A 1135 -10.44 24.07 -5.15
N GLY A 1136 -11.11 25.23 -5.16
CA GLY A 1136 -12.51 25.32 -5.50
C GLY A 1136 -12.68 24.78 -6.92
N PHE A 1137 -13.63 23.88 -7.17
CA PHE A 1137 -13.85 23.36 -8.53
C PHE A 1137 -15.32 23.16 -8.86
N ALA A 1138 -15.79 23.66 -10.00
CA ALA A 1138 -17.14 23.47 -10.50
C ALA A 1138 -17.12 22.96 -11.94
N MET A 1139 -18.06 22.08 -12.25
CA MET A 1139 -18.13 21.41 -13.55
C MET A 1139 -19.57 21.21 -13.98
N ILE A 1140 -19.84 21.44 -15.27
CA ILE A 1140 -21.12 21.16 -15.92
C ILE A 1140 -20.88 20.17 -17.06
N ASN A 1141 -21.63 19.07 -17.06
CA ASN A 1141 -21.72 18.16 -18.20
C ASN A 1141 -23.04 18.41 -18.91
N ILE A 1142 -22.98 18.75 -20.20
CA ILE A 1142 -24.15 19.00 -21.03
C ILE A 1142 -24.28 17.86 -22.05
N ASN A 1143 -25.42 17.19 -22.04
CA ASN A 1143 -25.77 16.15 -23.00
C ASN A 1143 -27.21 16.35 -23.49
N GLY A 1144 -27.34 16.80 -24.74
CA GLY A 1144 -28.64 17.12 -25.34
C GLY A 1144 -29.38 18.22 -24.55
N ASN A 1145 -30.56 17.90 -24.02
CA ASN A 1145 -31.40 18.82 -23.24
C ASN A 1145 -31.22 18.66 -21.71
N LYS A 1146 -30.18 17.97 -21.26
CA LYS A 1146 -29.86 17.77 -19.85
C LYS A 1146 -28.50 18.36 -19.50
N ALA A 1147 -28.41 19.01 -18.34
CA ALA A 1147 -27.17 19.45 -17.73
C ALA A 1147 -27.02 18.82 -16.34
N ILE A 1148 -25.85 18.24 -16.07
CA ILE A 1148 -25.45 17.73 -14.75
C ILE A 1148 -24.41 18.69 -14.19
N LEU A 1149 -24.65 19.23 -13.00
CA LEU A 1149 -23.78 20.20 -12.34
C LEU A 1149 -23.19 19.60 -11.06
N MET A 1150 -21.90 19.82 -10.83
CA MET A 1150 -21.20 19.54 -9.58
C MET A 1150 -20.36 20.74 -9.15
N ASN A 1151 -20.27 20.97 -7.85
CA ASN A 1151 -19.50 22.05 -7.26
C ASN A 1151 -18.77 21.54 -5.99
N ALA A 1152 -17.50 21.89 -5.87
CA ALA A 1152 -16.60 21.61 -4.77
C ALA A 1152 -15.98 22.93 -4.31
N GLY A 1153 -16.74 23.73 -3.55
CA GLY A 1153 -16.25 24.94 -2.91
C GLY A 1153 -16.05 26.15 -3.83
N MET A 1154 -16.68 26.18 -5.01
CA MET A 1154 -16.78 27.36 -5.88
C MET A 1154 -18.03 28.20 -5.56
N PRO A 1155 -18.06 29.48 -5.98
CA PRO A 1155 -19.27 30.28 -6.10
C PRO A 1155 -20.49 29.56 -6.70
N PRO A 1156 -21.73 29.97 -6.36
CA PRO A 1156 -22.93 29.43 -6.96
C PRO A 1156 -22.95 29.58 -8.49
N ILE A 1157 -23.48 28.57 -9.18
CA ILE A 1157 -23.68 28.62 -10.63
C ILE A 1157 -25.00 29.33 -10.90
N TYR A 1158 -24.99 30.40 -11.71
CA TYR A 1158 -26.22 31.09 -12.09
C TYR A 1158 -26.77 30.54 -13.42
N LEU A 1159 -28.06 30.22 -13.45
CA LEU A 1159 -28.78 29.77 -14.64
C LEU A 1159 -29.89 30.77 -14.97
N PHE A 1160 -29.76 31.50 -16.07
CA PHE A 1160 -30.85 32.27 -16.63
C PHE A 1160 -31.78 31.36 -17.45
N LYS A 1161 -33.02 31.23 -17.00
CA LYS A 1161 -34.07 30.48 -17.71
C LYS A 1161 -34.82 31.42 -18.64
N SER A 1162 -34.53 31.32 -19.93
CA SER A 1162 -35.09 32.17 -20.98
C SER A 1162 -36.62 32.22 -20.98
N LYS A 1163 -37.27 31.07 -20.80
CA LYS A 1163 -38.74 30.94 -20.76
C LYS A 1163 -39.39 31.64 -19.57
N LEU A 1164 -38.68 31.75 -18.45
CA LEU A 1164 -39.18 32.34 -17.20
C LEU A 1164 -38.70 33.77 -17.01
N ASN A 1165 -37.70 34.21 -17.77
CA ASN A 1165 -37.01 35.49 -17.58
C ASN A 1165 -36.51 35.69 -16.14
N GLU A 1166 -35.96 34.63 -15.57
CA GLU A 1166 -35.47 34.57 -14.19
C GLU A 1166 -34.09 33.94 -14.12
N VAL A 1167 -33.29 34.39 -13.14
CA VAL A 1167 -32.00 33.79 -12.81
C VAL A 1167 -32.20 32.89 -11.61
N GLU A 1168 -32.00 31.60 -11.82
CA GLU A 1168 -31.89 30.61 -10.77
C GLU A 1168 -30.45 30.56 -10.26
N GLU A 1169 -30.30 30.48 -8.95
CA GLU A 1169 -29.03 30.31 -8.28
C GLU A 1169 -28.88 28.86 -7.84
N ILE A 1170 -27.84 28.19 -8.33
CA ILE A 1170 -27.58 26.78 -8.07
C ILE A 1170 -26.43 26.72 -7.08
N ASP A 1171 -26.78 26.69 -5.80
CA ASP A 1171 -25.84 26.52 -4.70
C ASP A 1171 -25.71 25.03 -4.36
N LEU A 1172 -24.53 24.47 -4.65
CA LEU A 1172 -24.16 23.09 -4.36
C LEU A 1172 -22.99 23.13 -3.39
N HIS A 1173 -23.30 23.18 -2.09
CA HIS A 1173 -22.27 23.16 -1.06
C HIS A 1173 -21.41 21.89 -1.16
N GLY A 1174 -20.10 22.08 -1.28
CA GLY A 1174 -19.11 21.02 -1.38
C GLY A 1174 -17.78 21.48 -0.79
N THR A 1175 -16.99 20.54 -0.28
CA THR A 1175 -15.66 20.85 0.26
C THR A 1175 -14.66 20.99 -0.89
N PRO A 1176 -13.80 22.03 -0.95
CA PRO A 1176 -12.78 22.17 -1.99
C PRO A 1176 -11.98 20.88 -2.26
N LEU A 1177 -11.59 20.65 -3.50
CA LEU A 1177 -10.75 19.49 -3.84
C LEU A 1177 -9.38 19.64 -3.16
N GLY A 1178 -8.85 18.54 -2.63
CA GLY A 1178 -7.61 18.53 -1.85
C GLY A 1178 -7.81 18.79 -0.33
N ALA A 1179 -9.05 19.01 0.12
CA ALA A 1179 -9.34 19.27 1.52
C ALA A 1179 -9.37 18.01 2.40
N LEU A 1180 -10.28 17.06 2.11
CA LEU A 1180 -10.59 15.90 2.96
C LEU A 1180 -10.78 14.64 2.11
N LEU A 1181 -10.04 13.55 2.44
CA LEU A 1181 -10.22 12.25 1.80
C LEU A 1181 -11.61 11.67 2.11
N GLY A 1182 -12.22 11.00 1.13
CA GLY A 1182 -13.54 10.37 1.29
C GLY A 1182 -14.71 11.36 1.27
N THR A 1183 -14.49 12.60 0.82
CA THR A 1183 -15.57 13.58 0.62
C THR A 1183 -16.51 13.13 -0.49
N ASN A 1184 -17.82 13.10 -0.21
CA ASN A 1184 -18.85 12.84 -1.20
C ASN A 1184 -19.34 14.16 -1.81
N TYR A 1185 -19.25 14.26 -3.13
CA TYR A 1185 -19.72 15.41 -3.89
C TYR A 1185 -21.13 15.18 -4.43
N ASN A 1186 -22.03 16.12 -4.16
CA ASN A 1186 -23.39 16.10 -4.69
C ASN A 1186 -23.42 16.64 -6.12
N HIS A 1187 -24.38 16.15 -6.91
CA HIS A 1187 -24.66 16.69 -8.24
C HIS A 1187 -26.13 17.08 -8.36
N ARG A 1188 -26.44 17.95 -9.31
CA ARG A 1188 -27.80 18.35 -9.65
C ARG A 1188 -28.03 18.17 -11.14
N GLU A 1189 -29.10 17.47 -11.49
CA GLU A 1189 -29.56 17.36 -12.88
C GLU A 1189 -30.63 18.41 -13.18
N ILE A 1190 -30.53 19.08 -14.31
CA ILE A 1190 -31.48 20.11 -14.76
C ILE A 1190 -31.79 19.92 -16.23
N VAL A 1191 -33.06 20.08 -16.59
CA VAL A 1191 -33.52 20.15 -17.98
C VAL A 1191 -33.32 21.58 -18.49
N ILE A 1192 -32.61 21.71 -19.61
CA ILE A 1192 -32.22 22.99 -20.22
C ILE A 1192 -32.99 23.23 -21.53
N ASN A 1193 -33.27 24.48 -21.85
CA ASN A 1193 -33.97 24.91 -23.08
C ASN A 1193 -33.09 25.83 -23.92
N ASN A 1194 -33.44 25.96 -25.21
CA ASN A 1194 -32.81 26.93 -26.10
C ASN A 1194 -32.90 28.35 -25.52
N ASN A 1195 -31.78 29.08 -25.59
CA ASN A 1195 -31.51 30.38 -24.99
C ASN A 1195 -31.34 30.42 -23.46
N ASP A 1196 -31.37 29.28 -22.76
CA ASP A 1196 -30.91 29.26 -21.37
C ASP A 1196 -29.41 29.57 -21.30
N ILE A 1197 -28.97 30.28 -20.25
CA ILE A 1197 -27.58 30.72 -20.10
C ILE A 1197 -27.04 30.36 -18.72
N PHE A 1198 -25.90 29.69 -18.67
CA PHE A 1198 -25.13 29.48 -17.45
C PHE A 1198 -24.03 30.53 -17.32
N LEU A 1199 -23.81 30.99 -16.09
CA LEU A 1199 -22.65 31.77 -15.68
C LEU A 1199 -21.96 31.03 -14.53
N LEU A 1200 -20.72 30.63 -14.76
CA LEU A 1200 -19.79 30.17 -13.73
C LEU A 1200 -18.74 31.25 -13.49
N MET A 1201 -18.31 31.42 -12.24
CA MET A 1201 -17.34 32.44 -11.86
C MET A 1201 -16.43 31.98 -10.70
N SER A 1202 -15.24 32.57 -10.60
CA SER A 1202 -14.41 32.55 -9.38
C SER A 1202 -14.90 33.57 -8.35
N ASP A 1203 -14.45 33.43 -7.10
CA ASP A 1203 -14.92 34.27 -5.99
C ASP A 1203 -14.36 35.70 -6.06
N GLY A 1204 -13.29 35.93 -6.82
CA GLY A 1204 -12.69 37.25 -6.99
C GLY A 1204 -13.62 38.30 -7.59
N PHE A 1205 -14.70 37.92 -8.30
CA PHE A 1205 -15.73 38.89 -8.74
C PHE A 1205 -16.71 39.31 -7.63
N PRO A 1206 -17.45 38.39 -6.98
CA PRO A 1206 -18.34 38.78 -5.88
C PRO A 1206 -17.58 39.39 -4.70
N GLU A 1207 -16.33 39.00 -4.45
CA GLU A 1207 -15.49 39.52 -3.38
C GLU A 1207 -14.69 40.78 -3.76
N LEU A 1208 -14.78 41.23 -5.02
CA LEU A 1208 -14.10 42.42 -5.51
C LEU A 1208 -14.44 43.66 -4.66
N GLN A 1209 -13.41 44.31 -4.11
CA GLN A 1209 -13.57 45.46 -3.22
C GLN A 1209 -13.37 46.79 -3.95
N ASN A 1210 -14.25 47.75 -3.67
CA ASN A 1210 -14.06 49.14 -4.08
C ASN A 1210 -13.15 49.93 -3.10
N LYS A 1211 -12.88 51.22 -3.35
CA LYS A 1211 -12.04 52.06 -2.47
C LYS A 1211 -12.51 52.16 -1.00
N SER A 1212 -13.78 51.87 -0.74
CA SER A 1212 -14.34 51.84 0.61
C SER A 1212 -14.29 50.45 1.28
N ASN A 1213 -13.54 49.51 0.70
CA ASN A 1213 -13.47 48.09 1.10
C ASN A 1213 -14.83 47.38 1.12
N THR A 1214 -15.77 47.84 0.29
CA THR A 1214 -17.08 47.18 0.13
C THR A 1214 -17.02 46.17 -1.01
N MET A 1215 -17.40 44.92 -0.75
CA MET A 1215 -17.47 43.86 -1.75
C MET A 1215 -18.61 44.09 -2.76
N TYR A 1216 -18.43 43.65 -4.00
CA TYR A 1216 -19.46 43.74 -5.05
C TYR A 1216 -20.74 42.97 -4.66
N GLY A 1217 -20.56 41.76 -4.12
CA GLY A 1217 -21.57 40.91 -3.50
C GLY A 1217 -22.40 40.08 -4.48
N TYR A 1218 -22.72 38.85 -4.10
CA TYR A 1218 -23.49 37.86 -4.89
C TYR A 1218 -24.86 38.38 -5.38
N GLU A 1219 -25.59 39.10 -4.54
CA GLU A 1219 -26.89 39.69 -4.92
C GLU A 1219 -26.78 40.68 -6.09
N ARG A 1220 -25.67 41.43 -6.16
CA ARG A 1220 -25.42 42.36 -7.25
C ARG A 1220 -25.03 41.62 -8.51
N VAL A 1221 -24.18 40.58 -8.40
CA VAL A 1221 -23.85 39.69 -9.52
C VAL A 1221 -25.10 39.15 -10.17
N LYS A 1222 -26.03 38.59 -9.38
CA LYS A 1222 -27.29 38.03 -9.85
C LYS A 1222 -28.15 39.06 -10.59
N LYS A 1223 -28.27 40.28 -10.05
CA LYS A 1223 -29.02 41.38 -10.68
C LYS A 1223 -28.39 41.84 -11.99
N THR A 1224 -27.07 42.02 -12.00
CA THR A 1224 -26.31 42.40 -13.19
C THR A 1224 -26.45 41.33 -14.26
N PHE A 1225 -26.22 40.05 -13.92
CA PHE A 1225 -26.38 38.94 -14.86
C PHE A 1225 -27.79 38.87 -15.44
N LYS A 1226 -28.84 39.01 -14.61
CA LYS A 1226 -30.23 39.08 -15.10
C LYS A 1226 -30.44 40.20 -16.13
N SER A 1227 -29.84 41.37 -15.93
CA SER A 1227 -30.00 42.53 -16.82
C SER A 1227 -29.31 42.38 -18.17
N ILE A 1228 -28.31 41.50 -18.28
CA ILE A 1228 -27.49 41.30 -19.49
C ILE A 1228 -27.69 39.92 -20.13
N ALA A 1229 -28.46 39.01 -19.50
CA ALA A 1229 -28.66 37.63 -19.97
C ALA A 1229 -29.41 37.50 -21.30
N ASN A 1230 -29.90 38.60 -21.90
CA ASN A 1230 -30.46 38.60 -23.26
C ASN A 1230 -29.39 38.75 -24.36
N LYS A 1231 -28.14 39.05 -24.00
CA LYS A 1231 -27.03 39.30 -24.94
C LYS A 1231 -26.32 38.00 -25.38
N SER A 1232 -25.34 38.10 -26.28
CA SER A 1232 -24.44 36.97 -26.58
C SER A 1232 -23.48 36.69 -25.42
N PRO A 1233 -22.91 35.47 -25.28
CA PRO A 1233 -21.91 35.19 -24.26
C PRO A 1233 -20.73 36.17 -24.22
N GLU A 1234 -20.21 36.60 -25.37
CA GLU A 1234 -19.11 37.56 -25.47
C GLU A 1234 -19.53 38.97 -25.02
N GLU A 1235 -20.76 39.37 -25.33
CA GLU A 1235 -21.33 40.64 -24.88
C GLU A 1235 -21.61 40.64 -23.37
N ILE A 1236 -22.05 39.50 -22.81
CA ILE A 1236 -22.21 39.30 -21.37
C ILE A 1236 -20.84 39.48 -20.69
N ILE A 1237 -19.80 38.80 -21.19
CA ILE A 1237 -18.44 38.94 -20.66
C ILE A 1237 -17.97 40.38 -20.69
N LYS A 1238 -18.12 41.10 -21.81
CA LYS A 1238 -17.72 42.52 -21.89
C LYS A 1238 -18.46 43.40 -20.89
N CYS A 1239 -19.73 43.11 -20.62
CA CYS A 1239 -20.49 43.84 -19.59
C CYS A 1239 -19.96 43.53 -18.19
N LEU A 1240 -19.69 42.26 -17.87
CA LEU A 1240 -19.13 41.85 -16.58
C LEU A 1240 -17.72 42.41 -16.37
N GLU A 1241 -16.87 42.40 -17.40
CA GLU A 1241 -15.53 43.03 -17.39
C GLU A 1241 -15.63 44.54 -17.13
N SER A 1242 -16.58 45.23 -17.77
CA SER A 1242 -16.82 46.64 -17.53
C SER A 1242 -17.26 46.91 -16.09
N GLU A 1243 -18.07 46.03 -15.50
CA GLU A 1243 -18.45 46.12 -14.07
C GLU A 1243 -17.26 45.90 -13.14
N VAL A 1244 -16.36 44.95 -13.45
CA VAL A 1244 -15.09 44.76 -12.70
C VAL A 1244 -14.28 46.06 -12.69
N ILE A 1245 -14.10 46.69 -13.86
CA ILE A 1245 -13.33 47.94 -14.01
C ILE A 1245 -14.02 49.11 -13.27
N ASN A 1246 -15.34 49.25 -13.43
CA ASN A 1246 -16.10 50.34 -12.83
C ASN A 1246 -16.18 50.23 -11.30
N TRP A 1247 -16.33 49.01 -10.77
CA TRP A 1247 -16.47 48.78 -9.33
C TRP A 1247 -15.17 48.95 -8.56
N LYS A 1248 -14.04 48.45 -9.11
CA LYS A 1248 -12.74 48.56 -8.45
C LYS A 1248 -12.20 49.99 -8.42
N GLU A 1249 -12.67 50.86 -9.33
CA GLU A 1249 -12.07 52.18 -9.58
C GLU A 1249 -10.55 52.08 -9.85
N ASP A 1250 -9.73 52.79 -9.06
CA ASP A 1250 -8.26 52.76 -9.13
C ASP A 1250 -7.62 51.69 -8.24
N ASN A 1251 -8.39 50.84 -7.54
CA ASN A 1251 -7.80 49.72 -6.78
C ASN A 1251 -7.29 48.62 -7.72
N ASP A 1252 -6.23 47.94 -7.30
CA ASP A 1252 -5.77 46.70 -7.92
C ASP A 1252 -6.77 45.56 -7.67
N LEU A 1253 -6.67 44.50 -8.46
CA LEU A 1253 -7.45 43.29 -8.22
C LEU A 1253 -6.92 42.61 -6.96
N ASN A 1254 -7.82 42.32 -6.02
CA ASN A 1254 -7.45 41.61 -4.79
C ASN A 1254 -7.33 40.10 -5.00
N ASP A 1255 -8.04 39.56 -5.99
CA ASP A 1255 -8.02 38.16 -6.39
C ASP A 1255 -8.28 38.02 -7.90
N ASP A 1256 -8.02 36.82 -8.44
CA ASP A 1256 -8.24 36.50 -9.85
C ASP A 1256 -9.73 36.55 -10.19
N VAL A 1257 -10.04 36.96 -11.42
CA VAL A 1257 -11.43 37.05 -11.90
C VAL A 1257 -11.60 36.22 -13.15
N THR A 1258 -12.42 35.17 -13.06
CA THR A 1258 -12.76 34.28 -14.16
C THR A 1258 -14.25 34.17 -14.36
N PHE A 1259 -14.68 34.21 -15.62
CA PHE A 1259 -16.06 33.98 -16.06
C PHE A 1259 -16.11 32.94 -17.16
N VAL A 1260 -17.05 31.99 -17.05
CA VAL A 1260 -17.42 31.07 -18.13
C VAL A 1260 -18.91 31.23 -18.39
N VAL A 1261 -19.27 31.71 -19.58
CA VAL A 1261 -20.66 31.95 -20.00
C VAL A 1261 -21.03 30.94 -21.08
N ILE A 1262 -22.11 30.19 -20.87
CA ILE A 1262 -22.56 29.12 -21.76
C ILE A 1262 -24.01 29.39 -22.16
N LYS A 1263 -24.29 29.57 -23.45
CA LYS A 1263 -25.65 29.74 -23.98
C LYS A 1263 -26.06 28.52 -24.80
N ILE A 1264 -27.23 27.98 -24.49
CA ILE A 1264 -27.81 26.83 -25.19
C ILE A 1264 -28.48 27.30 -26.48
N LYS A 1265 -28.20 26.66 -27.63
CA LYS A 1265 -28.79 27.02 -28.94
C LYS A 1265 -30.09 26.30 -29.25
#